data_AF-K6Z0X8-F1
#
_entry.id   AF-K6Z0X8-F1
#
_cell.length_a   1.000
_cell.length_b   1.000
_cell.length_c   1.000
_cell.angle_alpha   90.00
_cell.angle_beta   90.00
_cell.angle_gamma   90.00
#
_symmetry.space_group_name_H-M   'P 1'
#
loop_
_entity.id
_entity.type
_entity.pdbx_description
1 polymer ?
#
loop_
_entity_poly.entity_id
_entity_poly.type
_entity_poly.pdbx_seq_one_letter_code
_entity_poly.pdbx_strand_id
1 'polypeptide(L)'
;MHHVSKIAAMLCLTLNTTAVLAEKSKGAENLLADTAGKAQISVDENTGYARFIRLTPNSQLGPLKLQTRSKSGTSGSTKVDTSGLSLSFLRDYGSAFGIENVDTQLTLVGTNRDKLGSQHSIFKQNYNGLPVFAGELRTHFNSDGEMIAVNGKFLTDIKVVTKPVITLSQATRIAFLRVEQDPTKKVTSDNVGNREDKMGTPAALLVNSSTLMVFRAGLIKGTPGQDHLAYEIEVVNSAGNVREFVYVDALNGEVVDQITGIHDALDRRAFDAEGAAHPGPNYSGNPFWVEGDTLPTADIEADNMIYASAETYSLFENAFGRDSFDDAGSTMDAIFNRGDECPNASWNGTYISFCPGLTTDDVTAHEWAHAYTEYTNNLIYQWQSGALNESYSDIWGETVDRINGREDSIGPDVARTDNSCSDYTPGNSPGSGDDSVRWLLGEDATAVGLTGALRDMWNPTCQGDPGKVTDAEYYCLSTDQGGVHTNSGVPNHAYSLMVDGGSYNGFSDTGLGLTKSAHIHWAAQNMLTPSSNFYDHADALETACTALTGLDLSDLSNGTPTGEIITAGDCSQVSAIIAAVELRTPPTQCGFEPLLAEAPALCEGMGNVQSFFSEDFESGALPAGWSVSSHDVANPATFDSPGWLVVDDLPSGANGVFAAFAPDLLAGDCGVDTEAGAVSIDSPPIILPASPTPHVAFNHWVATEAGWDGGNLKMSVNGGAFVVVPSEAYSFNAYNSALTTPTDNPLGGEEAFTGSDAGGLSGTWGQSQIDLYGYASPGDTIQLRFDFGTDGCNGTTGWYVESIEAYSCSAEAPPICGDARLDIGEMCDDGNAVNGDGCSASCQVESGFSCSIPTDAINSSNIVADWSFEGGVPNEDWLASSTFAGINEFPLCGPGNGCPAVPVNSGSWVVWIGGLSTGVTSSVAQNITIPATASDLTLNVLRGLCDTGPTPDSLQISIDGEDIGTVECDATDNNYVEHSFSVVGFNDGGVHTIQIGGTVGGVTQQSNFFVDDVAIEDNLPKPAIPSVCVEVVTDIACNVEPVGFDTGISQSWTVVDNAGTGVVWSSVADSEIGGNFTGGSGDAATANSDAAAFVEFDTELHSNSFSLVGFTGATLEYLVDYQNLASLDFLNLDISTDGGSSWATMLSWNEDHPVGGLLNAAGELVSIDLTHYAGEADVKLRWHYFDPNSGDWDWYAQIDNVSLACDNVPQALRCDVNLDGIVDRADIMLVGAARNQAAAPGDPRDNDGDGFISVSDVRQCTQLCTLPRCATPAPAPAP
;
A
#
# COMPACT_ATOMS: atom_id res chain seq x y z
N MET A 1 -1.33 -70.14 18.18
CA MET A 1 -1.37 -70.86 19.49
C MET A 1 0.03 -70.90 20.07
N HIS A 2 0.15 -70.55 21.35
CA HIS A 2 1.33 -70.46 22.23
C HIS A 2 2.35 -69.36 21.89
N HIS A 3 2.89 -68.55 22.79
CA HIS A 3 2.63 -68.12 24.17
C HIS A 3 3.60 -66.93 24.35
N VAL A 4 3.18 -65.69 24.65
CA VAL A 4 2.65 -65.18 25.94
C VAL A 4 3.75 -64.85 26.96
N SER A 5 3.79 -63.55 27.28
CA SER A 5 4.23 -62.87 28.51
C SER A 5 5.72 -62.72 28.81
N LYS A 6 6.30 -61.59 28.34
CA LYS A 6 6.87 -60.50 29.17
C LYS A 6 7.48 -59.35 28.34
N ILE A 7 6.79 -58.90 27.29
CA ILE A 7 7.14 -57.68 26.53
C ILE A 7 6.21 -56.57 27.02
N ALA A 8 6.52 -55.98 28.17
CA ALA A 8 5.72 -54.93 28.80
C ALA A 8 6.56 -53.99 29.70
N ALA A 9 7.82 -53.73 29.33
CA ALA A 9 8.68 -52.77 30.05
C ALA A 9 9.50 -51.88 29.11
N MET A 10 9.05 -51.70 27.87
CA MET A 10 9.76 -50.95 26.82
C MET A 10 8.82 -49.97 26.11
N LEU A 11 7.99 -49.27 26.89
CA LEU A 11 7.15 -48.16 26.44
C LEU A 11 6.85 -47.23 27.64
N CYS A 12 7.68 -46.20 27.85
CA CYS A 12 7.36 -44.91 28.49
C CYS A 12 8.66 -44.10 28.69
N LEU A 13 9.11 -43.40 27.63
CA LEU A 13 9.70 -42.05 27.67
C LEU A 13 10.04 -41.67 26.22
N THR A 14 9.01 -41.28 25.49
CA THR A 14 9.09 -40.34 24.36
C THR A 14 9.15 -38.93 24.97
N LEU A 15 10.20 -38.17 24.67
CA LEU A 15 10.25 -36.70 24.75
C LEU A 15 11.50 -36.20 24.00
N ASN A 16 11.25 -35.43 22.94
CA ASN A 16 12.07 -34.40 22.30
C ASN A 16 13.56 -34.68 22.01
N THR A 17 13.90 -34.78 20.73
CA THR A 17 15.15 -34.18 20.22
C THR A 17 14.81 -32.93 19.42
N THR A 18 14.23 -31.94 20.10
CA THR A 18 14.65 -30.57 19.78
C THR A 18 16.16 -30.54 20.03
N ALA A 19 16.95 -29.96 19.12
CA ALA A 19 18.27 -29.50 19.52
C ALA A 19 18.01 -28.58 20.72
N VAL A 20 18.38 -29.02 21.92
CA VAL A 20 18.26 -28.17 23.11
C VAL A 20 19.28 -27.07 22.87
N LEU A 21 18.82 -25.92 22.39
CA LEU A 21 19.58 -24.67 22.42
C LEU A 21 20.18 -24.56 23.82
N ALA A 22 21.50 -24.36 23.90
CA ALA A 22 22.14 -24.26 25.20
C ALA A 22 21.50 -23.12 26.00
N GLU A 23 21.02 -23.42 27.22
CA GLU A 23 20.50 -22.39 28.12
C GLU A 23 21.56 -21.31 28.33
N LYS A 24 21.12 -20.05 28.51
CA LYS A 24 22.02 -18.93 28.79
C LYS A 24 22.95 -19.30 29.96
N SER A 25 24.24 -19.03 29.79
CA SER A 25 25.23 -19.33 30.82
C SER A 25 24.85 -18.68 32.15
N LYS A 26 25.27 -19.27 33.28
CA LYS A 26 24.94 -18.72 34.59
C LYS A 26 25.41 -17.27 34.78
N GLY A 27 26.50 -16.89 34.12
CA GLY A 27 26.98 -15.51 34.08
C GLY A 27 26.04 -14.57 33.32
N ALA A 28 25.47 -15.01 32.19
CA ALA A 28 24.48 -14.24 31.44
C ALA A 28 23.16 -14.12 32.21
N GLU A 29 22.72 -15.18 32.91
CA GLU A 29 21.55 -15.11 33.81
C GLU A 29 21.77 -14.12 34.96
N ASN A 30 22.95 -14.15 35.59
CA ASN A 30 23.28 -13.22 36.67
C ASN A 30 23.27 -11.77 36.18
N LEU A 31 23.81 -11.51 34.99
CA LEU A 31 23.75 -10.18 34.38
C LEU A 31 22.31 -9.74 34.08
N LEU A 32 21.47 -10.63 33.54
CA LEU A 32 20.04 -10.34 33.34
C LEU A 32 19.35 -10.05 34.67
N ALA A 33 19.63 -10.81 35.72
CA ALA A 33 19.06 -10.59 37.05
C ALA A 33 19.49 -9.24 37.62
N ASP A 34 20.79 -8.91 37.55
CA ASP A 34 21.32 -7.66 38.07
C ASP A 34 20.84 -6.44 37.26
N THR A 35 20.57 -6.62 35.96
CA THR A 35 20.02 -5.58 35.06
C THR A 35 18.49 -5.52 35.04
N ALA A 36 17.81 -6.33 35.86
CA ALA A 36 16.34 -6.48 35.85
C ALA A 36 15.77 -6.80 34.45
N GLY A 37 16.48 -7.62 33.67
CA GLY A 37 16.07 -8.10 32.35
C GLY A 37 16.34 -7.13 31.20
N LYS A 38 16.97 -5.98 31.45
CA LYS A 38 17.11 -4.90 30.45
C LYS A 38 18.37 -4.99 29.59
N ALA A 39 19.32 -5.86 29.93
CA ALA A 39 20.41 -6.19 29.02
C ALA A 39 19.90 -7.15 27.93
N GLN A 40 20.16 -6.82 26.66
CA GLN A 40 19.93 -7.73 25.56
C GLN A 40 21.21 -8.55 25.34
N ILE A 41 21.10 -9.87 25.46
CA ILE A 41 22.25 -10.78 25.36
C ILE A 41 22.02 -11.75 24.21
N SER A 42 22.87 -11.66 23.20
CA SER A 42 23.02 -12.66 22.14
C SER A 42 23.99 -13.72 22.62
N VAL A 43 23.60 -15.00 22.53
CA VAL A 43 24.42 -16.12 22.97
C VAL A 43 24.84 -17.01 21.80
N ASP A 44 25.94 -17.71 21.99
CA ASP A 44 26.35 -18.82 21.16
C ASP A 44 25.40 -20.01 21.43
N GLU A 45 24.65 -20.44 20.41
CA GLU A 45 23.61 -21.47 20.56
C GLU A 45 24.15 -22.83 21.02
N ASN A 46 25.42 -23.13 20.77
CA ASN A 46 26.06 -24.38 21.15
C ASN A 46 26.59 -24.37 22.58
N THR A 47 26.91 -23.21 23.15
CA THR A 47 27.59 -23.10 24.45
C THR A 47 26.84 -22.27 25.49
N GLY A 48 25.85 -21.48 25.09
CA GLY A 48 25.07 -20.60 25.96
C GLY A 48 25.83 -19.37 26.46
N TYR A 49 27.10 -19.19 26.07
CA TYR A 49 27.90 -18.01 26.43
C TYR A 49 27.54 -16.81 25.56
N ALA A 50 27.62 -15.61 26.12
CA ALA A 50 27.38 -14.37 25.42
C ALA A 50 28.37 -14.18 24.27
N ARG A 51 27.88 -13.71 23.12
CA ARG A 51 28.67 -13.18 21.99
C ARG A 51 28.55 -11.66 21.90
N PHE A 52 27.39 -11.13 22.29
CA PHE A 52 27.10 -9.71 22.30
C PHE A 52 26.17 -9.38 23.47
N ILE A 53 26.49 -8.30 24.18
CA ILE A 53 25.67 -7.74 25.26
C ILE A 53 25.42 -6.27 24.92
N ARG A 54 24.16 -5.90 24.72
CA ARG A 54 23.72 -4.51 24.56
C ARG A 54 23.08 -4.03 25.86
N LEU A 55 23.46 -2.82 26.27
CA LEU A 55 22.94 -2.16 27.46
C LEU A 55 22.09 -0.96 27.01
N THR A 56 20.79 -0.96 27.35
CA THR A 56 19.85 0.11 26.96
C THR A 56 19.89 1.28 27.95
N PRO A 57 19.73 2.53 27.46
CA PRO A 57 19.51 3.69 28.34
C PRO A 57 18.21 3.50 29.15
N ASN A 58 18.22 3.86 30.45
CA ASN A 58 17.10 3.73 31.40
C ASN A 58 16.82 2.36 32.03
N SER A 59 17.81 1.47 32.12
CA SER A 59 17.74 0.36 33.08
C SER A 59 17.90 0.82 34.53
N GLN A 60 17.26 0.14 35.51
CA GLN A 60 17.45 0.48 36.93
C GLN A 60 18.90 0.20 37.42
N LEU A 61 19.75 -0.30 36.53
CA LEU A 61 21.17 0.00 36.50
C LEU A 61 21.43 1.12 35.48
N GLY A 62 21.37 2.39 35.89
CA GLY A 62 21.99 3.45 35.08
C GLY A 62 23.42 3.02 34.71
N PRO A 63 23.90 3.32 33.49
CA PRO A 63 24.99 2.61 32.79
C PRO A 63 26.09 2.30 33.78
N LEU A 64 26.30 1.01 34.06
CA LEU A 64 27.17 0.48 35.12
C LEU A 64 28.13 1.53 35.72
N LYS A 65 27.64 2.31 36.69
CA LYS A 65 28.48 3.16 37.52
C LYS A 65 29.22 2.23 38.46
N LEU A 66 30.31 1.65 37.97
CA LEU A 66 31.28 0.98 38.81
C LEU A 66 31.66 1.95 39.92
N GLN A 67 31.25 1.61 41.14
CA GLN A 67 31.56 2.39 42.31
C GLN A 67 33.06 2.30 42.56
N THR A 68 33.84 3.18 41.94
CA THR A 68 35.19 3.47 42.41
C THR A 68 35.04 4.12 43.78
N ARG A 69 35.21 3.35 44.85
CA ARG A 69 35.48 3.91 46.18
C ARG A 69 36.80 4.69 46.10
N SER A 70 36.75 5.97 45.75
CA SER A 70 37.85 6.89 45.95
C SER A 70 37.56 7.76 47.18
N LYS A 71 38.39 7.58 48.21
CA LYS A 71 38.49 8.51 49.33
C LYS A 71 39.14 9.81 48.85
N SER A 72 38.70 10.92 49.45
CA SER A 72 39.33 12.25 49.45
C SER A 72 39.04 13.12 48.22
N GLY A 73 38.38 14.26 48.49
CA GLY A 73 37.93 15.20 47.48
C GLY A 73 39.01 16.10 46.89
N THR A 74 38.72 16.53 45.67
CA THR A 74 39.05 17.85 45.10
C THR A 74 38.24 17.97 43.80
N SER A 75 37.55 19.10 43.62
CA SER A 75 36.81 19.41 42.39
C SER A 75 37.79 19.72 41.26
N GLY A 76 37.77 18.89 40.23
CA GLY A 76 38.47 19.04 38.97
C GLY A 76 37.87 18.08 37.94
N SER A 77 37.66 18.55 36.70
CA SER A 77 37.17 17.77 35.55
C SER A 77 37.86 16.39 35.51
N THR A 78 37.09 15.34 35.79
CA THR A 78 37.60 13.98 35.96
C THR A 78 37.38 13.23 34.66
N LYS A 79 38.46 12.96 33.93
CA LYS A 79 38.45 12.08 32.75
C LYS A 79 37.99 10.69 33.22
N VAL A 80 36.91 10.16 32.65
CA VAL A 80 36.39 8.83 32.97
C VAL A 80 37.41 7.77 32.54
N ASP A 81 37.86 6.92 33.48
CA ASP A 81 38.81 5.82 33.20
C ASP A 81 38.06 4.61 32.62
N THR A 82 37.70 4.71 31.34
CA THR A 82 36.96 3.67 30.60
C THR A 82 37.68 2.32 30.59
N SER A 83 39.02 2.28 30.59
CA SER A 83 39.79 1.04 30.69
C SER A 83 39.62 0.37 32.06
N GLY A 84 39.70 1.15 33.14
CA GLY A 84 39.39 0.67 34.49
C GLY A 84 37.95 0.19 34.63
N LEU A 85 37.01 0.87 33.97
CA LEU A 85 35.61 0.47 33.94
C LEU A 85 35.40 -0.85 33.18
N SER A 86 36.03 -0.98 32.02
CA SER A 86 35.99 -2.20 31.18
C SER A 86 36.48 -3.42 31.96
N LEU A 87 37.62 -3.30 32.65
CA LEU A 87 38.19 -4.39 33.45
C LEU A 87 37.29 -4.79 34.62
N SER A 88 36.65 -3.83 35.29
CA SER A 88 35.76 -4.18 36.38
C SER A 88 34.48 -4.84 35.89
N PHE A 89 33.89 -4.36 34.78
CA PHE A 89 32.76 -5.03 34.16
C PHE A 89 33.09 -6.48 33.80
N LEU A 90 34.24 -6.70 33.15
CA LEU A 90 34.67 -8.06 32.78
C LEU A 90 34.96 -8.92 34.02
N ARG A 91 35.40 -8.35 35.15
CA ARG A 91 35.60 -9.13 36.39
C ARG A 91 34.27 -9.55 37.02
N ASP A 92 33.27 -8.67 36.95
CA ASP A 92 31.96 -8.91 37.56
C ASP A 92 31.12 -9.84 36.68
N TYR A 93 31.15 -9.66 35.35
CA TYR A 93 30.25 -10.34 34.40
C TYR A 93 30.97 -11.13 33.30
N GLY A 94 32.30 -11.22 33.30
CA GLY A 94 33.06 -11.95 32.27
C GLY A 94 32.75 -13.44 32.19
N SER A 95 32.22 -14.02 33.27
CA SER A 95 31.69 -15.38 33.26
C SER A 95 30.54 -15.59 32.27
N ALA A 96 29.83 -14.52 31.85
CA ALA A 96 28.84 -14.57 30.78
C ALA A 96 29.47 -14.97 29.43
N PHE A 97 30.73 -14.62 29.20
CA PHE A 97 31.53 -15.01 28.02
C PHE A 97 32.36 -16.28 28.27
N GLY A 98 32.19 -16.95 29.42
CA GLY A 98 32.99 -18.13 29.79
C GLY A 98 34.37 -17.82 30.37
N ILE A 99 34.62 -16.57 30.80
CA ILE A 99 35.89 -16.16 31.40
C ILE A 99 35.92 -16.54 32.88
N GLU A 100 36.98 -17.22 33.32
CA GLU A 100 37.15 -17.61 34.73
C GLU A 100 37.98 -16.60 35.52
N ASN A 101 39.00 -16.01 34.89
CA ASN A 101 39.90 -15.05 35.52
C ASN A 101 40.44 -14.04 34.51
N VAL A 102 39.82 -12.85 34.49
CA VAL A 102 40.15 -11.74 33.59
C VAL A 102 41.63 -11.36 33.65
N ASP A 103 42.22 -11.27 34.84
CA ASP A 103 43.58 -10.74 35.03
C ASP A 103 44.68 -11.67 34.48
N THR A 104 44.36 -12.95 34.26
CA THR A 104 45.30 -13.93 33.72
C THR A 104 44.96 -14.37 32.30
N GLN A 105 43.68 -14.30 31.93
CA GLN A 105 43.16 -14.78 30.64
C GLN A 105 42.91 -13.66 29.63
N LEU A 106 42.88 -12.39 30.03
CA LEU A 106 42.74 -11.26 29.11
C LEU A 106 43.88 -10.27 29.28
N THR A 107 44.34 -9.73 28.15
CA THR A 107 45.29 -8.63 28.10
C THR A 107 44.64 -7.46 27.37
N LEU A 108 44.59 -6.28 28.00
CA LEU A 108 44.20 -5.04 27.32
C LEU A 108 45.30 -4.68 26.31
N VAL A 109 44.99 -4.73 25.02
CA VAL A 109 45.97 -4.49 23.94
C VAL A 109 45.83 -3.11 23.32
N GLY A 110 44.70 -2.42 23.53
CA GLY A 110 44.52 -1.07 23.04
C GLY A 110 43.20 -0.44 23.46
N THR A 111 43.14 0.88 23.30
CA THR A 111 41.90 1.64 23.36
C THR A 111 41.85 2.59 22.18
N ASN A 112 40.74 2.59 21.45
CA ASN A 112 40.51 3.47 20.32
C ASN A 112 39.36 4.42 20.65
N ARG A 113 39.45 5.67 20.21
CA ARG A 113 38.34 6.62 20.23
C ARG A 113 37.95 6.87 18.78
N ASP A 114 36.68 6.67 18.45
CA ASP A 114 36.20 6.96 17.11
C ASP A 114 35.89 8.45 16.92
N LYS A 115 35.56 8.81 15.68
CA LYS A 115 35.25 10.20 15.31
C LYS A 115 33.98 10.73 15.99
N LEU A 116 33.07 9.85 16.43
CA LEU A 116 31.84 10.19 17.16
C LEU A 116 32.10 10.42 18.67
N GLY A 117 33.34 10.27 19.12
CA GLY A 117 33.73 10.48 20.51
C GLY A 117 33.51 9.25 21.40
N SER A 118 32.98 8.17 20.86
CA SER A 118 32.82 6.88 21.53
C SER A 118 34.18 6.21 21.71
N GLN A 119 34.31 5.43 22.79
CA GLN A 119 35.58 4.82 23.17
C GLN A 119 35.45 3.30 23.29
N HIS A 120 36.40 2.61 22.66
CA HIS A 120 36.42 1.16 22.53
C HIS A 120 37.69 0.61 23.18
N SER A 121 37.58 -0.31 24.13
CA SER A 121 38.73 -1.03 24.68
C SER A 121 38.80 -2.43 24.11
N ILE A 122 40.00 -2.88 23.74
CA ILE A 122 40.23 -4.17 23.07
C ILE A 122 41.04 -5.09 23.99
N PHE A 123 40.48 -6.26 24.31
CA PHE A 123 41.08 -7.28 25.15
C PHE A 123 41.33 -8.55 24.34
N LYS A 124 42.57 -9.02 24.28
CA LYS A 124 42.91 -10.30 23.65
C LYS A 124 43.04 -11.40 24.70
N GLN A 125 42.54 -12.58 24.36
CA GLN A 125 42.63 -13.78 25.17
C GLN A 125 44.06 -14.31 25.19
N ASN A 126 44.48 -14.68 26.39
CA ASN A 126 45.78 -15.25 26.70
C ASN A 126 45.59 -16.64 27.33
N TYR A 127 46.25 -17.64 26.76
CA TYR A 127 46.31 -19.00 27.29
C TYR A 127 47.75 -19.35 27.64
N ASN A 128 48.07 -19.37 28.95
CA ASN A 128 49.41 -19.69 29.46
C ASN A 128 50.56 -18.87 28.82
N GLY A 129 50.31 -17.61 28.49
CA GLY A 129 51.29 -16.70 27.88
C GLY A 129 51.28 -16.69 26.35
N LEU A 130 50.38 -17.44 25.70
CA LEU A 130 50.18 -17.44 24.26
C LEU A 130 48.88 -16.71 23.89
N PRO A 131 48.88 -15.90 22.81
CA PRO A 131 47.63 -15.35 22.26
C PRO A 131 46.74 -16.48 21.71
N VAL A 132 45.43 -16.28 21.78
CA VAL A 132 44.44 -17.17 21.18
C VAL A 132 43.88 -16.50 19.93
N PHE A 133 43.93 -17.20 18.78
CA PHE A 133 43.40 -16.71 17.52
C PHE A 133 41.91 -16.41 17.62
N ALA A 134 41.49 -15.23 17.13
CA ALA A 134 40.13 -14.69 17.22
C ALA A 134 39.53 -14.61 18.64
N GLY A 135 40.31 -14.87 19.69
CA GLY A 135 39.91 -14.70 21.08
C GLY A 135 40.05 -13.23 21.47
N GLU A 136 39.05 -12.41 21.13
CA GLU A 136 39.04 -10.98 21.40
C GLU A 136 37.69 -10.53 21.97
N LEU A 137 37.75 -9.63 22.95
CA LEU A 137 36.58 -8.95 23.53
C LEU A 137 36.75 -7.44 23.40
N ARG A 138 35.67 -6.76 23.09
CA ARG A 138 35.59 -5.31 23.00
C ARG A 138 34.51 -4.77 23.92
N THR A 139 34.81 -3.63 24.53
CA THR A 139 33.85 -2.87 25.33
C THR A 139 33.67 -1.50 24.70
N HIS A 140 32.44 -1.07 24.54
CA HIS A 140 32.06 0.15 23.82
C HIS A 140 31.41 1.14 24.79
N PHE A 141 31.93 2.37 24.78
CA PHE A 141 31.41 3.50 25.54
C PHE A 141 30.95 4.59 24.60
N ASN A 142 29.80 5.22 24.86
CA ASN A 142 29.36 6.40 24.12
C ASN A 142 30.22 7.64 24.45
N SER A 143 29.93 8.77 23.79
CA SER A 143 30.61 10.05 24.02
C SER A 143 30.52 10.56 25.46
N ASP A 144 29.48 10.17 26.19
CA ASP A 144 29.24 10.54 27.60
C ASP A 144 30.01 9.66 28.60
N GLY A 145 30.72 8.64 28.11
CA GLY A 145 31.52 7.73 28.92
C GLY A 145 30.70 6.61 29.57
N GLU A 146 29.54 6.29 29.00
CA GLU A 146 28.64 5.24 29.45
C GLU A 146 28.87 3.97 28.63
N MET A 147 28.97 2.80 29.27
CA MET A 147 29.13 1.53 28.57
C MET A 147 27.80 1.12 27.91
N ILE A 148 27.81 1.01 26.58
CA ILE A 148 26.62 0.72 25.77
C ILE A 148 26.62 -0.72 25.24
N ALA A 149 27.80 -1.33 25.07
CA ALA A 149 27.91 -2.69 24.59
C ALA A 149 29.21 -3.38 25.02
N VAL A 150 29.17 -4.71 25.10
CA VAL A 150 30.33 -5.57 25.20
C VAL A 150 30.13 -6.76 24.27
N ASN A 151 31.09 -7.03 23.40
CA ASN A 151 30.98 -8.11 22.43
C ASN A 151 32.34 -8.78 22.20
N GLY A 152 32.31 -9.96 21.58
CA GLY A 152 33.51 -10.68 21.19
C GLY A 152 33.42 -12.17 21.50
N LYS A 153 34.53 -12.87 21.27
CA LYS A 153 34.63 -14.32 21.36
C LYS A 153 35.71 -14.69 22.36
N PHE A 154 35.38 -15.58 23.29
CA PHE A 154 36.33 -16.15 24.24
C PHE A 154 36.26 -17.67 24.16
N LEU A 155 37.38 -18.32 23.88
CA LEU A 155 37.43 -19.77 23.74
C LEU A 155 37.56 -20.42 25.11
N THR A 156 36.55 -21.19 25.50
CA THR A 156 36.58 -22.03 26.70
C THR A 156 37.18 -23.40 26.40
N ASP A 157 37.53 -24.13 27.47
CA ASP A 157 37.98 -25.53 27.43
C ASP A 157 39.21 -25.80 26.54
N ILE A 158 40.08 -24.80 26.36
CA ILE A 158 41.31 -24.96 25.56
C ILE A 158 42.20 -26.06 26.16
N LYS A 159 42.47 -27.11 25.37
CA LYS A 159 43.28 -28.27 25.79
C LYS A 159 44.47 -28.49 24.87
N VAL A 160 45.49 -27.65 25.01
CA VAL A 160 46.71 -27.74 24.19
C VAL A 160 47.98 -27.61 25.04
N VAL A 161 49.03 -28.34 24.65
CA VAL A 161 50.37 -28.14 25.21
C VAL A 161 51.01 -26.89 24.59
N THR A 162 51.66 -26.05 25.39
CA THR A 162 52.16 -24.73 24.95
C THR A 162 53.62 -24.72 24.50
N LYS A 163 54.26 -25.90 24.42
CA LYS A 163 55.66 -26.03 24.00
C LYS A 163 55.73 -26.63 22.60
N PRO A 164 56.25 -25.91 21.60
CA PRO A 164 56.35 -26.41 20.23
C PRO A 164 57.38 -27.55 20.13
N VAL A 165 57.11 -28.52 19.26
CA VAL A 165 58.01 -29.63 18.92
C VAL A 165 58.82 -29.31 17.67
N ILE A 166 58.18 -28.70 16.67
CA ILE A 166 58.87 -28.19 15.49
C ILE A 166 59.36 -26.76 15.74
N THR A 167 60.43 -26.38 15.06
CA THR A 167 60.99 -25.03 15.11
C THR A 167 60.25 -24.09 14.15
N LEU A 168 60.26 -22.78 14.44
CA LEU A 168 59.72 -21.75 13.54
C LEU A 168 60.26 -21.90 12.10
N SER A 169 61.56 -22.17 11.93
CA SER A 169 62.15 -22.35 10.60
C SER A 169 61.59 -23.54 9.82
N GLN A 170 61.20 -24.62 10.52
CA GLN A 170 60.53 -25.75 9.90
C GLN A 170 59.09 -25.39 9.50
N ALA A 171 58.35 -24.68 10.35
CA ALA A 171 57.02 -24.18 10.05
C ALA A 171 57.02 -23.20 8.86
N THR A 172 57.97 -22.26 8.81
CA THR A 172 58.17 -21.37 7.66
C THR A 172 58.41 -22.13 6.36
N ARG A 173 59.22 -23.21 6.39
CA ARG A 173 59.45 -24.01 5.19
C ARG A 173 58.18 -24.72 4.72
N ILE A 174 57.36 -25.22 5.65
CA ILE A 174 56.07 -25.83 5.35
C ILE A 174 55.12 -24.80 4.74
N ALA A 175 55.04 -23.60 5.31
CA ALA A 175 54.23 -22.50 4.78
C ALA A 175 54.62 -22.10 3.36
N PHE A 176 55.92 -21.92 3.07
CA PHE A 176 56.39 -21.65 1.71
C PHE A 176 56.04 -22.77 0.74
N LEU A 177 56.26 -24.04 1.11
CA LEU A 177 55.90 -25.17 0.25
C LEU A 177 54.39 -25.23 -0.02
N ARG A 178 53.56 -24.85 0.95
CA ARG A 178 52.12 -24.82 0.80
C ARG A 178 51.69 -23.73 -0.20
N VAL A 179 52.25 -22.53 -0.10
CA VAL A 179 51.97 -21.41 -1.02
C VAL A 179 52.53 -21.70 -2.42
N GLU A 180 53.72 -22.29 -2.55
CA GLU A 180 54.32 -22.69 -3.84
C GLU A 180 53.53 -23.79 -4.60
N GLN A 181 52.72 -24.57 -3.89
CA GLN A 181 51.89 -25.64 -4.49
C GLN A 181 50.61 -25.12 -5.15
N ASP A 182 50.20 -23.89 -4.84
CA ASP A 182 49.04 -23.25 -5.44
C ASP A 182 49.38 -22.75 -6.87
N PRO A 183 48.76 -23.31 -7.93
CA PRO A 183 49.13 -23.00 -9.31
C PRO A 183 48.88 -21.54 -9.70
N THR A 184 47.93 -20.84 -9.05
CA THR A 184 47.66 -19.41 -9.28
C THR A 184 48.70 -18.50 -8.62
N LYS A 185 49.48 -19.04 -7.67
CA LYS A 185 50.51 -18.30 -6.89
C LYS A 185 51.93 -18.77 -7.24
N LYS A 186 52.08 -19.50 -8.35
CA LYS A 186 53.38 -19.96 -8.85
C LYS A 186 54.20 -18.80 -9.39
N VAL A 187 55.38 -18.61 -8.82
CA VAL A 187 56.43 -17.77 -9.41
C VAL A 187 57.04 -18.54 -10.60
N THR A 188 56.45 -18.44 -11.80
CA THR A 188 56.99 -19.12 -12.99
C THR A 188 58.24 -18.43 -13.51
N SER A 189 59.30 -19.22 -13.70
CA SER A 189 60.55 -18.84 -14.34
C SER A 189 60.52 -19.01 -15.87
N ASP A 190 59.39 -18.78 -16.52
CA ASP A 190 59.21 -19.15 -17.91
C ASP A 190 59.48 -17.95 -18.84
N ASN A 191 60.74 -17.48 -18.78
CA ASN A 191 61.37 -16.73 -19.85
C ASN A 191 62.90 -16.88 -19.79
N VAL A 192 63.39 -18.12 -19.93
CA VAL A 192 64.81 -18.38 -20.22
C VAL A 192 64.97 -18.62 -21.72
N GLY A 193 64.95 -17.52 -22.47
CA GLY A 193 65.29 -17.45 -23.88
C GLY A 193 66.22 -16.27 -24.17
N ASN A 194 67.51 -16.43 -23.85
CA ASN A 194 68.64 -15.59 -24.28
C ASN A 194 68.60 -14.09 -23.95
N ARG A 195 69.27 -13.70 -22.86
CA ARG A 195 70.31 -12.64 -22.84
C ARG A 195 71.01 -12.60 -21.48
N GLU A 196 72.32 -12.81 -21.49
CA GLU A 196 73.21 -12.48 -20.38
C GLU A 196 73.24 -10.95 -20.21
N ASP A 197 72.69 -10.44 -19.10
CA ASP A 197 73.34 -9.46 -18.19
C ASP A 197 72.32 -8.67 -17.33
N LYS A 198 72.47 -8.83 -16.01
CA LYS A 198 72.06 -7.94 -14.88
C LYS A 198 70.57 -7.82 -14.48
N MET A 199 70.20 -8.76 -13.60
CA MET A 199 69.57 -8.53 -12.27
C MET A 199 68.23 -7.76 -12.21
N GLY A 200 67.14 -8.48 -12.46
CA GLY A 200 65.86 -8.34 -11.75
C GLY A 200 65.40 -9.75 -11.35
N THR A 201 65.49 -10.10 -10.08
CA THR A 201 65.13 -11.42 -9.55
C THR A 201 63.59 -11.59 -9.52
N PRO A 202 63.05 -12.80 -9.81
CA PRO A 202 61.65 -13.11 -9.50
C PRO A 202 61.35 -12.79 -8.03
N ALA A 203 60.16 -12.27 -7.73
CA ALA A 203 59.76 -11.90 -6.38
C ALA A 203 59.76 -13.14 -5.47
N ALA A 204 60.84 -13.36 -4.71
CA ALA A 204 60.94 -14.48 -3.79
C ALA A 204 59.85 -14.37 -2.71
N LEU A 205 59.28 -15.50 -2.29
CA LEU A 205 58.42 -15.55 -1.11
C LEU A 205 59.23 -15.17 0.13
N LEU A 206 58.64 -14.34 0.98
CA LEU A 206 59.20 -13.81 2.21
C LEU A 206 58.22 -14.05 3.36
N VAL A 207 58.73 -14.12 4.59
CA VAL A 207 57.87 -14.07 5.77
C VAL A 207 57.75 -12.62 6.21
N ASN A 208 56.54 -12.07 6.19
CA ASN A 208 56.28 -10.72 6.69
C ASN A 208 56.19 -10.71 8.22
N SER A 209 55.45 -11.67 8.78
CA SER A 209 55.29 -11.85 10.22
C SER A 209 55.12 -13.32 10.61
N SER A 210 55.38 -13.63 11.88
CA SER A 210 55.15 -14.97 12.42
C SER A 210 54.80 -14.94 13.90
N THR A 211 53.75 -15.65 14.30
CA THR A 211 53.27 -15.68 15.69
C THR A 211 52.99 -17.12 16.14
N LEU A 212 53.45 -17.50 17.34
CA LEU A 212 53.03 -18.76 17.98
C LEU A 212 51.77 -18.51 18.82
N MET A 213 50.71 -19.26 18.54
CA MET A 213 49.38 -19.02 19.13
C MET A 213 48.59 -20.30 19.34
N VAL A 214 47.48 -20.19 20.07
CA VAL A 214 46.45 -21.22 20.10
C VAL A 214 45.46 -20.97 18.95
N PHE A 215 45.20 -21.99 18.14
CA PHE A 215 44.27 -21.93 17.01
C PHE A 215 43.27 -23.09 17.11
N ARG A 216 41.97 -22.82 17.03
CA ARG A 216 40.92 -23.87 17.01
C ARG A 216 40.44 -24.07 15.59
N ALA A 217 40.61 -25.27 15.03
CA ALA A 217 40.12 -25.59 13.69
C ALA A 217 38.59 -25.42 13.63
N GLY A 218 38.05 -24.95 12.51
CA GLY A 218 36.61 -24.72 12.34
C GLY A 218 36.04 -23.48 13.04
N LEU A 219 36.84 -22.76 13.85
CA LEU A 219 36.40 -21.60 14.62
C LEU A 219 35.79 -20.48 13.78
N ILE A 220 36.36 -20.22 12.60
CA ILE A 220 35.88 -19.22 11.63
C ILE A 220 34.62 -19.73 10.92
N LYS A 221 34.56 -21.04 10.61
CA LYS A 221 33.41 -21.70 9.97
C LYS A 221 32.23 -21.93 10.92
N GLY A 222 32.26 -21.38 12.13
CA GLY A 222 31.21 -21.58 13.13
C GLY A 222 31.04 -23.02 13.65
N THR A 223 31.95 -23.94 13.32
CA THR A 223 31.83 -25.37 13.65
C THR A 223 32.78 -25.79 14.77
N PRO A 224 32.41 -26.78 15.61
CA PRO A 224 33.32 -27.33 16.61
C PRO A 224 34.56 -27.95 15.96
N GLY A 225 35.74 -27.73 16.55
CA GLY A 225 36.96 -28.37 16.10
C GLY A 225 38.04 -28.42 17.17
N GLN A 226 39.19 -29.01 16.81
CA GLN A 226 40.28 -29.29 17.74
C GLN A 226 41.15 -28.06 18.01
N ASP A 227 41.73 -27.99 19.21
CA ASP A 227 42.70 -26.96 19.59
C ASP A 227 44.11 -27.37 19.16
N HIS A 228 44.78 -26.48 18.45
CA HIS A 228 46.15 -26.62 17.98
C HIS A 228 47.05 -25.56 18.61
N LEU A 229 48.30 -25.92 18.85
CA LEU A 229 49.37 -24.94 19.07
C LEU A 229 49.93 -24.70 17.67
N ALA A 230 49.71 -23.52 17.10
CA ALA A 230 50.04 -23.24 15.70
C ALA A 230 51.00 -22.06 15.56
N TYR A 231 51.89 -22.16 14.57
CA TYR A 231 52.57 -21.00 14.02
C TYR A 231 51.69 -20.40 12.91
N GLU A 232 51.22 -19.18 13.11
CA GLU A 232 50.72 -18.32 12.04
C GLU A 232 51.93 -17.74 11.32
N ILE A 233 52.08 -18.03 10.02
CA ILE A 233 53.14 -17.51 9.16
C ILE A 233 52.49 -16.68 8.06
N GLU A 234 52.73 -15.37 8.07
CA GLU A 234 52.32 -14.48 6.98
C GLU A 234 53.38 -14.54 5.88
N VAL A 235 53.05 -15.21 4.77
CA VAL A 235 53.87 -15.35 3.58
C VAL A 235 53.48 -14.27 2.58
N VAL A 236 54.45 -13.47 2.15
CA VAL A 236 54.27 -12.42 1.15
C VAL A 236 55.27 -12.56 0.00
N ASN A 237 55.12 -11.79 -1.07
CA ASN A 237 56.19 -11.58 -2.03
C ASN A 237 56.47 -10.09 -2.24
N SER A 238 57.56 -9.77 -2.94
CA SER A 238 57.89 -8.38 -3.24
C SER A 238 57.02 -7.74 -4.33
N ALA A 239 56.15 -8.51 -4.99
CA ALA A 239 55.22 -8.01 -6.01
C ALA A 239 53.87 -7.57 -5.41
N GLY A 240 53.59 -7.90 -4.14
CA GLY A 240 52.35 -7.51 -3.46
C GLY A 240 51.15 -8.42 -3.75
N ASN A 241 51.23 -9.26 -4.78
CA ASN A 241 50.15 -10.19 -5.18
C ASN A 241 50.17 -11.55 -4.46
N VAL A 242 51.01 -11.70 -3.44
CA VAL A 242 50.94 -12.83 -2.50
C VAL A 242 50.90 -12.26 -1.10
N ARG A 243 49.84 -12.58 -0.35
CA ARG A 243 49.75 -12.41 1.10
C ARG A 243 48.89 -13.53 1.67
N GLU A 244 49.53 -14.48 2.35
CA GLU A 244 48.91 -15.72 2.84
C GLU A 244 49.21 -15.91 4.31
N PHE A 245 48.20 -16.16 5.13
CA PHE A 245 48.35 -16.56 6.52
C PHE A 245 48.24 -18.07 6.63
N VAL A 246 49.38 -18.76 6.74
CA VAL A 246 49.42 -20.22 6.86
C VAL A 246 49.56 -20.62 8.32
N TYR A 247 48.62 -21.42 8.82
CA TYR A 247 48.61 -21.92 10.20
C TYR A 247 49.19 -23.34 10.24
N VAL A 248 50.40 -23.47 10.75
CA VAL A 248 51.12 -24.75 10.82
C VAL A 248 51.14 -25.25 12.27
N ASP A 249 50.61 -26.45 12.50
CA ASP A 249 50.62 -27.10 13.81
C ASP A 249 52.08 -27.29 14.29
N ALA A 250 52.37 -26.70 15.45
CA ALA A 250 53.70 -26.64 16.01
C ALA A 250 54.15 -27.95 16.68
N LEU A 251 53.29 -28.97 16.76
CA LEU A 251 53.58 -30.28 17.32
C LEU A 251 53.91 -31.31 16.24
N ASN A 252 53.17 -31.30 15.12
CA ASN A 252 53.30 -32.31 14.06
C ASN A 252 53.70 -31.74 12.68
N GLY A 253 53.60 -30.43 12.45
CA GLY A 253 53.92 -29.77 11.18
C GLY A 253 52.82 -29.85 10.10
N GLU A 254 51.61 -30.24 10.47
CA GLU A 254 50.45 -30.21 9.58
C GLU A 254 49.98 -28.77 9.32
N VAL A 255 49.55 -28.47 8.10
CA VAL A 255 48.86 -27.20 7.81
C VAL A 255 47.42 -27.36 8.27
N VAL A 256 47.05 -26.65 9.33
CA VAL A 256 45.73 -26.74 9.96
C VAL A 256 44.73 -25.84 9.25
N ASP A 257 45.19 -24.69 8.77
CA ASP A 257 44.39 -23.76 7.98
C ASP A 257 45.30 -22.87 7.11
N GLN A 258 44.72 -22.26 6.09
CA GLN A 258 45.35 -21.25 5.24
C GLN A 258 44.30 -20.19 4.91
N ILE A 259 44.58 -18.95 5.30
CA ILE A 259 43.68 -17.81 5.09
C ILE A 259 44.38 -16.85 4.13
N THR A 260 43.72 -16.52 3.02
CA THR A 260 44.22 -15.47 2.13
C THR A 260 44.19 -14.14 2.88
N GLY A 261 45.34 -13.49 2.92
CA GLY A 261 45.50 -12.13 3.40
C GLY A 261 45.39 -11.09 2.28
N ILE A 262 45.08 -11.53 1.07
CA ILE A 262 44.59 -10.66 0.00
C ILE A 262 43.08 -10.77 0.08
N HIS A 263 42.43 -9.68 0.47
CA HIS A 263 40.99 -9.60 0.67
C HIS A 263 40.32 -8.68 -0.36
N ASP A 264 41.12 -8.09 -1.27
CA ASP A 264 40.75 -6.91 -2.06
C ASP A 264 41.41 -6.91 -3.47
N ALA A 265 41.72 -8.08 -4.04
CA ALA A 265 42.35 -8.11 -5.36
C ALA A 265 41.33 -8.52 -6.42
N LEU A 266 40.82 -7.50 -7.11
CA LEU A 266 40.40 -7.55 -8.51
C LEU A 266 41.05 -8.74 -9.23
N ASP A 267 40.25 -9.67 -9.75
CA ASP A 267 40.71 -10.83 -10.51
C ASP A 267 40.02 -10.85 -11.87
N ARG A 268 40.71 -10.40 -12.91
CA ARG A 268 40.19 -10.32 -14.28
C ARG A 268 40.89 -11.30 -15.22
N ARG A 269 40.17 -11.78 -16.23
CA ARG A 269 40.73 -12.54 -17.36
C ARG A 269 40.13 -12.06 -18.67
N ALA A 270 40.97 -11.87 -19.69
CA ALA A 270 40.53 -11.43 -21.00
C ALA A 270 40.74 -12.50 -22.07
N PHE A 271 39.75 -12.63 -22.96
CA PHE A 271 39.71 -13.59 -24.06
C PHE A 271 39.41 -12.90 -25.39
N ASP A 272 39.94 -13.46 -26.49
CA ASP A 272 39.63 -13.05 -27.86
C ASP A 272 38.82 -14.17 -28.52
N ALA A 273 37.61 -13.85 -28.99
CA ALA A 273 36.77 -14.79 -29.70
C ALA A 273 37.23 -15.05 -31.16
N GLU A 274 38.20 -14.29 -31.66
CA GLU A 274 38.80 -14.40 -32.99
C GLU A 274 37.77 -14.34 -34.15
N GLY A 275 36.68 -13.59 -33.95
CA GLY A 275 35.57 -13.49 -34.91
C GLY A 275 34.71 -14.77 -35.01
N ALA A 276 34.84 -15.70 -34.07
CA ALA A 276 33.99 -16.89 -33.97
C ALA A 276 32.67 -16.58 -33.25
N ALA A 277 31.70 -17.48 -33.45
CA ALA A 277 30.50 -17.50 -32.63
C ALA A 277 30.83 -17.92 -31.19
N HIS A 278 29.98 -17.53 -30.26
CA HIS A 278 30.24 -17.67 -28.85
C HIS A 278 30.10 -19.10 -28.29
N PRO A 279 30.98 -19.55 -27.36
CA PRO A 279 32.30 -19.02 -27.05
C PRO A 279 33.35 -19.46 -28.10
N GLY A 280 34.23 -18.54 -28.49
CA GLY A 280 35.29 -18.77 -29.48
C GLY A 280 36.37 -19.77 -29.03
N PRO A 281 37.33 -20.14 -29.91
CA PRO A 281 38.26 -21.25 -29.68
C PRO A 281 39.18 -21.08 -28.45
N ASN A 282 39.42 -19.85 -27.97
CA ASN A 282 40.33 -19.56 -26.86
C ASN A 282 39.66 -19.52 -25.47
N TYR A 283 38.33 -19.55 -25.38
CA TYR A 283 37.63 -19.56 -24.09
C TYR A 283 37.88 -20.85 -23.28
N SER A 284 38.20 -21.97 -23.94
CA SER A 284 38.30 -23.30 -23.30
C SER A 284 39.48 -23.53 -22.33
N GLY A 285 40.21 -22.49 -21.91
CA GLY A 285 41.05 -22.56 -20.71
C GLY A 285 42.37 -21.77 -20.69
N ASN A 286 42.65 -20.90 -21.67
CA ASN A 286 43.85 -20.05 -21.66
C ASN A 286 43.50 -18.61 -22.06
N PRO A 287 43.24 -17.70 -21.11
CA PRO A 287 43.10 -16.27 -21.41
C PRO A 287 44.38 -15.72 -22.05
N PHE A 288 44.25 -14.72 -22.93
CA PHE A 288 45.43 -14.07 -23.53
C PHE A 288 46.07 -13.05 -22.58
N TRP A 289 45.31 -12.59 -21.58
CA TRP A 289 45.72 -11.67 -20.53
C TRP A 289 44.99 -12.03 -19.22
N VAL A 290 45.71 -11.98 -18.10
CA VAL A 290 45.15 -12.16 -16.74
C VAL A 290 45.57 -11.02 -15.82
N GLU A 291 44.88 -10.85 -14.70
CA GLU A 291 45.22 -9.82 -13.72
C GLU A 291 46.72 -9.84 -13.35
N GLY A 292 47.33 -8.65 -13.41
CA GLY A 292 48.75 -8.45 -13.14
C GLY A 292 49.65 -8.60 -14.37
N ASP A 293 49.14 -9.03 -15.52
CA ASP A 293 49.84 -8.92 -16.79
C ASP A 293 50.01 -7.44 -17.19
N THR A 294 51.03 -7.17 -18.01
CA THR A 294 51.38 -5.79 -18.38
C THR A 294 50.33 -5.18 -19.31
N LEU A 295 49.86 -3.98 -18.99
CA LEU A 295 49.07 -3.12 -19.86
C LEU A 295 49.92 -1.91 -20.36
N PRO A 296 49.62 -1.32 -21.53
CA PRO A 296 48.62 -1.77 -22.50
C PRO A 296 49.04 -3.06 -23.21
N THR A 297 48.06 -3.81 -23.71
CA THR A 297 48.24 -4.95 -24.61
C THR A 297 48.57 -4.46 -26.03
N ALA A 298 48.49 -5.35 -27.02
CA ALA A 298 48.69 -4.99 -28.43
C ALA A 298 47.39 -4.56 -29.12
N ASP A 299 46.25 -4.72 -28.47
CA ASP A 299 44.92 -4.48 -29.02
C ASP A 299 44.19 -3.45 -28.15
N ILE A 300 43.71 -2.38 -28.78
CA ILE A 300 43.05 -1.28 -28.07
C ILE A 300 41.67 -1.69 -27.55
N GLU A 301 40.96 -2.58 -28.25
CA GLU A 301 39.65 -3.06 -27.78
C GLU A 301 39.82 -3.92 -26.53
N ALA A 302 40.85 -4.77 -26.51
CA ALA A 302 41.23 -5.51 -25.31
C ALA A 302 41.58 -4.57 -24.16
N ASP A 303 42.35 -3.51 -24.42
CA ASP A 303 42.75 -2.55 -23.39
C ASP A 303 41.54 -1.82 -22.80
N ASN A 304 40.63 -1.32 -23.64
CA ASN A 304 39.45 -0.60 -23.18
C ASN A 304 38.56 -1.50 -22.32
N MET A 305 38.28 -2.72 -22.78
CA MET A 305 37.52 -3.73 -22.04
C MET A 305 38.18 -4.04 -20.68
N ILE A 306 39.50 -4.25 -20.66
CA ILE A 306 40.24 -4.56 -19.44
C ILE A 306 40.17 -3.37 -18.47
N TYR A 307 40.50 -2.16 -18.91
CA TYR A 307 40.47 -0.97 -18.06
C TYR A 307 39.08 -0.68 -17.50
N ALA A 308 38.04 -0.73 -18.33
CA ALA A 308 36.66 -0.51 -17.92
C ALA A 308 36.23 -1.53 -16.85
N SER A 309 36.59 -2.81 -17.03
CA SER A 309 36.31 -3.85 -16.02
C SER A 309 36.96 -3.55 -14.66
N ALA A 310 38.17 -2.96 -14.64
CA ALA A 310 38.79 -2.51 -13.38
C ALA A 310 38.08 -1.30 -12.77
N GLU A 311 37.66 -0.37 -13.61
CA GLU A 311 37.00 0.87 -13.19
C GLU A 311 35.63 0.55 -12.58
N THR A 312 34.87 -0.37 -13.19
CA THR A 312 33.62 -0.89 -12.61
C THR A 312 33.87 -1.55 -11.27
N TYR A 313 34.81 -2.50 -11.16
CA TYR A 313 35.15 -3.11 -9.86
C TYR A 313 35.52 -2.04 -8.82
N SER A 314 36.35 -1.07 -9.22
CA SER A 314 36.81 0.00 -8.33
C SER A 314 35.67 0.87 -7.86
N LEU A 315 34.66 1.18 -8.68
CA LEU A 315 33.48 1.92 -8.25
C LEU A 315 32.77 1.19 -7.09
N PHE A 316 32.41 -0.07 -7.29
CA PHE A 316 31.63 -0.82 -6.29
C PHE A 316 32.44 -1.13 -5.02
N GLU A 317 33.72 -1.49 -5.16
CA GLU A 317 34.60 -1.73 -4.00
C GLU A 317 34.85 -0.43 -3.22
N ASN A 318 35.19 0.68 -3.89
CA ASN A 318 35.53 1.90 -3.18
C ASN A 318 34.31 2.62 -2.59
N ALA A 319 33.24 2.75 -3.37
CA ALA A 319 32.05 3.49 -2.93
C ALA A 319 31.23 2.69 -1.91
N PHE A 320 31.09 1.38 -2.15
CA PHE A 320 30.10 0.55 -1.47
C PHE A 320 30.70 -0.63 -0.69
N GLY A 321 32.01 -0.88 -0.82
CA GLY A 321 32.68 -1.98 -0.14
C GLY A 321 32.26 -3.37 -0.63
N ARG A 322 31.85 -3.46 -1.90
CA ARG A 322 31.43 -4.73 -2.52
C ARG A 322 32.55 -5.33 -3.36
N ASP A 323 33.01 -6.51 -2.95
CA ASP A 323 34.11 -7.22 -3.63
C ASP A 323 33.61 -7.99 -4.85
N SER A 324 33.80 -7.40 -6.05
CA SER A 324 33.29 -7.90 -7.34
C SER A 324 31.75 -7.91 -7.42
N PHE A 325 31.19 -8.49 -8.49
CA PHE A 325 29.76 -8.48 -8.72
C PHE A 325 28.97 -9.33 -7.70
N ASP A 326 29.59 -10.31 -7.03
CA ASP A 326 28.96 -11.27 -6.12
C ASP A 326 29.25 -11.05 -4.63
N ASP A 327 30.00 -9.99 -4.28
CA ASP A 327 30.50 -9.72 -2.91
C ASP A 327 31.39 -10.85 -2.34
N ALA A 328 31.95 -11.69 -3.22
CA ALA A 328 32.83 -12.80 -2.85
C ALA A 328 34.10 -12.86 -3.70
N GLY A 329 34.42 -11.78 -4.43
CA GLY A 329 35.64 -11.66 -5.21
C GLY A 329 35.65 -12.57 -6.44
N SER A 330 34.49 -12.80 -7.07
CA SER A 330 34.41 -13.61 -8.29
C SER A 330 35.30 -13.06 -9.41
N THR A 331 35.91 -13.99 -10.17
CA THR A 331 36.73 -13.68 -11.33
C THR A 331 35.88 -13.03 -12.43
N MET A 332 36.34 -11.89 -12.94
CA MET A 332 35.72 -11.10 -13.99
C MET A 332 36.26 -11.50 -15.37
N ASP A 333 35.54 -12.39 -16.05
CA ASP A 333 35.85 -12.83 -17.42
C ASP A 333 35.25 -11.89 -18.46
N ALA A 334 36.06 -11.45 -19.42
CA ALA A 334 35.61 -10.58 -20.51
C ALA A 334 36.14 -11.05 -21.87
N ILE A 335 35.27 -11.06 -22.89
CA ILE A 335 35.56 -11.62 -24.21
C ILE A 335 35.28 -10.58 -25.29
N PHE A 336 36.28 -10.14 -26.06
CA PHE A 336 36.06 -9.24 -27.19
C PHE A 336 36.13 -9.95 -28.55
N ASN A 337 35.79 -9.23 -29.63
CA ASN A 337 35.86 -9.70 -31.02
C ASN A 337 34.97 -10.91 -31.35
N ARG A 338 33.74 -10.92 -30.79
CA ARG A 338 32.68 -11.88 -31.09
C ARG A 338 32.16 -11.71 -32.53
N GLY A 339 31.94 -12.82 -33.26
CA GLY A 339 31.55 -12.78 -34.68
C GLY A 339 30.06 -13.00 -34.99
N ASP A 340 29.26 -13.35 -33.99
CA ASP A 340 27.82 -13.63 -34.08
C ASP A 340 26.95 -12.50 -33.50
N GLU A 341 25.74 -12.37 -34.06
CA GLU A 341 24.68 -11.44 -33.60
C GLU A 341 25.12 -9.96 -33.48
N CYS A 342 26.08 -9.54 -34.31
CA CYS A 342 26.63 -8.18 -34.28
C CYS A 342 25.81 -7.14 -35.07
N PRO A 343 25.87 -5.86 -34.65
CA PRO A 343 26.59 -5.32 -33.48
C PRO A 343 25.82 -5.56 -32.17
N ASN A 344 26.45 -6.19 -31.18
CA ASN A 344 25.88 -6.34 -29.83
C ASN A 344 26.96 -6.65 -28.78
N ALA A 345 26.71 -6.29 -27.52
CA ALA A 345 27.45 -6.72 -26.34
C ALA A 345 26.49 -7.47 -25.38
N SER A 346 27.00 -8.23 -24.43
CA SER A 346 26.14 -8.96 -23.48
C SER A 346 26.89 -9.54 -22.29
N TRP A 347 26.31 -9.42 -21.10
CA TRP A 347 26.43 -10.38 -20.00
C TRP A 347 25.59 -11.63 -20.24
N ASN A 348 26.09 -12.81 -19.87
CA ASN A 348 25.37 -14.08 -20.07
C ASN A 348 25.19 -14.94 -18.80
N GLY A 349 25.38 -14.36 -17.61
CA GLY A 349 25.39 -15.08 -16.34
C GLY A 349 26.76 -15.65 -15.93
N THR A 350 27.81 -15.47 -16.75
CA THR A 350 29.16 -15.98 -16.40
C THR A 350 30.27 -15.03 -16.80
N TYR A 351 30.13 -14.33 -17.92
CA TYR A 351 31.12 -13.38 -18.41
C TYR A 351 30.44 -12.34 -19.31
N ILE A 352 31.15 -11.25 -19.58
CA ILE A 352 30.73 -10.25 -20.56
C ILE A 352 31.38 -10.52 -21.92
N SER A 353 30.70 -10.18 -23.00
CA SER A 353 31.22 -10.37 -24.35
C SER A 353 30.82 -9.29 -25.35
N PHE A 354 31.71 -8.97 -26.28
CA PHE A 354 31.59 -7.83 -27.19
C PHE A 354 31.79 -8.21 -28.65
N CYS A 355 30.91 -7.73 -29.53
CA CYS A 355 31.22 -7.60 -30.94
C CYS A 355 32.30 -6.53 -31.20
N PRO A 356 33.01 -6.58 -32.34
CA PRO A 356 33.97 -5.56 -32.71
C PRO A 356 33.37 -4.14 -32.70
N GLY A 357 34.06 -3.23 -32.03
CA GLY A 357 33.76 -1.81 -31.89
C GLY A 357 32.86 -1.45 -30.70
N LEU A 358 32.64 -2.34 -29.74
CA LEU A 358 31.73 -2.14 -28.59
C LEU A 358 32.40 -2.17 -27.21
N THR A 359 33.72 -2.26 -27.13
CA THR A 359 34.44 -2.30 -25.86
C THR A 359 34.65 -0.91 -25.27
N THR A 360 33.68 0.00 -25.38
CA THR A 360 33.77 1.34 -24.74
C THR A 360 33.61 1.20 -23.24
N ASP A 361 34.02 2.21 -22.48
CA ASP A 361 34.03 2.14 -21.03
C ASP A 361 32.64 2.07 -20.41
N ASP A 362 31.74 2.95 -20.85
CA ASP A 362 30.33 2.96 -20.48
C ASP A 362 29.61 1.64 -20.86
N VAL A 363 29.79 1.13 -22.08
CA VAL A 363 29.20 -0.15 -22.55
C VAL A 363 29.80 -1.31 -21.77
N THR A 364 31.11 -1.33 -21.52
CA THR A 364 31.73 -2.41 -20.74
C THR A 364 31.26 -2.40 -19.28
N ALA A 365 31.11 -1.22 -18.69
CA ALA A 365 30.58 -1.07 -17.34
C ALA A 365 29.08 -1.41 -17.26
N HIS A 366 28.30 -1.08 -18.29
CA HIS A 366 26.92 -1.51 -18.48
C HIS A 366 26.81 -3.04 -18.48
N GLU A 367 27.63 -3.74 -19.27
CA GLU A 367 27.60 -5.21 -19.27
C GLU A 367 27.96 -5.81 -17.91
N TRP A 368 28.92 -5.24 -17.18
CA TRP A 368 29.22 -5.69 -15.82
C TRP A 368 28.08 -5.39 -14.86
N ALA A 369 27.38 -4.27 -15.02
CA ALA A 369 26.29 -3.87 -14.16
C ALA A 369 25.10 -4.86 -14.20
N HIS A 370 24.86 -5.55 -15.32
CA HIS A 370 23.93 -6.70 -15.35
C HIS A 370 24.33 -7.79 -14.35
N ALA A 371 25.62 -8.09 -14.19
CA ALA A 371 26.10 -9.05 -13.20
C ALA A 371 25.85 -8.54 -11.77
N TYR A 372 26.04 -7.24 -11.50
CA TYR A 372 25.69 -6.66 -10.20
C TYR A 372 24.19 -6.75 -9.92
N THR A 373 23.34 -6.54 -10.92
CA THR A 373 21.89 -6.72 -10.81
C THR A 373 21.52 -8.17 -10.49
N GLU A 374 22.07 -9.16 -11.21
CA GLU A 374 21.85 -10.59 -10.96
C GLU A 374 22.20 -11.00 -9.52
N TYR A 375 23.33 -10.52 -8.99
CA TYR A 375 23.82 -10.91 -7.66
C TYR A 375 23.38 -9.96 -6.52
N THR A 376 22.40 -9.07 -6.78
CA THR A 376 21.77 -8.23 -5.75
C THR A 376 20.28 -8.51 -5.67
N ASN A 377 19.51 -8.03 -6.64
CA ASN A 377 18.04 -8.10 -6.66
C ASN A 377 17.48 -9.07 -7.71
N ASN A 378 18.32 -9.48 -8.68
CA ASN A 378 17.97 -10.37 -9.77
C ASN A 378 16.72 -9.92 -10.55
N LEU A 379 16.61 -8.61 -10.84
CA LEU A 379 15.53 -8.04 -11.65
C LEU A 379 15.35 -8.84 -12.95
N ILE A 380 14.16 -9.40 -13.13
CA ILE A 380 13.79 -10.17 -14.31
C ILE A 380 13.87 -9.26 -15.52
N TYR A 381 14.53 -9.76 -16.57
CA TYR A 381 14.80 -9.01 -17.81
C TYR A 381 13.58 -8.93 -18.73
N GLN A 382 12.46 -8.41 -18.21
CA GLN A 382 11.21 -8.24 -18.94
C GLN A 382 10.38 -7.05 -18.38
N TRP A 383 9.68 -6.33 -19.26
CA TRP A 383 8.80 -5.20 -18.89
C TRP A 383 9.51 -4.16 -18.01
N GLN A 384 8.82 -3.61 -16.98
CA GLN A 384 9.40 -2.57 -16.13
C GLN A 384 10.58 -3.05 -15.27
N SER A 385 10.59 -4.31 -14.80
CA SER A 385 11.75 -4.85 -14.08
C SER A 385 12.96 -4.97 -15.01
N GLY A 386 12.75 -5.36 -16.26
CA GLY A 386 13.80 -5.39 -17.28
C GLY A 386 14.26 -3.99 -17.67
N ALA A 387 13.35 -3.03 -17.76
CA ALA A 387 13.69 -1.62 -17.99
C ALA A 387 14.52 -1.03 -16.83
N LEU A 388 14.25 -1.43 -15.58
CA LEU A 388 15.10 -1.10 -14.44
C LEU A 388 16.45 -1.81 -14.52
N ASN A 389 16.49 -3.09 -14.95
CA ASN A 389 17.74 -3.83 -15.13
C ASN A 389 18.65 -3.13 -16.16
N GLU A 390 18.10 -2.76 -17.32
CA GLU A 390 18.77 -1.93 -18.34
C GLU A 390 19.19 -0.57 -17.78
N SER A 391 18.29 0.10 -17.05
CA SER A 391 18.57 1.44 -16.53
C SER A 391 19.67 1.45 -15.49
N TYR A 392 19.70 0.50 -14.55
CA TYR A 392 20.82 0.37 -13.62
C TYR A 392 22.13 0.13 -14.37
N SER A 393 22.07 -0.61 -15.47
CA SER A 393 23.26 -0.86 -16.30
C SER A 393 23.74 0.41 -17.00
N ASP A 394 22.83 1.22 -17.53
CA ASP A 394 23.12 2.56 -18.07
C ASP A 394 23.66 3.52 -17.00
N ILE A 395 23.02 3.54 -15.83
CA ILE A 395 23.41 4.37 -14.67
C ILE A 395 24.84 4.06 -14.24
N TRP A 396 25.19 2.79 -14.10
CA TRP A 396 26.53 2.39 -13.69
C TRP A 396 27.55 2.54 -14.82
N GLY A 397 27.15 2.31 -16.06
CA GLY A 397 27.93 2.60 -17.27
C GLY A 397 28.37 4.06 -17.29
N GLU A 398 27.41 4.97 -17.30
CA GLU A 398 27.67 6.40 -17.25
C GLU A 398 28.38 6.82 -15.96
N THR A 399 28.03 6.27 -14.79
CA THR A 399 28.73 6.62 -13.55
C THR A 399 30.23 6.34 -13.66
N VAL A 400 30.63 5.25 -14.32
CA VAL A 400 32.05 4.92 -14.58
C VAL A 400 32.70 5.91 -15.54
N ASP A 401 32.05 6.19 -16.68
CA ASP A 401 32.52 7.20 -17.64
C ASP A 401 32.72 8.58 -16.96
N ARG A 402 31.69 9.01 -16.22
CA ARG A 402 31.66 10.26 -15.45
C ARG A 402 32.83 10.44 -14.46
N ILE A 403 33.39 9.35 -13.94
CA ILE A 403 34.49 9.40 -12.95
C ILE A 403 35.87 9.12 -13.55
N ASN A 404 35.96 8.39 -14.66
CA ASN A 404 37.24 8.01 -15.26
C ASN A 404 37.71 9.07 -16.29
N GLY A 405 36.80 9.80 -16.93
CA GLY A 405 37.03 10.72 -18.04
C GLY A 405 37.81 10.11 -19.21
N ARG A 406 37.59 8.81 -19.49
CA ARG A 406 38.20 8.05 -20.58
C ARG A 406 37.26 8.12 -21.78
N GLU A 407 37.83 8.02 -22.97
CA GLU A 407 37.11 8.04 -24.27
C GLU A 407 36.36 9.34 -24.67
N ASP A 408 36.09 10.27 -23.75
CA ASP A 408 35.62 11.68 -23.82
C ASP A 408 36.11 12.65 -24.94
N SER A 409 36.86 12.19 -25.93
CA SER A 409 37.53 13.04 -26.91
C SER A 409 36.65 13.48 -28.08
N ILE A 410 35.45 12.91 -28.23
CA ILE A 410 34.58 13.19 -29.37
C ILE A 410 33.73 14.46 -29.19
N GLY A 411 33.46 14.90 -27.96
CA GLY A 411 32.75 16.14 -27.64
C GLY A 411 33.03 16.63 -26.20
N PRO A 412 32.66 17.87 -25.84
CA PRO A 412 32.76 18.33 -24.46
C PRO A 412 31.87 17.51 -23.52
N ASP A 413 32.40 17.20 -22.35
CA ASP A 413 31.63 16.57 -21.30
C ASP A 413 31.15 17.60 -20.25
N VAL A 414 29.98 18.21 -20.49
CA VAL A 414 29.45 19.31 -19.66
C VAL A 414 27.94 19.19 -19.44
N ALA A 415 27.44 19.79 -18.35
CA ALA A 415 26.00 19.83 -18.07
C ALA A 415 25.22 20.43 -19.26
N ARG A 416 24.17 19.71 -19.66
CA ARG A 416 23.33 20.02 -20.81
C ARG A 416 22.23 21.00 -20.44
N THR A 417 21.71 21.72 -21.42
CA THR A 417 20.55 22.60 -21.21
C THR A 417 19.25 21.79 -21.13
N ASP A 418 18.28 22.24 -20.32
CA ASP A 418 16.96 21.61 -20.17
C ASP A 418 16.37 21.14 -21.51
N ASN A 419 16.10 19.84 -21.63
CA ASN A 419 15.46 19.21 -22.78
C ASN A 419 16.21 19.33 -24.12
N SER A 420 17.52 19.63 -24.13
CA SER A 420 18.31 19.61 -25.37
C SER A 420 18.57 18.19 -25.86
N CYS A 421 18.63 18.00 -27.17
CA CYS A 421 19.23 16.81 -27.79
C CYS A 421 20.71 17.07 -28.06
N SER A 422 21.57 16.07 -27.88
CA SER A 422 22.98 16.20 -28.23
C SER A 422 23.19 16.11 -29.74
N ASP A 423 24.15 16.86 -30.27
CA ASP A 423 24.62 16.78 -31.65
C ASP A 423 25.23 15.39 -32.02
N TYR A 424 25.48 14.52 -31.04
CA TYR A 424 26.00 13.16 -31.22
C TYR A 424 24.92 12.06 -31.22
N THR A 425 23.63 12.44 -31.15
CA THR A 425 22.50 11.50 -31.28
C THR A 425 22.15 11.23 -32.76
N PRO A 426 22.05 9.96 -33.22
CA PRO A 426 21.62 9.63 -34.57
C PRO A 426 20.31 10.29 -34.99
N GLY A 427 20.34 11.03 -36.10
CA GLY A 427 19.14 11.58 -36.73
C GLY A 427 18.94 13.09 -36.57
N ASN A 428 19.82 13.80 -35.84
CA ASN A 428 19.79 15.24 -35.55
C ASN A 428 18.42 15.90 -35.74
N SER A 429 17.65 15.99 -34.65
CA SER A 429 16.64 17.03 -34.48
C SER A 429 17.28 18.37 -34.84
N PRO A 430 16.88 19.03 -35.95
CA PRO A 430 17.55 20.23 -36.41
C PRO A 430 17.31 21.37 -35.43
N GLY A 431 18.24 21.65 -34.51
CA GLY A 431 18.27 22.91 -33.77
C GLY A 431 18.54 22.91 -32.26
N SER A 432 18.99 21.83 -31.62
CA SER A 432 19.39 21.89 -30.19
C SER A 432 20.66 22.71 -29.97
N GLY A 433 21.69 22.49 -30.82
CA GLY A 433 22.97 23.19 -30.72
C GLY A 433 23.75 22.86 -29.44
N ASP A 434 23.45 21.72 -28.81
CA ASP A 434 24.13 21.21 -27.63
C ASP A 434 25.16 20.18 -28.10
N ASP A 435 26.44 20.53 -27.93
CA ASP A 435 27.57 19.69 -28.35
C ASP A 435 28.11 18.82 -27.21
N SER A 436 27.36 18.66 -26.11
CA SER A 436 27.81 17.82 -24.99
C SER A 436 27.57 16.33 -25.23
N VAL A 437 28.54 15.49 -24.82
CA VAL A 437 28.40 14.02 -24.83
C VAL A 437 27.86 13.47 -23.51
N ARG A 438 27.76 14.30 -22.47
CA ARG A 438 27.28 13.89 -21.16
C ARG A 438 25.92 13.18 -21.24
N TRP A 439 25.81 12.02 -20.58
CA TRP A 439 24.62 11.17 -20.53
C TRP A 439 24.26 10.49 -21.86
N LEU A 440 25.26 10.20 -22.69
CA LEU A 440 25.06 9.49 -23.95
C LEU A 440 25.72 8.12 -23.88
N LEU A 441 24.90 7.08 -23.86
CA LEU A 441 25.42 5.72 -23.83
C LEU A 441 25.89 5.27 -25.23
N GLY A 442 27.11 4.77 -25.33
CA GLY A 442 27.71 4.14 -26.49
C GLY A 442 28.08 5.12 -27.59
N GLU A 443 28.26 6.40 -27.27
CA GLU A 443 28.68 7.46 -28.18
C GLU A 443 30.07 7.21 -28.80
N ASP A 444 30.97 6.54 -28.06
CA ASP A 444 32.31 6.16 -28.52
C ASP A 444 32.36 4.84 -29.30
N ALA A 445 31.22 4.13 -29.39
CA ALA A 445 31.15 2.86 -30.09
C ALA A 445 31.47 3.01 -31.58
N THR A 446 32.37 2.16 -32.08
CA THR A 446 32.83 2.20 -33.48
C THR A 446 32.30 1.03 -34.32
N ALA A 447 31.38 0.25 -33.77
CA ALA A 447 30.84 -0.94 -34.41
C ALA A 447 30.16 -0.62 -35.76
N VAL A 448 30.37 -1.48 -36.74
CA VAL A 448 29.82 -1.28 -38.09
C VAL A 448 28.29 -1.33 -38.05
N GLY A 449 27.66 -0.21 -38.40
CA GLY A 449 26.20 -0.10 -38.44
C GLY A 449 25.62 0.78 -37.33
N LEU A 450 26.43 1.15 -36.33
CA LEU A 450 26.09 2.17 -35.36
C LEU A 450 26.55 3.55 -35.85
N THR A 451 25.78 4.59 -35.53
CA THR A 451 26.11 5.98 -35.86
C THR A 451 25.73 6.88 -34.70
N GLY A 452 26.70 7.32 -33.90
CA GLY A 452 26.46 8.11 -32.68
C GLY A 452 25.96 7.24 -31.52
N ALA A 453 25.48 7.90 -30.46
CA ALA A 453 25.05 7.24 -29.22
C ALA A 453 23.86 6.28 -29.42
N LEU A 454 23.81 5.24 -28.61
CA LEU A 454 22.72 4.26 -28.52
C LEU A 454 21.50 4.84 -27.79
N ARG A 455 21.73 5.49 -26.64
CA ARG A 455 20.69 6.09 -25.79
C ARG A 455 21.11 7.48 -25.31
N ASP A 456 20.13 8.30 -24.94
CA ASP A 456 20.35 9.64 -24.37
C ASP A 456 19.63 9.69 -23.01
N MET A 457 20.34 9.56 -21.90
CA MET A 457 19.71 9.57 -20.57
C MET A 457 19.22 10.98 -20.18
N TRP A 458 19.84 12.04 -20.71
CA TRP A 458 19.42 13.42 -20.43
C TRP A 458 18.12 13.78 -21.15
N ASN A 459 17.93 13.31 -22.38
CA ASN A 459 16.68 13.47 -23.09
C ASN A 459 16.36 12.24 -23.95
N PRO A 460 15.77 11.19 -23.35
CA PRO A 460 15.51 9.92 -24.04
C PRO A 460 14.70 10.07 -25.33
N THR A 461 13.78 11.04 -25.38
CA THR A 461 12.92 11.26 -26.56
C THR A 461 13.71 11.67 -27.82
N CYS A 462 14.96 12.13 -27.67
CA CYS A 462 15.84 12.40 -28.80
C CYS A 462 16.20 11.14 -29.60
N GLN A 463 16.13 9.97 -28.96
CA GLN A 463 16.36 8.65 -29.57
C GLN A 463 15.09 7.84 -29.76
N GLY A 464 13.93 8.41 -29.42
CA GLY A 464 12.63 7.74 -29.50
C GLY A 464 12.28 6.90 -28.27
N ASP A 465 13.00 7.09 -27.17
CA ASP A 465 12.73 6.47 -25.88
C ASP A 465 11.91 7.43 -24.97
N PRO A 466 11.05 6.94 -24.07
CA PRO A 466 10.30 7.78 -23.13
C PRO A 466 11.21 8.42 -22.06
N GLY A 467 11.02 9.71 -21.79
CA GLY A 467 11.62 10.40 -20.62
C GLY A 467 10.73 10.37 -19.37
N LYS A 468 9.44 10.10 -19.55
CA LYS A 468 8.47 9.84 -18.48
C LYS A 468 7.44 8.80 -18.90
N VAL A 469 6.74 8.20 -17.94
CA VAL A 469 5.83 7.06 -18.21
C VAL A 469 4.72 7.40 -19.21
N THR A 470 4.16 8.61 -19.21
CA THR A 470 3.07 8.99 -20.13
C THR A 470 3.54 9.48 -21.51
N ASP A 471 4.83 9.42 -21.81
CA ASP A 471 5.33 9.77 -23.15
C ASP A 471 4.74 8.86 -24.23
N ALA A 472 4.58 9.42 -25.44
CA ALA A 472 4.05 8.68 -26.58
C ALA A 472 5.03 7.60 -27.06
N GLU A 473 6.30 7.77 -26.71
CA GLU A 473 7.43 6.89 -26.93
C GLU A 473 7.41 5.66 -26.01
N TYR A 474 6.59 5.65 -24.94
CA TYR A 474 6.50 4.51 -24.03
C TYR A 474 6.09 3.23 -24.78
N TYR A 475 6.84 2.16 -24.54
CA TYR A 475 6.73 0.93 -25.31
C TYR A 475 5.74 -0.05 -24.68
N CYS A 476 4.68 -0.38 -25.42
CA CYS A 476 3.56 -1.20 -24.93
C CYS A 476 3.52 -2.64 -25.50
N LEU A 477 4.52 -3.09 -26.26
CA LEU A 477 4.52 -4.39 -26.94
C LEU A 477 5.48 -5.37 -26.28
N SER A 478 5.27 -6.68 -26.49
CA SER A 478 6.10 -7.75 -25.89
C SER A 478 7.45 -7.98 -26.58
N THR A 479 7.69 -7.36 -27.73
CA THR A 479 9.01 -7.31 -28.36
C THR A 479 9.99 -6.52 -27.49
N ASP A 480 11.30 -6.74 -27.70
CA ASP A 480 12.32 -6.15 -26.80
C ASP A 480 12.07 -6.51 -25.32
N GLN A 481 11.61 -7.75 -25.10
CA GLN A 481 11.22 -8.25 -23.77
C GLN A 481 10.22 -7.33 -23.04
N GLY A 482 9.34 -6.61 -23.76
CA GLY A 482 8.46 -5.62 -23.13
C GLY A 482 9.00 -4.19 -23.14
N GLY A 483 9.93 -3.89 -24.06
CA GLY A 483 10.55 -2.58 -24.20
C GLY A 483 11.61 -2.29 -23.14
N VAL A 484 12.41 -3.28 -22.74
CA VAL A 484 13.41 -3.10 -21.67
C VAL A 484 14.43 -2.02 -22.02
N HIS A 485 14.90 -1.96 -23.27
CA HIS A 485 15.88 -0.97 -23.70
C HIS A 485 15.26 0.40 -24.02
N THR A 486 13.95 0.43 -24.31
CA THR A 486 13.22 1.67 -24.59
C THR A 486 12.72 2.30 -23.30
N ASN A 487 11.96 1.56 -22.49
CA ASN A 487 11.36 2.07 -21.27
C ASN A 487 12.38 2.38 -20.16
N SER A 488 13.63 1.89 -20.27
CA SER A 488 14.74 2.31 -19.39
C SER A 488 15.02 3.81 -19.46
N GLY A 489 14.61 4.49 -20.54
CA GLY A 489 14.68 5.94 -20.67
C GLY A 489 14.05 6.70 -19.49
N VAL A 490 12.98 6.19 -18.89
CA VAL A 490 12.29 6.83 -17.77
C VAL A 490 13.17 6.91 -16.51
N PRO A 491 13.64 5.79 -15.93
CA PRO A 491 14.58 5.81 -14.81
C PRO A 491 15.97 6.38 -15.17
N ASN A 492 16.42 6.24 -16.42
CA ASN A 492 17.64 6.90 -16.89
C ASN A 492 17.56 8.43 -16.77
N HIS A 493 16.43 8.99 -17.20
CA HIS A 493 16.18 10.42 -17.09
C HIS A 493 16.12 10.87 -15.63
N ALA A 494 15.48 10.08 -14.77
CA ALA A 494 15.46 10.32 -13.33
C ALA A 494 16.87 10.43 -12.74
N TYR A 495 17.77 9.49 -13.07
CA TYR A 495 19.16 9.54 -12.61
C TYR A 495 19.90 10.80 -13.09
N SER A 496 19.77 11.13 -14.39
CA SER A 496 20.43 12.32 -14.96
C SER A 496 19.96 13.63 -14.29
N LEU A 497 18.65 13.75 -14.01
CA LEU A 497 18.07 14.88 -13.27
C LEU A 497 18.49 14.90 -11.81
N MET A 498 18.62 13.73 -11.17
CA MET A 498 19.13 13.65 -9.80
C MET A 498 20.58 14.11 -9.72
N VAL A 499 21.40 13.84 -10.73
CA VAL A 499 22.80 14.27 -10.74
C VAL A 499 22.94 15.76 -11.11
N ASP A 500 22.35 16.20 -12.21
CA ASP A 500 22.62 17.53 -12.78
C ASP A 500 21.54 18.59 -12.51
N GLY A 501 20.35 18.17 -12.06
CA GLY A 501 19.19 19.05 -11.96
C GLY A 501 18.65 19.44 -13.33
N GLY A 502 18.03 20.62 -13.41
CA GLY A 502 17.37 21.14 -14.61
C GLY A 502 15.88 21.36 -14.36
N SER A 503 15.13 21.61 -15.44
CA SER A 503 13.67 21.76 -15.40
C SER A 503 12.97 20.77 -16.32
N TYR A 504 12.13 19.92 -15.75
CA TYR A 504 11.39 18.87 -16.46
C TYR A 504 10.05 18.59 -15.76
N ASN A 505 8.95 18.57 -16.51
CA ASN A 505 7.61 18.17 -16.03
C ASN A 505 7.21 18.66 -14.62
N GLY A 506 7.44 19.95 -14.31
CA GLY A 506 7.10 20.55 -13.01
C GLY A 506 8.21 20.51 -11.96
N PHE A 507 9.25 19.68 -12.14
CA PHE A 507 10.50 19.76 -11.39
C PHE A 507 11.39 20.91 -11.91
N SER A 508 12.06 21.62 -10.99
CA SER A 508 13.07 22.63 -11.32
C SER A 508 14.02 22.84 -10.14
N ASP A 509 15.25 22.31 -10.24
CA ASP A 509 16.28 22.48 -9.20
C ASP A 509 17.70 22.19 -9.75
N THR A 510 18.74 22.24 -8.91
CA THR A 510 20.15 22.08 -9.32
C THR A 510 20.69 20.64 -9.23
N GLY A 511 19.86 19.68 -8.84
CA GLY A 511 20.29 18.30 -8.61
C GLY A 511 21.11 18.11 -7.32
N LEU A 512 21.35 16.84 -7.00
CA LEU A 512 22.04 16.39 -5.79
C LEU A 512 23.54 16.25 -6.00
N GLY A 513 23.98 16.04 -7.24
CA GLY A 513 25.35 15.68 -7.60
C GLY A 513 25.60 14.16 -7.64
N LEU A 514 26.64 13.76 -8.38
CA LEU A 514 26.92 12.37 -8.73
C LEU A 514 27.08 11.45 -7.52
N THR A 515 27.84 11.88 -6.50
CA THR A 515 28.10 11.09 -5.29
C THR A 515 26.81 10.71 -4.58
N LYS A 516 25.93 11.68 -4.29
CA LYS A 516 24.67 11.45 -3.58
C LYS A 516 23.74 10.55 -4.39
N SER A 517 23.55 10.85 -5.67
CA SER A 517 22.66 10.10 -6.55
C SER A 517 23.09 8.64 -6.70
N ALA A 518 24.40 8.37 -6.87
CA ALA A 518 24.94 7.03 -6.94
C ALA A 518 24.73 6.23 -5.64
N HIS A 519 24.94 6.83 -4.46
CA HIS A 519 24.70 6.14 -3.19
C HIS A 519 23.21 5.81 -2.97
N ILE A 520 22.33 6.75 -3.33
CA ILE A 520 20.87 6.52 -3.25
C ILE A 520 20.48 5.38 -4.19
N HIS A 521 20.94 5.38 -5.43
CA HIS A 521 20.61 4.34 -6.41
C HIS A 521 21.17 2.97 -6.02
N TRP A 522 22.39 2.91 -5.48
CA TRP A 522 22.96 1.65 -4.98
C TRP A 522 22.15 1.09 -3.81
N ALA A 523 21.82 1.93 -2.83
CA ALA A 523 20.99 1.51 -1.70
C ALA A 523 19.58 1.08 -2.16
N ALA A 524 18.97 1.80 -3.11
CA ALA A 524 17.69 1.44 -3.70
C ALA A 524 17.77 0.09 -4.45
N GLN A 525 18.81 -0.13 -5.26
CA GLN A 525 19.01 -1.37 -6.02
C GLN A 525 19.00 -2.60 -5.10
N ASN A 526 19.59 -2.48 -3.91
CA ASN A 526 19.66 -3.55 -2.91
C ASN A 526 18.34 -3.78 -2.13
N MET A 527 17.32 -2.95 -2.35
CA MET A 527 15.97 -3.11 -1.79
C MET A 527 14.98 -3.72 -2.78
N LEU A 528 15.32 -3.73 -4.07
CA LEU A 528 14.46 -4.27 -5.11
C LEU A 528 14.44 -5.80 -5.09
N THR A 529 13.41 -6.35 -5.73
CA THR A 529 13.18 -7.79 -5.90
C THR A 529 13.09 -8.15 -7.38
N PRO A 530 13.08 -9.44 -7.77
CA PRO A 530 13.10 -9.83 -9.17
C PRO A 530 11.97 -9.25 -10.03
N SER A 531 10.77 -9.06 -9.48
CA SER A 531 9.60 -8.54 -10.18
C SER A 531 9.37 -7.02 -9.98
N SER A 532 10.29 -6.32 -9.32
CA SER A 532 10.10 -4.91 -8.96
C SER A 532 9.88 -4.03 -10.19
N ASN A 533 8.88 -3.16 -10.10
CA ASN A 533 8.44 -2.25 -11.16
C ASN A 533 8.83 -0.79 -10.86
N PHE A 534 8.40 0.17 -11.68
CA PHE A 534 8.75 1.59 -11.49
C PHE A 534 8.21 2.19 -10.18
N TYR A 535 7.06 1.71 -9.70
CA TYR A 535 6.50 2.12 -8.42
C TYR A 535 7.41 1.66 -7.26
N ASP A 536 7.83 0.39 -7.28
CA ASP A 536 8.75 -0.16 -6.27
C ASP A 536 10.10 0.58 -6.29
N HIS A 537 10.58 0.95 -7.47
CA HIS A 537 11.80 1.74 -7.61
C HIS A 537 11.66 3.14 -7.01
N ALA A 538 10.51 3.80 -7.18
CA ALA A 538 10.23 5.07 -6.53
C ALA A 538 10.29 4.95 -5.00
N ASP A 539 9.65 3.92 -4.43
CA ASP A 539 9.69 3.65 -2.99
C ASP A 539 11.12 3.35 -2.50
N ALA A 540 11.87 2.56 -3.25
CA ALA A 540 13.25 2.23 -2.94
C ALA A 540 14.16 3.47 -2.94
N LEU A 541 13.99 4.39 -3.90
CA LEU A 541 14.76 5.64 -3.97
C LEU A 541 14.49 6.57 -2.77
N GLU A 542 13.22 6.76 -2.41
CA GLU A 542 12.83 7.60 -1.27
C GLU A 542 13.30 7.00 0.06
N THR A 543 13.16 5.67 0.20
CA THR A 543 13.63 4.91 1.36
C THR A 543 15.15 4.97 1.48
N ALA A 544 15.87 4.76 0.38
CA ALA A 544 17.33 4.87 0.33
C ALA A 544 17.81 6.27 0.70
N CYS A 545 17.19 7.32 0.16
CA CYS A 545 17.55 8.70 0.49
C CYS A 545 17.38 8.99 1.99
N THR A 546 16.24 8.55 2.55
CA THR A 546 15.96 8.72 3.98
C THR A 546 16.97 7.95 4.84
N ALA A 547 17.27 6.69 4.49
CA ALA A 547 18.20 5.83 5.21
C ALA A 547 19.64 6.39 5.23
N LEU A 548 20.05 7.09 4.16
CA LEU A 548 21.39 7.67 4.04
C LEU A 548 21.50 9.09 4.61
N THR A 549 20.40 9.69 5.07
CA THR A 549 20.39 11.07 5.57
C THR A 549 21.33 11.25 6.76
N GLY A 550 22.19 12.28 6.68
CA GLY A 550 23.15 12.60 7.74
C GLY A 550 24.45 11.78 7.71
N LEU A 551 24.62 10.84 6.78
CA LEU A 551 25.85 10.09 6.58
C LEU A 551 26.82 10.86 5.67
N ASP A 552 28.12 10.73 5.96
CA ASP A 552 29.22 11.25 5.13
C ASP A 552 29.55 10.21 4.06
N LEU A 553 29.23 10.51 2.79
CA LEU A 553 29.30 9.56 1.69
C LEU A 553 30.73 9.34 1.20
N SER A 554 31.01 8.12 0.76
CA SER A 554 32.31 7.74 0.20
C SER A 554 32.50 8.31 -1.20
N ASP A 555 33.73 8.64 -1.55
CA ASP A 555 34.08 9.06 -2.90
C ASP A 555 34.00 7.86 -3.85
N LEU A 556 33.35 8.04 -5.00
CA LEU A 556 33.08 6.96 -5.94
C LEU A 556 34.34 6.32 -6.53
N SER A 557 35.48 7.04 -6.56
CA SER A 557 36.72 6.55 -7.17
C SER A 557 37.74 6.02 -6.16
N ASN A 558 37.69 6.46 -4.91
CA ASN A 558 38.75 6.17 -3.93
C ASN A 558 38.27 5.79 -2.52
N GLY A 559 36.96 5.83 -2.28
CA GLY A 559 36.34 5.36 -1.04
C GLY A 559 36.64 6.23 0.18
N THR A 560 37.27 7.39 -0.01
CA THR A 560 37.50 8.32 1.09
C THR A 560 36.24 9.15 1.37
N PRO A 561 35.97 9.54 2.62
CA PRO A 561 34.80 10.38 2.92
C PRO A 561 34.89 11.73 2.21
N THR A 562 33.81 12.11 1.52
CA THR A 562 33.74 13.32 0.69
C THR A 562 33.35 14.58 1.47
N GLY A 563 32.67 14.42 2.61
CA GLY A 563 31.96 15.48 3.30
C GLY A 563 30.59 15.81 2.69
N GLU A 564 30.18 15.13 1.61
CA GLU A 564 28.84 15.23 1.05
C GLU A 564 27.86 14.47 1.94
N ILE A 565 26.79 15.15 2.36
CA ILE A 565 25.77 14.62 3.26
C ILE A 565 24.40 14.79 2.60
N ILE A 566 23.61 13.72 2.58
CA ILE A 566 22.20 13.76 2.18
C ILE A 566 21.38 14.44 3.27
N THR A 567 20.53 15.37 2.87
CA THR A 567 19.64 16.15 3.73
C THR A 567 18.19 15.86 3.42
N ALA A 568 17.28 16.24 4.32
CA ALA A 568 15.84 16.13 4.05
C ALA A 568 15.40 16.90 2.78
N GLY A 569 16.07 18.03 2.47
CA GLY A 569 15.82 18.77 1.24
C GLY A 569 16.26 18.03 -0.01
N ASP A 570 17.37 17.29 0.06
CA ASP A 570 17.80 16.40 -1.04
C ASP A 570 16.73 15.31 -1.28
N CYS A 571 16.17 14.72 -0.23
CA CYS A 571 15.12 13.71 -0.37
C CYS A 571 13.80 14.28 -0.91
N SER A 572 13.44 15.52 -0.56
CA SER A 572 12.32 16.21 -1.21
C SER A 572 12.56 16.42 -2.71
N GLN A 573 13.82 16.63 -3.11
CA GLN A 573 14.21 16.75 -4.53
C GLN A 573 14.09 15.41 -5.26
N VAL A 574 14.49 14.30 -4.62
CA VAL A 574 14.28 12.94 -5.13
C VAL A 574 12.79 12.68 -5.38
N SER A 575 11.91 12.94 -4.41
CA SER A 575 10.46 12.80 -4.58
C SER A 575 9.91 13.64 -5.74
N ALA A 576 10.41 14.87 -5.91
CA ALA A 576 9.98 15.74 -7.01
C ALA A 576 10.43 15.22 -8.39
N ILE A 577 11.62 14.61 -8.49
CA ILE A 577 12.11 14.00 -9.74
C ILE A 577 11.32 12.72 -10.06
N ILE A 578 11.07 11.87 -9.07
CA ILE A 578 10.19 10.69 -9.19
C ILE A 578 8.83 11.09 -9.77
N ALA A 579 8.24 12.18 -9.28
CA ALA A 579 6.99 12.72 -9.81
C ALA A 579 7.14 13.25 -11.24
N ALA A 580 8.25 13.92 -11.56
CA ALA A 580 8.50 14.49 -12.88
C ALA A 580 8.66 13.44 -13.99
N VAL A 581 9.32 12.32 -13.70
CA VAL A 581 9.43 11.17 -14.63
C VAL A 581 8.27 10.18 -14.50
N GLU A 582 7.35 10.42 -13.58
CA GLU A 582 6.08 9.71 -13.43
C GLU A 582 6.24 8.22 -13.04
N LEU A 583 7.24 7.87 -12.24
CA LEU A 583 7.50 6.45 -11.86
C LEU A 583 6.31 5.77 -11.14
N ARG A 584 5.44 6.54 -10.47
CA ARG A 584 4.21 6.03 -9.83
C ARG A 584 2.96 6.12 -10.69
N THR A 585 3.08 6.59 -11.93
CA THR A 585 1.96 6.73 -12.84
C THR A 585 1.83 5.47 -13.70
N PRO A 586 0.64 4.84 -13.78
CA PRO A 586 0.45 3.67 -14.63
C PRO A 586 0.48 4.06 -16.13
N PRO A 587 1.01 3.22 -17.03
CA PRO A 587 1.07 3.47 -18.47
C PRO A 587 -0.29 3.22 -19.14
N THR A 588 -1.29 4.02 -18.78
CA THR A 588 -2.69 3.88 -19.25
C THR A 588 -2.84 3.90 -20.77
N GLN A 589 -1.91 4.53 -21.50
CA GLN A 589 -1.88 4.54 -22.96
C GLN A 589 -1.68 3.15 -23.59
N CYS A 590 -1.16 2.18 -22.82
CA CYS A 590 -0.99 0.81 -23.28
C CYS A 590 -2.28 -0.01 -23.25
N GLY A 591 -3.29 0.42 -22.48
CA GLY A 591 -4.53 -0.36 -22.30
C GLY A 591 -4.28 -1.75 -21.71
N PHE A 592 -3.32 -1.84 -20.79
CA PHE A 592 -3.06 -3.07 -20.06
C PHE A 592 -4.19 -3.35 -19.09
N GLU A 593 -4.70 -4.59 -19.12
CA GLU A 593 -5.78 -5.04 -18.25
C GLU A 593 -5.20 -5.87 -17.09
N PRO A 594 -5.70 -5.67 -15.85
CA PRO A 594 -5.39 -6.54 -14.73
C PRO A 594 -5.83 -7.98 -14.98
N LEU A 595 -5.14 -8.93 -14.36
CA LEU A 595 -5.53 -10.34 -14.39
C LEU A 595 -6.83 -10.55 -13.59
N LEU A 596 -7.01 -9.80 -12.50
CA LEU A 596 -8.21 -9.80 -11.66
C LEU A 596 -8.91 -8.45 -11.73
N ALA A 597 -10.19 -8.44 -12.08
CA ALA A 597 -10.99 -7.23 -12.12
C ALA A 597 -11.52 -6.86 -10.72
N GLU A 598 -11.88 -5.58 -10.53
CA GLU A 598 -12.61 -5.12 -9.35
C GLU A 598 -14.00 -5.77 -9.31
N ALA A 599 -14.32 -6.42 -8.18
CA ALA A 599 -15.55 -7.20 -8.06
C ALA A 599 -16.74 -6.35 -7.60
N PRO A 600 -17.96 -6.68 -8.07
CA PRO A 600 -19.18 -6.11 -7.50
C PRO A 600 -19.35 -6.49 -6.03
N ALA A 601 -20.15 -5.73 -5.29
CA ALA A 601 -20.48 -6.06 -3.91
C ALA A 601 -21.11 -7.46 -3.80
N LEU A 602 -20.80 -8.18 -2.73
CA LEU A 602 -21.41 -9.49 -2.47
C LEU A 602 -22.93 -9.35 -2.38
N CYS A 603 -23.64 -10.27 -3.04
CA CYS A 603 -25.09 -10.26 -3.16
C CYS A 603 -25.70 -9.01 -3.84
N GLU A 604 -24.93 -8.27 -4.66
CA GLU A 604 -25.46 -7.17 -5.47
C GLU A 604 -26.68 -7.64 -6.30
N GLY A 605 -27.83 -6.99 -6.08
CA GLY A 605 -29.10 -7.35 -6.72
C GLY A 605 -29.75 -8.65 -6.22
N MET A 606 -29.16 -9.34 -5.24
CA MET A 606 -29.64 -10.61 -4.65
C MET A 606 -30.03 -10.51 -3.16
N GLY A 607 -29.75 -9.38 -2.51
CA GLY A 607 -30.14 -9.07 -1.14
C GLY A 607 -28.93 -8.98 -0.21
N ASN A 608 -29.13 -9.28 1.08
CA ASN A 608 -28.07 -9.14 2.08
C ASN A 608 -27.17 -10.38 2.16
N VAL A 609 -25.88 -10.14 2.40
CA VAL A 609 -24.90 -11.19 2.69
C VAL A 609 -25.22 -11.83 4.02
N GLN A 610 -25.30 -13.16 4.03
CA GLN A 610 -25.45 -13.96 5.25
C GLN A 610 -24.23 -14.87 5.35
N SER A 611 -23.19 -14.37 6.03
CA SER A 611 -21.95 -15.10 6.28
C SER A 611 -22.16 -16.25 7.25
N PHE A 612 -21.60 -17.41 6.94
CA PHE A 612 -21.58 -18.56 7.86
C PHE A 612 -20.20 -19.18 8.01
N PHE A 613 -19.20 -18.64 7.32
CA PHE A 613 -17.79 -18.93 7.52
C PHE A 613 -16.98 -17.76 6.98
N SER A 614 -15.99 -17.30 7.74
CA SER A 614 -15.04 -16.30 7.30
C SER A 614 -13.63 -16.63 7.81
N GLU A 615 -12.62 -16.24 7.06
CA GLU A 615 -11.21 -16.28 7.44
C GLU A 615 -10.45 -15.15 6.75
N ASP A 616 -9.76 -14.31 7.51
CA ASP A 616 -8.99 -13.18 7.02
C ASP A 616 -7.47 -13.33 7.23
N PHE A 617 -7.01 -14.34 7.99
CA PHE A 617 -5.60 -14.58 8.34
C PHE A 617 -4.94 -13.51 9.23
N GLU A 618 -5.68 -12.51 9.71
CA GLU A 618 -5.17 -11.35 10.48
C GLU A 618 -4.62 -11.70 11.88
N SER A 619 -4.74 -12.96 12.29
CA SER A 619 -4.07 -13.48 13.48
C SER A 619 -2.54 -13.60 13.34
N GLY A 620 -2.00 -13.46 12.12
CA GLY A 620 -0.57 -13.57 11.80
C GLY A 620 0.00 -14.99 11.93
N ALA A 621 -0.87 -16.01 11.98
CA ALA A 621 -0.48 -17.41 12.06
C ALA A 621 -1.52 -18.30 11.37
N LEU A 622 -1.13 -19.54 11.02
CA LEU A 622 -2.04 -20.51 10.43
C LEU A 622 -3.24 -20.77 11.38
N PRO A 623 -4.49 -20.45 10.97
CA PRO A 623 -5.63 -20.50 11.87
C PRO A 623 -6.00 -21.93 12.28
N ALA A 624 -6.70 -22.06 13.40
CA ALA A 624 -7.02 -23.37 13.97
C ALA A 624 -7.91 -24.20 13.04
N GLY A 625 -7.44 -25.39 12.65
CA GLY A 625 -8.18 -26.32 11.78
C GLY A 625 -7.80 -26.24 10.30
N TRP A 626 -7.02 -25.23 9.92
CA TRP A 626 -6.35 -25.17 8.64
C TRP A 626 -5.13 -26.09 8.61
N SER A 627 -4.79 -26.60 7.43
CA SER A 627 -3.60 -27.43 7.25
C SER A 627 -2.88 -27.16 5.94
N VAL A 628 -1.56 -27.08 6.00
CA VAL A 628 -0.70 -26.94 4.82
C VAL A 628 -0.05 -28.28 4.48
N SER A 629 0.09 -28.59 3.19
CA SER A 629 0.75 -29.81 2.72
C SER A 629 1.38 -29.63 1.35
N SER A 630 2.31 -30.50 0.99
CA SER A 630 2.81 -30.63 -0.38
C SER A 630 2.45 -32.00 -0.97
N HIS A 631 2.20 -32.06 -2.27
CA HIS A 631 1.92 -33.29 -2.99
C HIS A 631 2.41 -33.24 -4.43
N ASP A 632 2.45 -34.40 -5.08
CA ASP A 632 2.90 -34.60 -6.46
C ASP A 632 4.28 -33.99 -6.78
N VAL A 633 5.13 -33.92 -5.76
CA VAL A 633 6.51 -33.43 -5.83
C VAL A 633 7.37 -34.41 -6.64
N ALA A 634 8.01 -33.90 -7.69
CA ALA A 634 8.86 -34.70 -8.58
C ALA A 634 10.04 -35.35 -7.84
N ASN A 635 10.71 -34.57 -6.98
CA ASN A 635 11.81 -35.04 -6.13
C ASN A 635 11.69 -34.54 -4.67
N PRO A 636 11.05 -35.32 -3.77
CA PRO A 636 10.85 -34.91 -2.38
C PRO A 636 12.12 -34.73 -1.55
N ALA A 637 13.29 -35.13 -2.05
CA ALA A 637 14.56 -34.99 -1.34
C ALA A 637 15.21 -33.62 -1.55
N THR A 638 14.78 -32.88 -2.57
CA THR A 638 15.35 -31.60 -3.01
C THR A 638 14.31 -30.49 -3.16
N PHE A 639 13.01 -30.80 -3.06
CA PHE A 639 11.95 -29.79 -3.11
C PHE A 639 12.05 -28.82 -1.93
N ASP A 640 12.50 -27.59 -2.20
CA ASP A 640 12.85 -26.59 -1.19
C ASP A 640 11.72 -25.54 -0.96
N SER A 641 10.56 -25.70 -1.61
CA SER A 641 9.41 -24.82 -1.36
C SER A 641 8.94 -24.87 0.10
N PRO A 642 8.77 -23.71 0.76
CA PRO A 642 8.31 -23.64 2.15
C PRO A 642 6.83 -24.00 2.32
N GLY A 643 6.09 -24.16 1.21
CA GLY A 643 4.63 -24.33 1.21
C GLY A 643 3.89 -23.02 1.45
N TRP A 644 2.61 -23.12 1.82
CA TRP A 644 1.80 -21.97 2.19
C TRP A 644 2.24 -21.39 3.54
N LEU A 645 2.42 -20.07 3.58
CA LEU A 645 2.81 -19.27 4.74
C LEU A 645 1.72 -18.25 5.08
N VAL A 646 1.75 -17.69 6.30
CA VAL A 646 1.01 -16.46 6.62
C VAL A 646 2.06 -15.37 6.80
N VAL A 647 1.96 -14.30 6.01
CA VAL A 647 3.01 -13.26 5.88
C VAL A 647 2.42 -11.87 6.04
N ASP A 648 3.24 -10.92 6.51
CA ASP A 648 2.92 -9.48 6.67
C ASP A 648 3.50 -8.58 5.56
N ASP A 649 4.26 -9.16 4.64
CA ASP A 649 4.82 -8.48 3.48
C ASP A 649 3.88 -8.62 2.27
N LEU A 650 2.86 -7.77 2.26
CA LEU A 650 1.77 -7.82 1.28
C LEU A 650 1.98 -6.81 0.13
N PRO A 651 1.63 -7.17 -1.11
CA PRO A 651 1.55 -6.22 -2.21
C PRO A 651 0.60 -5.06 -1.87
N SER A 652 0.92 -3.85 -2.36
CA SER A 652 0.10 -2.66 -2.13
C SER A 652 -1.35 -2.86 -2.61
N GLY A 653 -2.30 -2.31 -1.85
CA GLY A 653 -3.73 -2.49 -2.09
C GLY A 653 -4.37 -3.70 -1.39
N ALA A 654 -3.63 -4.40 -0.53
CA ALA A 654 -4.20 -5.41 0.37
C ALA A 654 -5.17 -4.76 1.37
N ASN A 655 -6.21 -5.51 1.76
CA ASN A 655 -7.20 -5.01 2.72
C ASN A 655 -6.75 -5.19 4.19
N GLY A 656 -5.86 -6.15 4.44
CA GLY A 656 -5.35 -6.50 5.76
C GLY A 656 -3.85 -6.28 5.96
N VAL A 657 -3.32 -6.76 7.08
CA VAL A 657 -1.88 -6.79 7.39
C VAL A 657 -1.30 -8.16 7.07
N PHE A 658 -2.09 -9.23 7.11
CA PHE A 658 -1.62 -10.60 6.89
C PHE A 658 -2.42 -11.34 5.82
N ALA A 659 -1.73 -12.14 5.00
CA ALA A 659 -2.40 -13.01 4.03
C ALA A 659 -1.75 -14.39 3.97
N ALA A 660 -2.49 -15.39 3.50
CA ALA A 660 -1.92 -16.68 3.14
C ALA A 660 -1.18 -16.57 1.81
N PHE A 661 0.06 -17.05 1.74
CA PHE A 661 0.94 -16.87 0.59
C PHE A 661 1.61 -18.19 0.17
N ALA A 662 1.51 -18.52 -1.12
CA ALA A 662 2.31 -19.57 -1.76
C ALA A 662 3.32 -18.93 -2.71
N PRO A 663 4.64 -19.09 -2.45
CA PRO A 663 5.67 -18.49 -3.31
C PRO A 663 5.87 -19.27 -4.62
N ASP A 664 6.07 -18.54 -5.70
CA ASP A 664 6.49 -19.06 -7.00
C ASP A 664 8.01 -18.98 -7.13
N LEU A 665 8.72 -20.06 -6.77
CA LEU A 665 10.17 -20.02 -6.56
C LEU A 665 10.96 -20.36 -7.83
N LEU A 666 12.00 -19.58 -8.10
CA LEU A 666 13.09 -19.95 -9.00
C LEU A 666 14.11 -20.83 -8.27
N ALA A 667 13.75 -22.08 -7.99
CA ALA A 667 14.60 -23.01 -7.23
C ALA A 667 15.21 -24.14 -8.08
N GLY A 668 14.58 -24.50 -9.20
CA GLY A 668 15.04 -25.54 -10.10
C GLY A 668 16.20 -25.13 -11.01
N ASP A 669 16.96 -26.11 -11.49
CA ASP A 669 18.03 -25.91 -12.49
C ASP A 669 17.52 -25.89 -13.95
N CYS A 670 16.20 -26.01 -14.11
CA CYS A 670 15.50 -26.09 -15.40
C CYS A 670 16.10 -27.13 -16.37
N GLY A 671 16.67 -28.20 -15.83
CA GLY A 671 17.31 -29.25 -16.59
C GLY A 671 17.13 -30.65 -16.00
N VAL A 672 17.73 -30.91 -14.84
CA VAL A 672 17.78 -32.25 -14.22
C VAL A 672 16.93 -32.33 -12.96
N ASP A 673 16.91 -31.26 -12.16
CA ASP A 673 16.08 -31.16 -10.96
C ASP A 673 15.33 -29.83 -11.03
N THR A 674 14.11 -29.89 -11.55
CA THR A 674 13.28 -28.69 -11.75
C THR A 674 12.61 -28.23 -10.46
N GLU A 675 12.68 -29.00 -9.38
CA GLU A 675 11.89 -28.75 -8.16
C GLU A 675 10.36 -28.66 -8.39
N ALA A 676 9.84 -29.27 -9.45
CA ALA A 676 8.40 -29.26 -9.72
C ALA A 676 7.57 -29.96 -8.61
N GLY A 677 6.46 -29.34 -8.23
CA GLY A 677 5.57 -29.83 -7.16
C GLY A 677 4.32 -28.98 -6.96
N ALA A 678 3.42 -29.45 -6.09
CA ALA A 678 2.25 -28.67 -5.67
C ALA A 678 2.20 -28.51 -4.15
N VAL A 679 1.75 -27.35 -3.70
CA VAL A 679 1.54 -27.00 -2.28
C VAL A 679 0.11 -26.54 -2.08
N SER A 680 -0.53 -27.04 -1.02
CA SER A 680 -1.94 -26.74 -0.73
C SER A 680 -2.14 -26.23 0.69
N ILE A 681 -3.11 -25.33 0.84
CA ILE A 681 -3.70 -24.94 2.13
C ILE A 681 -5.18 -25.35 2.15
N ASP A 682 -5.54 -26.19 3.11
CA ASP A 682 -6.87 -26.76 3.27
C ASP A 682 -7.61 -26.07 4.42
N SER A 683 -8.86 -25.66 4.17
CA SER A 683 -9.76 -25.10 5.18
C SER A 683 -10.20 -26.17 6.20
N PRO A 684 -10.73 -25.79 7.37
CA PRO A 684 -11.55 -26.71 8.15
C PRO A 684 -12.84 -27.10 7.38
N PRO A 685 -13.53 -28.19 7.75
CA PRO A 685 -14.82 -28.53 7.15
C PRO A 685 -15.89 -27.48 7.46
N ILE A 686 -16.55 -26.97 6.41
CA ILE A 686 -17.60 -25.93 6.46
C ILE A 686 -18.96 -26.59 6.24
N ILE A 687 -19.91 -26.34 7.14
CA ILE A 687 -21.26 -26.92 7.05
C ILE A 687 -22.18 -25.92 6.34
N LEU A 688 -22.74 -26.34 5.20
CA LEU A 688 -23.65 -25.48 4.44
C LEU A 688 -25.02 -25.40 5.14
N PRO A 689 -25.61 -24.20 5.31
CA PRO A 689 -26.93 -24.03 5.91
C PRO A 689 -28.02 -24.72 5.07
N ALA A 690 -29.17 -25.01 5.71
CA ALA A 690 -30.25 -25.81 5.10
C ALA A 690 -31.10 -25.05 4.03
N SER A 691 -30.94 -23.73 3.93
CA SER A 691 -31.55 -22.78 2.97
C SER A 691 -30.93 -21.41 3.32
N PRO A 692 -30.22 -20.67 2.43
CA PRO A 692 -30.36 -20.48 0.97
C PRO A 692 -29.20 -21.04 0.11
N THR A 693 -29.10 -20.64 -1.17
CA THR A 693 -28.01 -21.01 -2.09
C THR A 693 -26.65 -20.57 -1.54
N PRO A 694 -25.68 -21.50 -1.38
CA PRO A 694 -24.38 -21.19 -0.84
C PRO A 694 -23.43 -20.64 -1.91
N HIS A 695 -22.62 -19.67 -1.52
CA HIS A 695 -21.59 -19.03 -2.33
C HIS A 695 -20.27 -19.00 -1.55
N VAL A 696 -19.16 -18.82 -2.26
CA VAL A 696 -17.85 -18.56 -1.69
C VAL A 696 -17.23 -17.37 -2.40
N ALA A 697 -16.63 -16.46 -1.64
CA ALA A 697 -15.78 -15.39 -2.16
C ALA A 697 -14.41 -15.43 -1.47
N PHE A 698 -13.39 -14.96 -2.15
CA PHE A 698 -12.07 -14.73 -1.55
C PHE A 698 -11.33 -13.62 -2.30
N ASN A 699 -10.59 -12.81 -1.56
CA ASN A 699 -9.69 -11.82 -2.14
C ASN A 699 -8.34 -12.48 -2.41
N HIS A 700 -7.73 -12.14 -3.53
CA HIS A 700 -6.43 -12.69 -3.89
C HIS A 700 -5.65 -11.76 -4.81
N TRP A 701 -4.35 -11.98 -4.82
CA TRP A 701 -3.39 -11.34 -5.71
C TRP A 701 -2.50 -12.44 -6.28
N VAL A 702 -2.22 -12.40 -7.59
CA VAL A 702 -1.46 -13.46 -8.25
C VAL A 702 -0.49 -12.88 -9.29
N ALA A 703 0.76 -13.34 -9.24
CA ALA A 703 1.76 -13.14 -10.28
C ALA A 703 2.63 -14.39 -10.36
N THR A 704 2.60 -15.08 -11.49
CA THR A 704 3.26 -16.39 -11.72
C THR A 704 3.83 -16.51 -13.13
N GLU A 705 4.62 -17.55 -13.43
CA GLU A 705 4.98 -17.85 -14.83
C GLU A 705 3.73 -18.18 -15.66
N ALA A 706 3.41 -17.30 -16.62
CA ALA A 706 2.18 -17.39 -17.39
C ALA A 706 2.04 -18.71 -18.18
N GLY A 707 1.03 -19.49 -17.79
CA GLY A 707 0.67 -20.77 -18.37
C GLY A 707 1.51 -21.95 -17.89
N TRP A 708 2.53 -21.77 -17.06
CA TRP A 708 3.38 -22.85 -16.54
C TRP A 708 3.08 -23.09 -15.08
N ASP A 709 2.97 -22.01 -14.31
CA ASP A 709 2.74 -22.01 -12.88
C ASP A 709 1.43 -21.30 -12.53
N GLY A 710 0.81 -21.69 -11.41
CA GLY A 710 -0.48 -21.11 -11.07
C GLY A 710 -1.24 -21.84 -9.99
N GLY A 711 -2.30 -21.18 -9.55
CA GLY A 711 -3.14 -21.60 -8.44
C GLY A 711 -4.57 -21.90 -8.83
N ASN A 712 -5.19 -22.90 -8.21
CA ASN A 712 -6.62 -23.16 -8.36
C ASN A 712 -7.31 -23.47 -7.03
N LEU A 713 -8.63 -23.33 -7.01
CA LEU A 713 -9.48 -23.70 -5.88
C LEU A 713 -10.04 -25.09 -6.13
N LYS A 714 -9.80 -26.01 -5.20
CA LYS A 714 -10.42 -27.35 -5.17
C LYS A 714 -11.41 -27.44 -4.02
N MET A 715 -12.46 -28.22 -4.21
CA MET A 715 -13.47 -28.48 -3.18
C MET A 715 -13.65 -29.98 -2.96
N SER A 716 -13.74 -30.39 -1.69
CA SER A 716 -14.21 -31.72 -1.29
C SER A 716 -15.61 -31.61 -0.69
N VAL A 717 -16.55 -32.43 -1.16
CA VAL A 717 -17.93 -32.48 -0.64
C VAL A 717 -18.14 -33.77 0.14
N ASN A 718 -18.61 -33.66 1.38
CA ASN A 718 -18.89 -34.76 2.30
C ASN A 718 -17.70 -35.73 2.50
N GLY A 719 -16.47 -35.20 2.51
CA GLY A 719 -15.23 -35.97 2.65
C GLY A 719 -14.87 -36.80 1.41
N GLY A 720 -15.34 -36.38 0.23
CA GLY A 720 -14.92 -36.91 -1.06
C GLY A 720 -13.49 -36.53 -1.45
N ALA A 721 -13.11 -36.82 -2.70
CA ALA A 721 -11.86 -36.32 -3.26
C ALA A 721 -11.97 -34.81 -3.52
N PHE A 722 -10.87 -34.08 -3.38
CA PHE A 722 -10.77 -32.70 -3.87
C PHE A 722 -10.86 -32.69 -5.40
N VAL A 723 -11.71 -31.81 -5.93
CA VAL A 723 -11.90 -31.59 -7.36
C VAL A 723 -11.81 -30.09 -7.63
N VAL A 724 -11.16 -29.68 -8.72
CA VAL A 724 -11.12 -28.28 -9.17
C VAL A 724 -12.53 -27.74 -9.30
N VAL A 725 -12.78 -26.57 -8.72
CA VAL A 725 -14.03 -25.81 -8.92
C VAL A 725 -13.97 -25.26 -10.33
N PRO A 726 -14.84 -25.69 -11.26
CA PRO A 726 -14.69 -25.33 -12.67
C PRO A 726 -15.00 -23.85 -12.91
N SER A 727 -14.41 -23.26 -13.95
CA SER A 727 -14.60 -21.84 -14.29
C SER A 727 -16.07 -21.42 -14.39
N GLU A 728 -16.97 -22.30 -14.85
CA GLU A 728 -18.42 -22.00 -14.92
C GLU A 728 -19.13 -21.82 -13.57
N ALA A 729 -18.49 -22.18 -12.45
CA ALA A 729 -19.01 -21.95 -11.11
C ALA A 729 -18.73 -20.52 -10.61
N TYR A 730 -17.77 -19.82 -11.22
CA TYR A 730 -17.41 -18.46 -10.84
C TYR A 730 -18.43 -17.47 -11.43
N SER A 731 -19.08 -16.69 -10.57
CA SER A 731 -19.91 -15.56 -10.98
C SER A 731 -19.06 -14.34 -11.32
N PHE A 732 -17.85 -14.24 -10.78
CA PHE A 732 -16.90 -13.16 -11.04
C PHE A 732 -15.44 -13.63 -10.87
N ASN A 733 -14.51 -13.11 -11.68
CA ASN A 733 -13.09 -13.47 -11.72
C ASN A 733 -12.83 -14.99 -11.75
N ALA A 734 -13.27 -15.66 -12.83
CA ALA A 734 -12.90 -17.05 -13.08
C ALA A 734 -11.42 -17.20 -13.48
N TYR A 735 -10.93 -18.44 -13.56
CA TYR A 735 -9.58 -18.72 -14.06
C TYR A 735 -9.35 -18.14 -15.46
N ASN A 736 -8.17 -17.56 -15.68
CA ASN A 736 -7.82 -16.93 -16.95
C ASN A 736 -7.31 -17.93 -18.00
N SER A 737 -6.74 -19.06 -17.59
CA SER A 737 -6.29 -20.12 -18.50
C SER A 737 -6.19 -21.49 -17.80
N ALA A 738 -5.98 -22.54 -18.59
CA ALA A 738 -5.44 -23.80 -18.08
C ALA A 738 -3.92 -23.82 -18.15
N LEU A 739 -3.27 -24.52 -17.23
CA LEU A 739 -1.83 -24.73 -17.26
C LEU A 739 -1.43 -25.57 -18.48
N THR A 740 -0.31 -25.21 -19.09
CA THR A 740 0.18 -25.73 -20.37
C THR A 740 0.45 -27.23 -20.30
N THR A 741 0.27 -27.94 -21.42
CA THR A 741 0.65 -29.36 -21.54
C THR A 741 1.43 -29.63 -22.84
N PRO A 742 2.51 -30.45 -22.80
CA PRO A 742 3.13 -31.07 -21.62
C PRO A 742 3.90 -30.04 -20.77
N THR A 743 3.88 -30.21 -19.46
CA THR A 743 4.63 -29.42 -18.47
C THR A 743 5.17 -30.36 -17.39
N ASP A 744 6.21 -29.92 -16.68
CA ASP A 744 6.72 -30.60 -15.49
C ASP A 744 5.91 -30.23 -14.23
N ASN A 745 5.08 -29.16 -14.30
CA ASN A 745 4.12 -28.82 -13.26
C ASN A 745 3.07 -29.94 -13.07
N PRO A 746 2.89 -30.49 -11.87
CA PRO A 746 1.95 -31.59 -11.62
C PRO A 746 0.48 -31.22 -11.84
N LEU A 747 0.14 -29.93 -11.86
CA LEU A 747 -1.22 -29.42 -12.14
C LEU A 747 -1.46 -29.16 -13.64
N GLY A 748 -0.52 -29.56 -14.52
CA GLY A 748 -0.61 -29.37 -15.96
C GLY A 748 -1.95 -29.83 -16.56
N GLY A 749 -2.65 -28.89 -17.21
CA GLY A 749 -3.97 -29.09 -17.83
C GLY A 749 -5.17 -28.80 -16.94
N GLU A 750 -4.97 -28.49 -15.65
CA GLU A 750 -6.02 -27.94 -14.79
C GLU A 750 -6.24 -26.45 -15.09
N GLU A 751 -7.48 -25.96 -14.92
CA GLU A 751 -7.77 -24.52 -14.94
C GLU A 751 -7.13 -23.84 -13.72
N ALA A 752 -6.53 -22.67 -13.89
CA ALA A 752 -5.81 -21.97 -12.84
C ALA A 752 -5.74 -20.46 -13.10
N PHE A 753 -5.52 -19.71 -12.02
CA PHE A 753 -4.99 -18.35 -12.10
C PHE A 753 -3.49 -18.44 -12.40
N THR A 754 -3.08 -17.91 -13.54
CA THR A 754 -1.70 -18.05 -14.05
C THR A 754 -1.24 -16.80 -14.81
N GLY A 755 0.02 -16.41 -14.66
CA GLY A 755 0.54 -15.14 -15.16
C GLY A 755 0.41 -13.99 -14.16
N SER A 756 0.49 -12.77 -14.67
CA SER A 756 0.45 -11.48 -13.97
C SER A 756 -0.41 -10.49 -14.75
N ASP A 757 -0.56 -9.26 -14.24
CA ASP A 757 -1.24 -8.19 -14.98
C ASP A 757 -0.53 -7.89 -16.30
N ALA A 758 -1.29 -7.47 -17.31
CA ALA A 758 -0.71 -7.17 -18.62
C ALA A 758 0.36 -6.06 -18.51
N GLY A 759 1.47 -6.22 -19.23
CA GLY A 759 2.54 -5.22 -19.26
C GLY A 759 3.40 -5.14 -17.99
N GLY A 760 3.24 -6.07 -17.05
CA GLY A 760 4.06 -6.17 -15.85
C GLY A 760 4.27 -7.61 -15.38
N LEU A 761 5.11 -7.77 -14.35
CA LEU A 761 5.35 -9.03 -13.65
C LEU A 761 4.70 -9.06 -12.26
N SER A 762 3.85 -8.08 -11.98
CA SER A 762 3.11 -7.91 -10.73
C SER A 762 1.62 -8.11 -11.00
N GLY A 763 0.84 -8.42 -9.97
CA GLY A 763 -0.61 -8.52 -10.04
C GLY A 763 -1.30 -7.30 -9.43
N THR A 764 -2.63 -7.34 -9.45
CA THR A 764 -3.51 -6.45 -8.69
C THR A 764 -4.46 -7.30 -7.83
N TRP A 765 -4.79 -6.80 -6.64
CA TRP A 765 -5.77 -7.45 -5.77
C TRP A 765 -7.16 -7.45 -6.41
N GLY A 766 -7.84 -8.60 -6.37
CA GLY A 766 -9.23 -8.72 -6.80
C GLY A 766 -9.97 -9.80 -6.03
N GLN A 767 -11.29 -9.84 -6.16
CA GLN A 767 -12.13 -10.84 -5.49
C GLN A 767 -12.71 -11.83 -6.49
N SER A 768 -12.53 -13.11 -6.22
CA SER A 768 -13.23 -14.19 -6.92
C SER A 768 -14.54 -14.50 -6.20
N GLN A 769 -15.64 -14.63 -6.94
CA GLN A 769 -16.96 -14.99 -6.40
C GLN A 769 -17.50 -16.23 -7.10
N ILE A 770 -18.01 -17.18 -6.32
CA ILE A 770 -18.36 -18.53 -6.77
C ILE A 770 -19.78 -18.89 -6.31
N ASP A 771 -20.62 -19.33 -7.24
CA ASP A 771 -21.91 -19.97 -6.98
C ASP A 771 -21.73 -21.48 -6.85
N LEU A 772 -21.98 -22.02 -5.65
CA LEU A 772 -21.86 -23.46 -5.39
C LEU A 772 -23.10 -24.24 -5.80
N TYR A 773 -24.12 -23.59 -6.36
CA TYR A 773 -25.34 -24.24 -6.83
C TYR A 773 -25.04 -25.30 -7.89
N GLY A 774 -25.43 -26.55 -7.59
CA GLY A 774 -25.18 -27.70 -8.46
C GLY A 774 -23.89 -28.46 -8.17
N TYR A 775 -22.99 -27.90 -7.33
CA TYR A 775 -21.75 -28.54 -6.88
C TYR A 775 -21.83 -29.04 -5.44
N ALA A 776 -22.57 -28.34 -4.58
CA ALA A 776 -22.90 -28.77 -3.21
C ALA A 776 -24.38 -28.49 -2.88
N SER A 777 -24.97 -29.29 -1.99
CA SER A 777 -26.36 -29.14 -1.56
C SER A 777 -26.46 -28.54 -0.15
N PRO A 778 -27.56 -27.83 0.17
CA PRO A 778 -27.84 -27.40 1.54
C PRO A 778 -27.71 -28.54 2.55
N GLY A 779 -26.94 -28.33 3.62
CA GLY A 779 -26.61 -29.35 4.63
C GLY A 779 -25.41 -30.24 4.32
N ASP A 780 -24.81 -30.16 3.13
CA ASP A 780 -23.53 -30.82 2.86
C ASP A 780 -22.41 -30.16 3.68
N THR A 781 -21.35 -30.93 3.95
CA THR A 781 -20.10 -30.39 4.49
C THR A 781 -19.09 -30.25 3.36
N ILE A 782 -18.59 -29.05 3.12
CA ILE A 782 -17.54 -28.79 2.13
C ILE A 782 -16.19 -28.57 2.82
N GLN A 783 -15.10 -28.76 2.10
CA GLN A 783 -13.76 -28.36 2.50
C GLN A 783 -13.08 -27.73 1.29
N LEU A 784 -12.51 -26.55 1.48
CA LEU A 784 -11.83 -25.79 0.44
C LEU A 784 -10.34 -26.10 0.48
N ARG A 785 -9.71 -26.11 -0.69
CA ARG A 785 -8.26 -26.26 -0.88
C ARG A 785 -7.80 -25.22 -1.89
N PHE A 786 -6.88 -24.36 -1.49
CA PHE A 786 -6.14 -23.52 -2.44
C PHE A 786 -4.87 -24.29 -2.79
N ASP A 787 -4.77 -24.72 -4.05
CA ASP A 787 -3.71 -25.57 -4.56
C ASP A 787 -2.85 -24.78 -5.52
N PHE A 788 -1.54 -24.72 -5.29
CA PHE A 788 -0.58 -24.00 -6.10
C PHE A 788 0.43 -24.97 -6.68
N GLY A 789 0.57 -25.00 -8.01
CA GLY A 789 1.51 -25.85 -8.72
C GLY A 789 2.62 -25.02 -9.34
N THR A 790 3.85 -25.50 -9.22
CA THR A 790 5.04 -24.92 -9.88
C THR A 790 5.81 -25.99 -10.64
N ASP A 791 6.42 -25.63 -11.76
CA ASP A 791 7.46 -26.42 -12.42
C ASP A 791 8.87 -26.13 -11.90
N GLY A 792 9.00 -25.11 -11.04
CA GLY A 792 10.19 -24.62 -10.35
C GLY A 792 11.16 -23.82 -11.22
N CYS A 793 10.71 -23.39 -12.40
CA CYS A 793 11.44 -22.58 -13.35
C CYS A 793 10.77 -21.21 -13.55
N ASN A 794 11.60 -20.17 -13.75
CA ASN A 794 11.15 -18.79 -14.05
C ASN A 794 10.05 -18.25 -13.12
N GLY A 795 9.96 -18.75 -11.88
CA GLY A 795 8.96 -18.30 -10.92
C GLY A 795 9.06 -16.80 -10.66
N THR A 796 7.92 -16.15 -10.47
CA THR A 796 7.86 -14.70 -10.22
C THR A 796 7.64 -14.39 -8.75
N THR A 797 6.40 -14.16 -8.32
CA THR A 797 6.09 -13.84 -6.92
C THR A 797 5.31 -14.96 -6.25
N GLY A 798 4.17 -15.35 -6.81
CA GLY A 798 3.29 -16.37 -6.26
C GLY A 798 1.84 -15.93 -6.13
N TRP A 799 1.15 -16.52 -5.15
CA TRP A 799 -0.28 -16.36 -4.95
C TRP A 799 -0.59 -16.02 -3.50
N TYR A 800 -1.17 -14.85 -3.28
CA TYR A 800 -1.71 -14.41 -1.99
C TYR A 800 -3.22 -14.61 -1.96
N VAL A 801 -3.75 -15.08 -0.83
CA VAL A 801 -5.18 -15.26 -0.57
C VAL A 801 -5.52 -14.68 0.80
N GLU A 802 -6.53 -13.84 0.86
CA GLU A 802 -7.07 -13.25 2.09
C GLU A 802 -8.61 -13.18 2.04
N SER A 803 -9.24 -12.81 3.16
CA SER A 803 -10.68 -12.50 3.25
C SER A 803 -11.58 -13.54 2.56
N ILE A 804 -11.46 -14.80 2.97
CA ILE A 804 -12.27 -15.91 2.47
C ILE A 804 -13.62 -15.88 3.19
N GLU A 805 -14.71 -15.90 2.43
CA GLU A 805 -16.06 -15.87 2.97
C GLU A 805 -16.95 -16.93 2.30
N ALA A 806 -17.61 -17.77 3.10
CA ALA A 806 -18.72 -18.60 2.62
C ALA A 806 -20.04 -18.01 3.13
N TYR A 807 -20.90 -17.65 2.19
CA TYR A 807 -22.10 -16.86 2.45
C TYR A 807 -23.30 -17.37 1.66
N SER A 808 -24.46 -16.80 1.96
CA SER A 808 -25.65 -16.95 1.14
C SER A 808 -26.33 -15.60 0.99
N CYS A 809 -27.06 -15.41 -0.11
CA CYS A 809 -27.85 -14.22 -0.29
C CYS A 809 -29.26 -14.49 0.23
N SER A 810 -29.66 -13.77 1.28
CA SER A 810 -31.06 -13.72 1.67
C SER A 810 -31.72 -12.62 0.87
N ALA A 811 -32.79 -12.96 0.13
CA ALA A 811 -33.71 -11.95 -0.37
C ALA A 811 -34.10 -11.09 0.82
N GLU A 812 -33.89 -9.78 0.70
CA GLU A 812 -34.54 -8.84 1.60
C GLU A 812 -36.03 -9.22 1.58
N ALA A 813 -36.59 -9.55 2.74
CA ALA A 813 -38.01 -9.83 2.79
C ALA A 813 -38.68 -8.60 2.20
N PRO A 814 -39.53 -8.72 1.14
CA PRO A 814 -40.21 -7.55 0.64
C PRO A 814 -40.98 -6.97 1.83
N PRO A 815 -40.86 -5.66 2.08
CA PRO A 815 -41.52 -5.02 3.21
C PRO A 815 -43.00 -5.45 3.27
N ILE A 816 -43.42 -6.02 4.41
CA ILE A 816 -44.77 -6.58 4.55
C ILE A 816 -45.66 -5.50 5.12
N CYS A 817 -46.29 -4.77 4.20
CA CYS A 817 -47.14 -3.68 4.63
C CYS A 817 -48.31 -4.11 5.52
N GLY A 818 -48.40 -3.51 6.69
CA GLY A 818 -49.40 -3.70 7.72
C GLY A 818 -49.03 -4.73 8.78
N ASP A 819 -47.74 -5.03 8.96
CA ASP A 819 -47.27 -5.99 9.98
C ASP A 819 -46.80 -5.31 11.30
N ALA A 820 -46.97 -3.99 11.38
CA ALA A 820 -46.58 -3.11 12.47
C ALA A 820 -45.07 -2.99 12.64
N ARG A 821 -44.30 -3.15 11.56
CA ARG A 821 -42.86 -2.95 11.50
C ARG A 821 -42.58 -2.02 10.35
N LEU A 822 -41.75 -1.00 10.56
CA LEU A 822 -41.28 -0.16 9.46
C LEU A 822 -40.00 -0.78 8.90
N ASP A 823 -40.12 -1.54 7.81
CA ASP A 823 -39.00 -2.18 7.11
C ASP A 823 -38.36 -1.24 6.07
N ILE A 824 -37.13 -1.52 5.64
CA ILE A 824 -36.43 -0.74 4.59
C ILE A 824 -37.28 -0.79 3.30
N GLY A 825 -37.64 0.39 2.79
CA GLY A 825 -38.52 0.56 1.62
C GLY A 825 -39.97 0.97 1.93
N GLU A 826 -40.38 0.99 3.20
CA GLU A 826 -41.67 1.52 3.66
C GLU A 826 -41.53 2.98 4.12
N MET A 827 -42.47 3.84 3.71
CA MET A 827 -42.56 5.22 4.22
C MET A 827 -43.41 5.31 5.50
N CYS A 828 -44.21 4.28 5.77
CA CYS A 828 -45.03 4.10 6.96
C CYS A 828 -45.41 2.62 7.05
N ASP A 829 -45.72 2.11 8.25
CA ASP A 829 -46.44 0.85 8.48
C ASP A 829 -47.26 1.02 9.77
N ASP A 830 -48.57 1.16 9.65
CA ASP A 830 -49.46 1.46 10.77
C ASP A 830 -50.09 0.19 11.40
N GLY A 831 -49.53 -0.98 11.09
CA GLY A 831 -50.02 -2.27 11.56
C GLY A 831 -51.27 -2.79 10.85
N ASN A 832 -51.64 -2.20 9.71
CA ASN A 832 -52.67 -2.72 8.84
C ASN A 832 -52.46 -2.30 7.36
N ALA A 833 -53.36 -2.73 6.46
CA ALA A 833 -53.29 -2.44 5.02
C ALA A 833 -54.55 -1.72 4.51
N VAL A 834 -55.13 -0.84 5.33
CA VAL A 834 -56.35 -0.07 5.03
C VAL A 834 -55.96 1.27 4.44
N ASN A 835 -56.30 1.51 3.17
CA ASN A 835 -56.13 2.86 2.61
C ASN A 835 -57.09 3.87 3.27
N GLY A 836 -56.64 5.10 3.46
CA GLY A 836 -57.39 6.27 3.91
C GLY A 836 -57.22 6.65 5.38
N ASP A 837 -56.28 6.03 6.10
CA ASP A 837 -55.95 6.31 7.50
C ASP A 837 -54.53 6.88 7.71
N GLY A 838 -53.83 7.16 6.61
CA GLY A 838 -52.54 7.83 6.59
C GLY A 838 -51.38 6.93 6.16
N CYS A 839 -51.54 5.60 6.18
CA CYS A 839 -50.58 4.67 5.61
C CYS A 839 -51.25 3.72 4.60
N SER A 840 -50.84 3.80 3.33
CA SER A 840 -51.47 2.99 2.28
C SER A 840 -51.14 1.50 2.41
N ALA A 841 -51.92 0.64 1.75
CA ALA A 841 -51.69 -0.81 1.66
C ALA A 841 -50.38 -1.22 0.95
N SER A 842 -49.64 -0.25 0.41
CA SER A 842 -48.30 -0.39 -0.16
C SER A 842 -47.23 0.34 0.67
N CYS A 843 -47.56 0.73 1.89
CA CYS A 843 -46.69 1.35 2.89
C CYS A 843 -46.07 2.66 2.41
N GLN A 844 -46.87 3.42 1.68
CA GLN A 844 -46.61 4.80 1.30
C GLN A 844 -47.47 5.72 2.16
N VAL A 845 -46.91 6.83 2.64
CA VAL A 845 -47.67 7.87 3.36
C VAL A 845 -48.73 8.42 2.41
N GLU A 846 -49.98 8.43 2.87
CA GLU A 846 -51.07 8.90 2.03
C GLU A 846 -51.07 10.43 1.94
N SER A 847 -51.42 10.95 0.75
CA SER A 847 -51.46 12.40 0.50
C SER A 847 -52.31 13.11 1.56
N GLY A 848 -51.73 14.12 2.22
CA GLY A 848 -52.36 14.87 3.29
C GLY A 848 -52.13 14.28 4.69
N PHE A 849 -51.23 13.32 4.86
CA PHE A 849 -50.84 12.75 6.15
C PHE A 849 -49.32 12.86 6.39
N SER A 850 -48.90 12.80 7.65
CA SER A 850 -47.52 12.67 8.11
C SER A 850 -47.45 11.53 9.12
N CYS A 851 -46.55 10.57 8.92
CA CYS A 851 -46.39 9.39 9.76
C CYS A 851 -45.11 9.47 10.59
N SER A 852 -45.15 9.05 11.86
CA SER A 852 -44.00 9.04 12.76
C SER A 852 -44.02 7.81 13.69
N ILE A 853 -42.85 7.36 14.15
CA ILE A 853 -42.73 6.25 15.11
C ILE A 853 -42.77 6.82 16.54
N PRO A 854 -43.55 6.27 17.48
CA PRO A 854 -43.59 6.76 18.86
C PRO A 854 -42.22 6.67 19.55
N THR A 855 -41.76 7.79 20.10
CA THR A 855 -40.41 7.98 20.70
C THR A 855 -40.12 7.14 21.95
N ASP A 856 -41.08 6.36 22.44
CA ASP A 856 -40.96 5.56 23.68
C ASP A 856 -40.74 4.05 23.42
N ALA A 857 -40.46 3.64 22.17
CA ALA A 857 -40.39 2.23 21.80
C ALA A 857 -38.97 1.83 21.35
N ILE A 858 -38.28 1.10 22.25
CA ILE A 858 -36.89 0.64 22.17
C ILE A 858 -36.71 -0.32 20.97
N ASN A 859 -35.86 0.07 20.02
CA ASN A 859 -35.46 -0.74 18.86
C ASN A 859 -34.19 -1.55 19.17
N SER A 860 -34.10 -2.78 18.67
CA SER A 860 -32.89 -3.62 18.66
C SER A 860 -31.92 -3.21 17.54
N SER A 861 -31.65 -1.91 17.49
CA SER A 861 -30.50 -1.28 16.82
C SER A 861 -30.01 -0.05 17.59
N ASN A 862 -30.69 0.36 18.69
CA ASN A 862 -30.35 1.51 19.53
C ASN A 862 -30.23 1.10 20.99
N ILE A 863 -29.26 0.23 21.27
CA ILE A 863 -28.81 -0.01 22.64
C ILE A 863 -28.12 1.24 23.22
N VAL A 864 -27.57 2.05 22.32
CA VAL A 864 -27.05 3.39 22.58
C VAL A 864 -28.22 4.38 22.38
N ALA A 865 -28.66 5.02 23.46
CA ALA A 865 -29.62 6.12 23.42
C ALA A 865 -28.98 7.33 22.73
N ASP A 866 -29.76 8.03 21.90
CA ASP A 866 -29.29 9.13 21.05
C ASP A 866 -27.95 8.82 20.34
N TRP A 867 -27.92 7.67 19.66
CA TRP A 867 -26.78 7.11 18.95
C TRP A 867 -26.17 8.08 17.91
N SER A 868 -27.00 8.91 17.28
CA SER A 868 -26.60 9.94 16.31
C SER A 868 -26.49 11.34 16.92
N PHE A 869 -26.57 11.48 18.25
CA PHE A 869 -26.37 12.74 19.00
C PHE A 869 -27.37 13.89 18.73
N GLU A 870 -28.40 13.65 17.93
CA GLU A 870 -29.42 14.61 17.49
C GLU A 870 -30.31 15.15 18.61
N GLY A 871 -30.23 14.58 19.82
CA GLY A 871 -30.82 15.12 21.04
C GLY A 871 -30.27 16.49 21.44
N GLY A 872 -29.12 16.89 20.88
CA GLY A 872 -28.53 18.22 21.04
C GLY A 872 -28.02 18.54 22.44
N VAL A 873 -27.88 19.82 22.80
CA VAL A 873 -27.39 20.25 24.13
C VAL A 873 -28.48 21.03 24.89
N PRO A 874 -28.84 20.64 26.13
CA PRO A 874 -28.29 19.54 26.92
C PRO A 874 -28.83 18.17 26.49
N ASN A 875 -27.92 17.20 26.35
CA ASN A 875 -28.25 15.80 26.11
C ASN A 875 -28.36 15.06 27.45
N GLU A 876 -29.50 14.46 27.74
CA GLU A 876 -29.66 13.68 28.99
C GLU A 876 -29.15 12.24 28.86
N ASP A 877 -28.95 11.74 27.64
CA ASP A 877 -28.51 10.37 27.35
C ASP A 877 -26.98 10.24 27.41
N TRP A 878 -26.25 11.30 27.03
CA TRP A 878 -24.78 11.33 27.08
C TRP A 878 -24.23 12.25 28.18
N LEU A 879 -23.45 11.67 29.09
CA LEU A 879 -22.68 12.39 30.10
C LEU A 879 -21.41 12.98 29.49
N ALA A 880 -21.45 14.28 29.21
CA ALA A 880 -20.31 15.07 28.78
C ALA A 880 -19.34 15.40 29.93
N SER A 881 -18.03 15.39 29.64
CA SER A 881 -16.97 15.88 30.53
C SER A 881 -15.88 16.55 29.70
N SER A 882 -15.40 17.72 30.11
CA SER A 882 -14.26 18.38 29.47
C SER A 882 -13.42 19.21 30.45
N THR A 883 -12.11 19.25 30.24
CA THR A 883 -11.20 20.20 30.90
C THR A 883 -11.08 21.54 30.16
N PHE A 884 -11.80 21.71 29.05
CA PHE A 884 -11.78 22.92 28.23
C PHE A 884 -12.48 24.08 28.96
N ALA A 885 -11.72 25.11 29.34
CA ALA A 885 -12.19 26.40 29.87
C ALA A 885 -13.27 26.39 30.98
N GLY A 886 -13.49 25.27 31.69
CA GLY A 886 -14.48 25.15 32.77
C GLY A 886 -15.93 24.99 32.32
N ILE A 887 -16.17 24.51 31.09
CA ILE A 887 -17.50 24.23 30.54
C ILE A 887 -17.80 22.73 30.70
N ASN A 888 -18.85 22.37 31.43
CA ASN A 888 -19.15 20.97 31.78
C ASN A 888 -19.95 20.21 30.70
N GLU A 889 -20.42 20.86 29.64
CA GLU A 889 -21.41 20.31 28.68
C GLU A 889 -20.86 20.20 27.25
N PHE A 890 -19.54 20.31 27.06
CA PHE A 890 -18.93 20.71 25.79
C PHE A 890 -18.10 19.64 25.05
N PRO A 891 -18.72 18.51 24.68
CA PRO A 891 -18.28 17.83 23.47
C PRO A 891 -19.41 17.59 22.47
N LEU A 892 -20.65 18.05 22.69
CA LEU A 892 -21.73 17.91 21.69
C LEU A 892 -21.85 19.20 20.87
N CYS A 893 -21.77 19.07 19.54
CA CYS A 893 -21.66 20.17 18.59
C CYS A 893 -22.78 20.13 17.56
N GLY A 894 -23.44 21.26 17.35
CA GLY A 894 -24.50 21.45 16.37
C GLY A 894 -24.81 22.93 16.14
N PRO A 895 -25.87 23.26 15.38
CA PRO A 895 -26.19 24.63 14.97
C PRO A 895 -26.29 25.59 16.17
N GLY A 896 -25.54 26.70 16.12
CA GLY A 896 -25.63 27.79 17.09
C GLY A 896 -24.81 27.64 18.39
N ASN A 897 -24.06 26.54 18.58
CA ASN A 897 -23.32 26.27 19.84
C ASN A 897 -21.80 26.54 19.79
N GLY A 898 -21.29 27.21 18.75
CA GLY A 898 -19.93 27.76 18.73
C GLY A 898 -18.80 26.79 18.35
N CYS A 899 -19.13 25.67 17.70
CA CYS A 899 -18.17 24.72 17.15
C CYS A 899 -17.69 25.13 15.74
N PRO A 900 -16.54 24.61 15.25
CA PRO A 900 -16.13 24.77 13.86
C PRO A 900 -17.19 24.18 12.91
N ALA A 901 -17.46 24.83 11.78
CA ALA A 901 -18.32 24.27 10.75
C ALA A 901 -17.62 23.05 10.12
N VAL A 902 -18.17 21.87 10.32
CA VAL A 902 -17.66 20.60 9.79
C VAL A 902 -18.81 19.78 9.21
N PRO A 903 -18.55 18.90 8.23
CA PRO A 903 -19.54 17.94 7.77
C PRO A 903 -20.02 17.08 8.94
N VAL A 904 -21.32 16.77 8.96
CA VAL A 904 -21.93 15.76 9.83
C VAL A 904 -22.17 14.50 8.98
N ASN A 905 -22.02 13.31 9.56
CA ASN A 905 -22.23 12.06 8.83
C ASN A 905 -23.73 11.83 8.64
N SER A 906 -24.50 12.06 9.70
CA SER A 906 -25.95 12.10 9.68
C SER A 906 -26.45 13.29 10.53
N GLY A 907 -27.68 13.74 10.26
CA GLY A 907 -28.34 14.74 11.11
C GLY A 907 -27.70 16.14 11.15
N SER A 908 -27.50 16.69 12.33
CA SER A 908 -27.06 18.06 12.62
C SER A 908 -26.15 18.16 13.86
N TRP A 909 -26.00 17.10 14.64
CA TRP A 909 -25.25 17.08 15.89
C TRP A 909 -24.19 15.99 15.89
N VAL A 910 -22.98 16.33 16.34
CA VAL A 910 -21.84 15.41 16.42
C VAL A 910 -21.10 15.59 17.74
N VAL A 911 -20.29 14.61 18.13
CA VAL A 911 -19.37 14.75 19.25
C VAL A 911 -18.05 15.34 18.79
N TRP A 912 -17.73 16.55 19.24
CA TRP A 912 -16.42 17.20 19.06
C TRP A 912 -15.48 16.99 20.24
N ILE A 913 -14.31 16.43 19.97
CA ILE A 913 -13.22 16.25 20.92
C ILE A 913 -12.00 17.02 20.40
N GLY A 914 -11.91 18.28 20.80
CA GLY A 914 -10.85 19.21 20.39
C GLY A 914 -9.71 19.37 21.41
N GLY A 915 -8.48 19.54 20.90
CA GLY A 915 -7.26 19.77 21.65
C GLY A 915 -6.70 21.19 21.50
N LEU A 916 -6.21 21.76 22.61
CA LEU A 916 -5.35 22.95 22.60
C LEU A 916 -3.89 22.54 22.73
N SER A 917 -2.96 23.46 22.41
CA SER A 917 -1.51 23.24 22.60
C SER A 917 -1.08 22.93 24.05
N THR A 918 -1.99 23.09 25.03
CA THR A 918 -1.78 22.74 26.45
C THR A 918 -2.31 21.36 26.84
N GLY A 919 -2.92 20.62 25.91
CA GLY A 919 -3.64 19.37 26.17
C GLY A 919 -5.02 19.60 26.80
N VAL A 920 -6.05 19.00 26.23
CA VAL A 920 -7.44 19.06 26.72
C VAL A 920 -7.96 17.63 26.81
N THR A 921 -8.57 17.27 27.94
CA THR A 921 -9.27 15.99 28.09
C THR A 921 -10.76 16.22 27.96
N SER A 922 -11.40 15.57 26.98
CA SER A 922 -12.84 15.63 26.75
C SER A 922 -13.38 14.23 26.46
N SER A 923 -14.59 13.94 26.92
CA SER A 923 -15.26 12.65 26.69
C SER A 923 -16.77 12.76 26.79
N VAL A 924 -17.47 11.87 26.09
CA VAL A 924 -18.88 11.53 26.33
C VAL A 924 -18.98 10.11 26.87
N ALA A 925 -19.94 9.86 27.76
CA ALA A 925 -20.18 8.54 28.32
C ALA A 925 -21.67 8.22 28.43
N GLN A 926 -22.03 6.96 28.26
CA GLN A 926 -23.41 6.49 28.39
C GLN A 926 -23.47 5.11 29.04
N ASN A 927 -24.48 4.85 29.86
CA ASN A 927 -24.78 3.51 30.35
C ASN A 927 -25.71 2.78 29.37
N ILE A 928 -25.23 1.68 28.82
CA ILE A 928 -25.93 0.88 27.82
C ILE A 928 -26.03 -0.59 28.27
N THR A 929 -26.96 -1.37 27.70
CA THR A 929 -27.07 -2.81 28.00
C THR A 929 -26.51 -3.63 26.85
N ILE A 930 -25.34 -4.26 27.00
CA ILE A 930 -24.70 -5.02 25.90
C ILE A 930 -25.26 -6.46 25.90
N PRO A 931 -26.05 -6.88 24.89
CA PRO A 931 -26.66 -8.21 24.86
C PRO A 931 -25.60 -9.28 24.64
N ALA A 932 -25.90 -10.51 25.08
CA ALA A 932 -24.98 -11.64 24.91
C ALA A 932 -24.73 -12.09 23.46
N THR A 933 -25.42 -11.46 22.51
CA THR A 933 -25.29 -11.70 21.07
C THR A 933 -24.51 -10.59 20.36
N ALA A 934 -24.12 -9.52 21.07
CA ALA A 934 -23.40 -8.42 20.46
C ALA A 934 -21.96 -8.79 20.11
N SER A 935 -21.52 -8.36 18.92
CA SER A 935 -20.15 -8.55 18.44
C SER A 935 -19.33 -7.28 18.59
N ASP A 936 -19.81 -6.16 18.06
CA ASP A 936 -19.01 -4.95 17.88
C ASP A 936 -19.78 -3.66 18.24
N LEU A 937 -19.02 -2.65 18.63
CA LEU A 937 -19.41 -1.24 18.77
C LEU A 937 -18.84 -0.51 17.55
N THR A 938 -19.70 0.12 16.76
CA THR A 938 -19.31 0.92 15.60
C THR A 938 -19.50 2.41 15.88
N LEU A 939 -18.64 3.24 15.28
CA LEU A 939 -18.76 4.70 15.33
C LEU A 939 -18.09 5.32 14.10
N ASN A 940 -18.64 6.42 13.59
CA ASN A 940 -18.08 7.16 12.46
C ASN A 940 -17.20 8.30 12.96
N VAL A 941 -15.96 8.40 12.50
CA VAL A 941 -15.03 9.49 12.86
C VAL A 941 -14.64 10.29 11.62
N LEU A 942 -14.78 11.61 11.70
CA LEU A 942 -14.31 12.52 10.66
C LEU A 942 -12.77 12.60 10.66
N ARG A 943 -12.17 12.30 9.51
CA ARG A 943 -10.74 12.48 9.25
C ARG A 943 -10.40 13.95 8.91
N GLY A 944 -10.36 14.78 9.96
CA GLY A 944 -10.17 16.25 9.87
C GLY A 944 -8.82 16.78 10.39
N LEU A 945 -8.74 18.10 10.67
CA LEU A 945 -7.55 18.82 11.17
C LEU A 945 -6.91 18.16 12.41
N CYS A 946 -5.84 17.39 12.20
CA CYS A 946 -5.14 16.62 13.22
C CYS A 946 -3.60 16.63 12.99
N ASP A 947 -2.81 16.48 14.06
CA ASP A 947 -1.34 16.44 14.00
C ASP A 947 -0.84 15.01 13.66
N THR A 948 -0.32 14.81 12.44
CA THR A 948 0.30 13.55 11.98
C THR A 948 1.79 13.43 12.34
N GLY A 949 2.27 14.26 13.27
CA GLY A 949 3.65 14.23 13.76
C GLY A 949 4.03 12.93 14.49
N PRO A 950 5.28 12.83 15.00
CA PRO A 950 5.83 11.60 15.58
C PRO A 950 5.15 11.10 16.87
N THR A 951 4.17 11.82 17.39
CA THR A 951 3.24 11.39 18.44
C THR A 951 1.85 11.87 18.02
N PRO A 952 1.13 11.12 17.17
CA PRO A 952 -0.20 11.53 16.72
C PRO A 952 -1.13 11.66 17.93
N ASP A 953 -2.02 12.64 17.88
CA ASP A 953 -3.14 12.70 18.82
C ASP A 953 -4.10 11.55 18.49
N SER A 954 -4.74 10.97 19.51
CA SER A 954 -5.66 9.85 19.32
C SER A 954 -6.91 9.93 20.20
N LEU A 955 -7.96 9.28 19.71
CA LEU A 955 -9.25 9.16 20.39
C LEU A 955 -9.35 7.77 21.03
N GLN A 956 -9.58 7.70 22.34
CA GLN A 956 -9.71 6.43 23.08
C GLN A 956 -11.17 6.02 23.28
N ILE A 957 -11.43 4.71 23.15
CA ILE A 957 -12.74 4.10 23.34
C ILE A 957 -12.63 3.08 24.49
N SER A 958 -13.50 3.20 25.49
CA SER A 958 -13.45 2.31 26.65
C SER A 958 -14.83 1.85 27.12
N ILE A 959 -14.87 0.66 27.72
CA ILE A 959 -16.05 0.08 28.37
C ILE A 959 -15.72 -0.20 29.84
N ASP A 960 -16.52 0.33 30.76
CA ASP A 960 -16.29 0.24 32.22
C ASP A 960 -14.89 0.71 32.69
N GLY A 961 -14.25 1.58 31.88
CA GLY A 961 -12.89 2.09 32.11
C GLY A 961 -11.76 1.17 31.62
N GLU A 962 -12.06 0.08 30.93
CA GLU A 962 -11.10 -0.75 30.18
C GLU A 962 -11.05 -0.26 28.73
N ASP A 963 -9.84 0.00 28.22
CA ASP A 963 -9.60 0.45 26.85
C ASP A 963 -9.83 -0.68 25.86
N ILE A 964 -10.72 -0.48 24.89
CA ILE A 964 -11.09 -1.48 23.87
C ILE A 964 -10.57 -1.12 22.48
N GLY A 965 -9.99 0.07 22.32
CA GLY A 965 -9.49 0.53 21.04
C GLY A 965 -9.17 2.01 21.00
N THR A 966 -8.36 2.39 20.02
CA THR A 966 -7.93 3.77 19.80
C THR A 966 -8.06 4.10 18.32
N VAL A 967 -8.61 5.27 18.01
CA VAL A 967 -8.61 5.83 16.65
C VAL A 967 -7.43 6.80 16.57
N GLU A 968 -6.44 6.42 15.77
CA GLU A 968 -5.27 7.24 15.45
C GLU A 968 -5.59 8.16 14.27
N CYS A 969 -4.94 9.31 14.20
CA CYS A 969 -5.03 10.18 13.04
C CYS A 969 -4.27 9.58 11.83
N ASP A 970 -4.97 9.32 10.73
CA ASP A 970 -4.47 8.69 9.51
C ASP A 970 -4.54 9.59 8.25
N ALA A 971 -5.50 10.51 8.16
CA ALA A 971 -5.67 11.43 7.02
C ALA A 971 -6.40 12.74 7.38
N THR A 972 -6.34 13.73 6.46
CA THR A 972 -7.05 15.03 6.56
C THR A 972 -7.92 15.29 5.32
N ASP A 973 -8.78 14.35 4.95
CA ASP A 973 -9.58 14.38 3.73
C ASP A 973 -11.04 14.83 3.96
N ASN A 974 -11.41 15.17 5.21
CA ASN A 974 -12.75 15.59 5.64
C ASN A 974 -13.86 14.56 5.33
N ASN A 975 -13.53 13.27 5.33
CA ASN A 975 -14.51 12.18 5.21
C ASN A 975 -14.71 11.46 6.54
N TYR A 976 -15.93 10.98 6.80
CA TYR A 976 -16.19 10.05 7.89
C TYR A 976 -15.76 8.64 7.51
N VAL A 977 -15.12 7.95 8.44
CA VAL A 977 -14.79 6.53 8.34
C VAL A 977 -15.41 5.82 9.53
N GLU A 978 -16.07 4.69 9.26
CA GLU A 978 -16.60 3.83 10.30
C GLU A 978 -15.47 3.01 10.94
N HIS A 979 -15.42 3.02 12.26
CA HIS A 979 -14.51 2.20 13.06
C HIS A 979 -15.31 1.19 13.89
N SER A 980 -14.85 -0.05 13.92
CA SER A 980 -15.50 -1.15 14.64
C SER A 980 -14.59 -1.68 15.76
N PHE A 981 -15.16 -1.86 16.96
CA PHE A 981 -14.46 -2.32 18.16
C PHE A 981 -15.19 -3.50 18.79
N SER A 982 -14.47 -4.60 19.03
CA SER A 982 -15.09 -5.79 19.60
C SER A 982 -15.58 -5.58 21.04
N VAL A 983 -16.83 -5.94 21.29
CA VAL A 983 -17.46 -5.93 22.63
C VAL A 983 -17.65 -7.32 23.22
N VAL A 984 -17.04 -8.36 22.62
CA VAL A 984 -17.17 -9.76 23.04
C VAL A 984 -16.69 -10.00 24.49
N GLY A 985 -15.84 -9.14 25.03
CA GLY A 985 -15.44 -9.16 26.45
C GLY A 985 -16.51 -8.65 27.42
N PHE A 986 -17.50 -7.91 26.93
CA PHE A 986 -18.51 -7.17 27.69
C PHE A 986 -19.96 -7.57 27.30
N ASN A 987 -20.15 -8.54 26.43
CA ASN A 987 -21.46 -9.03 26.01
C ASN A 987 -22.09 -9.97 27.05
N ASP A 988 -22.15 -9.58 28.31
CA ASP A 988 -22.69 -10.44 29.38
C ASP A 988 -24.21 -10.28 29.60
N GLY A 989 -24.86 -9.43 28.80
CA GLY A 989 -26.28 -9.05 28.96
C GLY A 989 -26.50 -8.01 30.06
N GLY A 990 -25.44 -7.49 30.66
CA GLY A 990 -25.42 -6.51 31.73
C GLY A 990 -25.35 -5.06 31.23
N VAL A 991 -25.41 -4.14 32.20
CA VAL A 991 -25.28 -2.69 31.94
C VAL A 991 -23.82 -2.31 32.06
N HIS A 992 -23.26 -1.73 31.01
CA HIS A 992 -21.89 -1.24 30.91
C HIS A 992 -21.87 0.26 30.60
N THR A 993 -20.80 0.95 31.00
CA THR A 993 -20.58 2.35 30.64
C THR A 993 -19.64 2.42 29.44
N ILE A 994 -20.15 2.82 28.27
CA ILE A 994 -19.32 3.22 27.13
C ILE A 994 -18.80 4.63 27.37
N GLN A 995 -17.53 4.87 27.04
CA GLN A 995 -16.93 6.19 27.07
C GLN A 995 -16.08 6.40 25.83
N ILE A 996 -16.37 7.49 25.10
CA ILE A 996 -15.66 7.93 23.91
C ILE A 996 -14.96 9.24 24.28
N GLY A 997 -13.63 9.24 24.26
CA GLY A 997 -12.84 10.44 24.48
C GLY A 997 -11.47 10.21 25.09
N GLY A 998 -10.64 11.25 25.07
CA GLY A 998 -9.23 11.17 25.44
C GLY A 998 -8.61 12.54 25.70
N THR A 999 -7.29 12.55 25.92
CA THR A 999 -6.52 13.80 26.01
C THR A 999 -5.94 14.14 24.65
N VAL A 1000 -6.42 15.23 24.04
CA VAL A 1000 -5.98 15.71 22.72
C VAL A 1000 -5.14 16.97 22.91
N GLY A 1001 -3.90 16.99 22.39
CA GLY A 1001 -3.02 18.16 22.31
C GLY A 1001 -1.52 17.90 22.61
N GLY A 1002 -0.66 18.66 21.91
CA GLY A 1002 0.81 18.60 21.97
C GLY A 1002 1.49 19.83 21.32
N VAL A 1003 2.82 19.92 21.38
CA VAL A 1003 3.64 21.17 21.31
C VAL A 1003 3.53 22.09 20.08
N THR A 1004 2.75 21.80 19.03
CA THR A 1004 2.75 22.62 17.81
C THR A 1004 1.42 22.92 17.11
N GLN A 1005 0.33 22.15 17.25
CA GLN A 1005 -0.95 22.39 16.52
C GLN A 1005 -2.23 22.10 17.34
N GLN A 1006 -3.40 22.48 16.81
CA GLN A 1006 -4.74 22.12 17.32
C GLN A 1006 -5.26 20.89 16.58
N SER A 1007 -5.63 19.83 17.29
CA SER A 1007 -6.23 18.60 16.71
C SER A 1007 -7.70 18.48 17.12
N ASN A 1008 -8.56 18.01 16.21
CA ASN A 1008 -10.00 17.89 16.46
C ASN A 1008 -10.53 16.55 15.91
N PHE A 1009 -11.16 15.76 16.78
CA PHE A 1009 -11.95 14.59 16.37
C PHE A 1009 -13.44 14.97 16.36
N PHE A 1010 -14.15 14.50 15.34
CA PHE A 1010 -15.61 14.58 15.29
C PHE A 1010 -16.15 13.16 15.15
N VAL A 1011 -17.01 12.76 16.07
CA VAL A 1011 -17.61 11.41 16.14
C VAL A 1011 -19.10 11.53 15.91
N ASP A 1012 -19.63 10.65 15.08
CA ASP A 1012 -21.04 10.58 14.73
C ASP A 1012 -21.50 9.11 14.67
N ASP A 1013 -22.81 8.87 14.74
CA ASP A 1013 -23.46 7.57 14.53
C ASP A 1013 -22.84 6.37 15.28
N VAL A 1014 -23.14 6.22 16.58
CA VAL A 1014 -22.61 5.15 17.44
C VAL A 1014 -23.57 3.98 17.60
N ALA A 1015 -23.26 2.80 17.07
CA ALA A 1015 -24.14 1.63 17.12
C ALA A 1015 -23.50 0.40 17.79
N ILE A 1016 -24.35 -0.54 18.22
CA ILE A 1016 -23.90 -1.88 18.65
C ILE A 1016 -24.59 -2.92 17.77
N GLU A 1017 -23.77 -3.75 17.14
CA GLU A 1017 -24.22 -4.87 16.35
C GLU A 1017 -24.68 -6.00 17.26
N ASP A 1018 -26.00 -6.17 17.41
CA ASP A 1018 -26.61 -7.06 18.41
C ASP A 1018 -27.19 -8.38 17.85
N ASN A 1019 -27.26 -8.54 16.52
CA ASN A 1019 -27.83 -9.71 15.83
C ASN A 1019 -29.24 -10.11 16.33
N LEU A 1020 -30.03 -9.18 16.90
CA LEU A 1020 -31.37 -9.44 17.40
C LEU A 1020 -32.47 -9.05 16.37
N PRO A 1021 -33.61 -9.77 16.32
CA PRO A 1021 -34.74 -9.38 15.46
C PRO A 1021 -35.46 -8.12 15.97
N LYS A 1022 -35.68 -7.14 15.09
CA LYS A 1022 -36.39 -5.87 15.37
C LYS A 1022 -37.79 -6.10 16.00
N PRO A 1023 -38.13 -5.47 17.14
CA PRO A 1023 -39.49 -5.52 17.71
C PRO A 1023 -40.49 -4.70 16.87
N ALA A 1024 -41.73 -5.19 16.76
CA ALA A 1024 -42.80 -4.54 16.00
C ALA A 1024 -43.37 -3.30 16.71
N ILE A 1025 -43.22 -2.13 16.10
CA ILE A 1025 -43.73 -0.84 16.56
C ILE A 1025 -44.43 -0.14 15.38
N PRO A 1026 -45.77 0.02 15.40
CA PRO A 1026 -46.51 0.64 14.30
C PRO A 1026 -46.29 2.16 14.23
N SER A 1027 -46.29 2.67 13.00
CA SER A 1027 -46.30 4.09 12.64
C SER A 1027 -47.60 4.76 13.07
N VAL A 1028 -47.52 6.05 13.45
CA VAL A 1028 -48.66 6.90 13.78
C VAL A 1028 -48.79 8.00 12.73
N CYS A 1029 -49.85 7.95 11.93
CA CYS A 1029 -50.12 8.89 10.86
C CYS A 1029 -51.16 9.96 11.27
N VAL A 1030 -50.89 11.23 10.98
CA VAL A 1030 -51.75 12.38 11.29
C VAL A 1030 -52.00 13.24 10.04
N GLU A 1031 -53.23 13.75 9.85
CA GLU A 1031 -53.54 14.65 8.73
C GLU A 1031 -52.74 15.97 8.84
N VAL A 1032 -52.13 16.41 7.73
CA VAL A 1032 -51.43 17.69 7.58
C VAL A 1032 -52.17 18.55 6.55
N VAL A 1033 -52.46 19.80 6.90
CA VAL A 1033 -53.05 20.78 5.98
C VAL A 1033 -51.94 21.35 5.10
N THR A 1034 -52.02 21.15 3.78
CA THR A 1034 -51.07 21.72 2.80
C THR A 1034 -51.49 23.13 2.42
N ASP A 1035 -50.59 24.12 2.57
CA ASP A 1035 -50.91 25.54 2.34
C ASP A 1035 -50.97 25.90 0.83
N ILE A 1036 -50.25 25.20 -0.05
CA ILE A 1036 -50.37 25.34 -1.52
C ILE A 1036 -51.12 24.13 -2.11
N ALA A 1037 -52.20 24.39 -2.84
CA ALA A 1037 -52.92 23.38 -3.60
C ALA A 1037 -53.65 23.97 -4.82
N CYS A 1038 -54.02 23.13 -5.78
CA CYS A 1038 -54.76 23.57 -6.97
C CYS A 1038 -56.11 24.20 -6.58
N ASN A 1039 -56.36 25.43 -7.05
CA ASN A 1039 -57.60 26.19 -6.92
C ASN A 1039 -58.04 26.48 -5.47
N VAL A 1040 -57.08 26.60 -4.54
CA VAL A 1040 -57.33 27.06 -3.17
C VAL A 1040 -57.01 28.56 -3.02
N GLU A 1041 -57.35 29.14 -1.86
CA GLU A 1041 -57.08 30.56 -1.59
C GLU A 1041 -55.57 30.84 -1.58
N PRO A 1042 -55.12 32.03 -2.05
CA PRO A 1042 -53.70 32.39 -2.05
C PRO A 1042 -53.07 32.40 -0.66
N VAL A 1043 -51.80 32.00 -0.58
CA VAL A 1043 -50.97 32.11 0.63
C VAL A 1043 -50.41 33.52 0.72
N GLY A 1044 -50.97 34.32 1.63
CA GLY A 1044 -50.62 35.74 1.81
C GLY A 1044 -49.65 36.04 2.97
N PHE A 1045 -49.12 35.04 3.67
CA PHE A 1045 -48.17 35.20 4.79
C PHE A 1045 -48.57 36.15 5.95
N ASP A 1046 -49.84 36.56 6.03
CA ASP A 1046 -50.40 37.50 7.01
C ASP A 1046 -50.16 37.17 8.49
N THR A 1047 -49.86 35.92 8.79
CA THR A 1047 -49.59 35.41 10.15
C THR A 1047 -48.13 34.99 10.34
N GLY A 1048 -47.24 35.42 9.44
CA GLY A 1048 -45.87 34.94 9.31
C GLY A 1048 -45.75 33.70 8.43
N ILE A 1049 -44.52 33.25 8.23
CA ILE A 1049 -44.21 32.02 7.47
C ILE A 1049 -44.63 30.81 8.32
N SER A 1050 -45.53 29.97 7.79
CA SER A 1050 -46.08 28.83 8.52
C SER A 1050 -45.08 27.67 8.60
N GLN A 1051 -45.33 26.71 9.50
CA GLN A 1051 -44.48 25.51 9.63
C GLN A 1051 -44.53 24.57 8.41
N SER A 1052 -45.46 24.76 7.47
CA SER A 1052 -45.49 23.97 6.23
C SER A 1052 -44.53 24.53 5.17
N TRP A 1053 -43.86 25.64 5.44
CA TRP A 1053 -42.83 26.22 4.59
C TRP A 1053 -41.47 26.09 5.26
N THR A 1054 -40.43 25.83 4.48
CA THR A 1054 -39.06 25.67 4.99
C THR A 1054 -38.24 26.89 4.61
N VAL A 1055 -37.51 27.46 5.58
CA VAL A 1055 -36.57 28.56 5.35
C VAL A 1055 -35.15 28.01 5.53
N VAL A 1056 -34.28 28.26 4.57
CA VAL A 1056 -32.88 27.79 4.57
C VAL A 1056 -31.93 28.99 4.52
N ASP A 1057 -30.88 28.95 5.35
CA ASP A 1057 -29.76 29.90 5.33
C ASP A 1057 -28.51 29.14 4.87
N ASN A 1058 -28.26 29.13 3.56
CA ASN A 1058 -27.16 28.37 2.98
C ASN A 1058 -25.80 28.99 3.35
N ALA A 1059 -25.72 30.31 3.46
CA ALA A 1059 -24.48 31.02 3.75
C ALA A 1059 -24.22 31.15 5.27
N GLY A 1060 -25.22 30.92 6.11
CA GLY A 1060 -25.13 31.07 7.56
C GLY A 1060 -24.91 32.52 8.01
N THR A 1061 -25.25 33.49 7.16
CA THR A 1061 -25.02 34.92 7.43
C THR A 1061 -26.13 35.55 8.25
N GLY A 1062 -27.22 34.82 8.49
CA GLY A 1062 -28.39 35.27 9.23
C GLY A 1062 -29.40 36.05 8.39
N VAL A 1063 -29.17 36.21 7.09
CA VAL A 1063 -30.18 36.69 6.14
C VAL A 1063 -31.14 35.55 5.86
N VAL A 1064 -32.37 35.65 6.35
CA VAL A 1064 -33.39 34.60 6.17
C VAL A 1064 -34.74 35.19 5.80
N TRP A 1065 -35.53 34.40 5.09
CA TRP A 1065 -36.93 34.72 4.84
C TRP A 1065 -37.72 34.76 6.15
N SER A 1066 -38.46 35.85 6.35
CA SER A 1066 -39.24 36.13 7.56
C SER A 1066 -40.54 36.89 7.20
N SER A 1067 -41.28 37.40 8.18
CA SER A 1067 -42.40 38.31 7.92
C SER A 1067 -41.91 39.76 7.74
N VAL A 1068 -42.70 40.64 7.12
CA VAL A 1068 -42.42 42.09 7.07
C VAL A 1068 -42.21 42.62 8.50
N ALA A 1069 -43.02 42.18 9.46
CA ALA A 1069 -42.93 42.61 10.85
C ALA A 1069 -41.58 42.27 11.52
N ASP A 1070 -40.93 41.19 11.09
CA ASP A 1070 -39.66 40.70 11.64
C ASP A 1070 -38.43 41.06 10.78
N SER A 1071 -38.65 41.47 9.52
CA SER A 1071 -37.59 41.76 8.53
C SER A 1071 -36.96 43.15 8.65
N GLU A 1072 -37.45 44.01 9.54
CA GLU A 1072 -37.09 45.45 9.65
C GLU A 1072 -37.47 46.33 8.44
N ILE A 1073 -37.99 45.75 7.35
CA ILE A 1073 -38.51 46.47 6.19
C ILE A 1073 -39.91 47.02 6.51
N GLY A 1074 -40.09 48.34 6.43
CA GLY A 1074 -41.24 49.06 7.00
C GLY A 1074 -42.61 48.91 6.31
N GLY A 1075 -42.86 47.84 5.54
CA GLY A 1075 -44.15 47.58 4.89
C GLY A 1075 -44.12 46.44 3.85
N ASN A 1076 -45.31 45.92 3.52
CA ASN A 1076 -45.54 45.03 2.36
C ASN A 1076 -45.64 45.89 1.09
N PHE A 1077 -44.68 45.75 0.17
CA PHE A 1077 -44.56 46.53 -1.07
C PHE A 1077 -45.03 45.76 -2.31
N THR A 1078 -45.30 44.47 -2.20
CA THR A 1078 -45.81 43.61 -3.29
C THR A 1078 -47.14 44.10 -3.88
N GLY A 1079 -47.87 44.94 -3.14
CA GLY A 1079 -49.22 45.43 -3.49
C GLY A 1079 -50.35 44.54 -2.97
N GLY A 1080 -50.01 43.43 -2.30
CA GLY A 1080 -50.95 42.57 -1.57
C GLY A 1080 -51.50 43.21 -0.30
N SER A 1081 -52.50 42.56 0.30
CA SER A 1081 -53.07 43.02 1.57
C SER A 1081 -52.45 42.27 2.74
N GLY A 1082 -51.91 43.01 3.71
CA GLY A 1082 -51.41 42.45 4.96
C GLY A 1082 -49.91 42.24 4.95
N ASP A 1083 -49.41 41.10 5.43
CA ASP A 1083 -47.97 40.82 5.58
C ASP A 1083 -47.41 40.13 4.31
N ALA A 1084 -46.09 39.93 4.20
CA ALA A 1084 -45.44 39.24 3.08
C ALA A 1084 -44.19 38.47 3.56
N ALA A 1085 -43.83 37.39 2.86
CA ALA A 1085 -42.56 36.71 3.11
C ALA A 1085 -41.42 37.61 2.61
N THR A 1086 -40.51 38.00 3.50
CA THR A 1086 -39.51 39.04 3.28
C THR A 1086 -38.12 38.56 3.68
N ALA A 1087 -37.14 38.67 2.78
CA ALA A 1087 -35.72 38.56 3.09
C ALA A 1087 -35.06 39.94 2.95
N ASN A 1088 -34.35 40.39 3.99
CA ASN A 1088 -33.71 41.70 4.05
C ASN A 1088 -32.19 41.52 4.12
N SER A 1089 -31.49 41.71 3.00
CA SER A 1089 -30.04 41.61 2.91
C SER A 1089 -29.33 42.83 3.51
N ASP A 1090 -30.01 43.98 3.57
CA ASP A 1090 -29.54 45.22 4.22
C ASP A 1090 -29.24 44.99 5.74
N ALA A 1091 -29.81 43.95 6.35
CA ALA A 1091 -29.52 43.52 7.71
C ALA A 1091 -28.12 42.89 7.90
N ALA A 1092 -27.47 42.44 6.81
CA ALA A 1092 -26.21 41.70 6.82
C ALA A 1092 -24.95 42.58 6.68
N ALA A 1093 -25.10 43.85 6.29
CA ALA A 1093 -24.00 44.69 5.77
C ALA A 1093 -23.38 44.09 4.48
N PHE A 1094 -22.17 44.52 4.08
CA PHE A 1094 -21.49 44.17 2.81
C PHE A 1094 -21.00 42.69 2.70
N VAL A 1095 -21.79 41.71 3.13
CA VAL A 1095 -21.42 40.28 3.13
C VAL A 1095 -22.29 39.50 2.15
N GLU A 1096 -21.66 38.57 1.43
CA GLU A 1096 -22.35 37.61 0.55
C GLU A 1096 -23.40 36.83 1.36
N PHE A 1097 -24.57 36.61 0.78
CA PHE A 1097 -25.67 35.88 1.42
C PHE A 1097 -26.32 34.91 0.44
N ASP A 1098 -26.94 33.87 0.98
CA ASP A 1098 -27.65 32.86 0.20
C ASP A 1098 -28.78 32.27 1.07
N THR A 1099 -30.03 32.58 0.72
CA THR A 1099 -31.21 32.16 1.48
C THR A 1099 -32.37 31.70 0.60
N GLU A 1100 -33.13 30.72 1.10
CA GLU A 1100 -34.19 30.07 0.35
C GLU A 1100 -35.49 29.96 1.15
N LEU A 1101 -36.62 30.07 0.45
CA LEU A 1101 -37.97 29.80 0.96
C LEU A 1101 -38.61 28.69 0.13
N HIS A 1102 -38.85 27.53 0.75
CA HIS A 1102 -39.40 26.33 0.11
C HIS A 1102 -40.86 26.11 0.49
N SER A 1103 -41.68 25.69 -0.48
CA SER A 1103 -43.00 25.15 -0.21
C SER A 1103 -42.94 23.71 0.32
N ASN A 1104 -44.02 23.27 0.98
CA ASN A 1104 -44.31 21.84 1.10
C ASN A 1104 -44.55 21.22 -0.28
N SER A 1105 -44.49 19.88 -0.33
CA SER A 1105 -44.90 19.12 -1.50
C SER A 1105 -46.39 19.30 -1.81
N PHE A 1106 -46.71 19.43 -3.09
CA PHE A 1106 -48.09 19.43 -3.60
C PHE A 1106 -48.17 18.62 -4.90
N SER A 1107 -49.40 18.21 -5.25
CA SER A 1107 -49.66 17.33 -6.40
C SER A 1107 -50.35 18.08 -7.54
N LEU A 1108 -49.87 17.86 -8.76
CA LEU A 1108 -50.50 18.27 -10.02
C LEU A 1108 -51.17 17.08 -10.75
N VAL A 1109 -51.26 15.93 -10.09
CA VAL A 1109 -51.91 14.72 -10.62
C VAL A 1109 -53.39 15.01 -10.86
N GLY A 1110 -53.87 14.68 -12.07
CA GLY A 1110 -55.28 14.78 -12.44
C GLY A 1110 -55.73 16.11 -13.04
N PHE A 1111 -54.80 17.05 -13.26
CA PHE A 1111 -55.05 18.31 -13.97
C PHE A 1111 -54.43 18.27 -15.38
N THR A 1112 -54.98 19.04 -16.33
CA THR A 1112 -54.44 19.20 -17.70
C THR A 1112 -53.63 20.47 -17.90
N GLY A 1113 -53.67 21.36 -16.92
CA GLY A 1113 -52.93 22.61 -16.90
C GLY A 1113 -52.86 23.15 -15.50
N ALA A 1114 -51.78 23.85 -15.19
CA ALA A 1114 -51.54 24.49 -13.91
C ALA A 1114 -50.83 25.83 -14.15
N THR A 1115 -51.19 26.86 -13.40
CA THR A 1115 -50.60 28.19 -13.48
C THR A 1115 -50.33 28.69 -12.07
N LEU A 1116 -49.07 28.99 -11.79
CA LEU A 1116 -48.64 29.61 -10.53
C LEU A 1116 -48.77 31.12 -10.66
N GLU A 1117 -49.42 31.77 -9.71
CA GLU A 1117 -49.49 33.23 -9.61
C GLU A 1117 -49.04 33.69 -8.22
N TYR A 1118 -48.15 34.68 -8.17
CA TYR A 1118 -47.70 35.32 -6.92
C TYR A 1118 -47.34 36.79 -7.15
N LEU A 1119 -47.39 37.60 -6.10
CA LEU A 1119 -46.90 38.98 -6.11
C LEU A 1119 -45.46 39.03 -5.63
N VAL A 1120 -44.65 39.89 -6.24
CA VAL A 1120 -43.26 40.12 -5.85
C VAL A 1120 -42.92 41.61 -5.82
N ASP A 1121 -42.10 42.01 -4.85
CA ASP A 1121 -41.33 43.26 -4.92
C ASP A 1121 -39.88 42.91 -4.59
N TYR A 1122 -38.99 43.13 -5.55
CA TYR A 1122 -37.57 42.82 -5.44
C TYR A 1122 -36.76 44.01 -5.91
N GLN A 1123 -35.74 44.39 -5.14
CA GLN A 1123 -34.97 45.58 -5.39
C GLN A 1123 -33.48 45.24 -5.36
N ASN A 1124 -32.79 45.59 -6.44
CA ASN A 1124 -31.41 45.23 -6.71
C ASN A 1124 -30.60 46.49 -7.08
N LEU A 1125 -29.70 46.92 -6.20
CA LEU A 1125 -28.82 48.05 -6.49
C LEU A 1125 -27.53 47.58 -7.19
N ALA A 1126 -27.48 47.75 -8.51
CA ALA A 1126 -26.33 47.51 -9.40
C ALA A 1126 -26.27 46.16 -10.14
N SER A 1127 -27.36 45.37 -10.11
CA SER A 1127 -27.50 44.12 -10.87
C SER A 1127 -26.52 43.02 -10.46
N LEU A 1128 -26.31 42.89 -9.15
CA LEU A 1128 -25.33 41.98 -8.56
C LEU A 1128 -25.98 40.89 -7.70
N ASP A 1129 -27.12 41.19 -7.08
CA ASP A 1129 -28.01 40.21 -6.44
C ASP A 1129 -28.84 39.39 -7.46
N PHE A 1130 -29.31 38.22 -7.03
CA PHE A 1130 -30.22 37.37 -7.81
C PHE A 1130 -31.40 36.88 -6.97
N LEU A 1131 -32.61 36.97 -7.54
CA LEU A 1131 -33.81 36.27 -7.02
C LEU A 1131 -34.29 35.25 -8.05
N ASN A 1132 -34.15 33.98 -7.71
CA ASN A 1132 -34.58 32.85 -8.53
C ASN A 1132 -35.89 32.24 -7.99
N LEU A 1133 -36.68 31.71 -8.90
CA LEU A 1133 -37.73 30.74 -8.60
C LEU A 1133 -37.34 29.40 -9.22
N ASP A 1134 -37.27 28.37 -8.39
CA ASP A 1134 -36.96 26.99 -8.79
C ASP A 1134 -38.15 26.04 -8.52
N ILE A 1135 -38.17 24.92 -9.24
CA ILE A 1135 -39.14 23.84 -9.09
C ILE A 1135 -38.45 22.48 -8.95
N SER A 1136 -39.02 21.61 -8.14
CA SER A 1136 -38.62 20.21 -7.96
C SER A 1136 -39.84 19.30 -8.21
N THR A 1137 -39.61 18.12 -8.79
CA THR A 1137 -40.63 17.06 -8.99
C THR A 1137 -40.29 15.76 -8.24
N ASP A 1138 -39.27 15.80 -7.38
CA ASP A 1138 -38.73 14.67 -6.63
C ASP A 1138 -38.63 14.98 -5.12
N GLY A 1139 -39.56 15.79 -4.63
CA GLY A 1139 -39.66 16.13 -3.21
C GLY A 1139 -38.56 17.06 -2.70
N GLY A 1140 -37.80 17.71 -3.58
CA GLY A 1140 -36.73 18.66 -3.26
C GLY A 1140 -35.31 18.08 -3.36
N SER A 1141 -35.16 16.87 -3.92
CA SER A 1141 -33.85 16.22 -4.11
C SER A 1141 -33.07 16.85 -5.27
N SER A 1142 -33.76 17.36 -6.29
CA SER A 1142 -33.18 18.15 -7.38
C SER A 1142 -34.06 19.34 -7.75
N TRP A 1143 -33.44 20.43 -8.20
CA TRP A 1143 -34.09 21.71 -8.48
C TRP A 1143 -33.77 22.22 -9.89
N ALA A 1144 -34.79 22.72 -10.59
CA ALA A 1144 -34.67 23.37 -11.88
C ALA A 1144 -35.13 24.83 -11.81
N THR A 1145 -34.28 25.77 -12.24
CA THR A 1145 -34.60 27.20 -12.24
C THR A 1145 -35.62 27.56 -13.31
N MET A 1146 -36.74 28.13 -12.87
CA MET A 1146 -37.85 28.58 -13.72
C MET A 1146 -37.71 30.04 -14.13
N LEU A 1147 -37.34 30.90 -13.19
CA LEU A 1147 -37.12 32.33 -13.38
C LEU A 1147 -35.90 32.77 -12.59
N SER A 1148 -35.20 33.79 -13.10
CA SER A 1148 -34.07 34.44 -12.45
C SER A 1148 -34.12 35.92 -12.76
N TRP A 1149 -34.04 36.76 -11.73
CA TRP A 1149 -33.99 38.22 -11.85
C TRP A 1149 -32.70 38.76 -11.26
N ASN A 1150 -32.10 39.73 -11.95
CA ASN A 1150 -30.97 40.52 -11.46
C ASN A 1150 -31.21 42.03 -11.69
N GLU A 1151 -32.48 42.42 -11.70
CA GLU A 1151 -32.96 43.78 -11.86
C GLU A 1151 -34.11 44.05 -10.88
N ASP A 1152 -34.43 45.33 -10.66
CA ASP A 1152 -35.58 45.70 -9.83
C ASP A 1152 -36.89 45.16 -10.43
N HIS A 1153 -37.78 44.62 -9.59
CA HIS A 1153 -39.14 44.24 -9.94
C HIS A 1153 -40.15 44.98 -9.05
N PRO A 1154 -40.93 45.93 -9.61
CA PRO A 1154 -41.07 46.23 -11.05
C PRO A 1154 -39.92 47.08 -11.62
N VAL A 1155 -39.55 46.81 -12.88
CA VAL A 1155 -38.44 47.46 -13.60
C VAL A 1155 -38.49 48.99 -13.53
N GLY A 1156 -37.49 49.58 -12.86
CA GLY A 1156 -37.31 51.03 -12.73
C GLY A 1156 -38.13 51.71 -11.63
N GLY A 1157 -38.75 50.94 -10.74
CA GLY A 1157 -39.38 51.43 -9.52
C GLY A 1157 -38.34 51.64 -8.41
N LEU A 1158 -38.28 52.84 -7.83
CA LEU A 1158 -37.55 53.10 -6.58
C LEU A 1158 -38.60 53.41 -5.52
N LEU A 1159 -38.56 52.72 -4.36
CA LEU A 1159 -39.42 52.91 -3.16
C LEU A 1159 -40.77 53.59 -3.44
N ASN A 1160 -41.86 52.82 -3.33
CA ASN A 1160 -43.27 53.17 -3.58
C ASN A 1160 -43.82 52.82 -4.99
N ALA A 1161 -43.10 52.04 -5.79
CA ALA A 1161 -43.76 51.29 -6.86
C ALA A 1161 -44.56 50.14 -6.23
N ALA A 1162 -45.72 49.80 -6.79
CA ALA A 1162 -46.43 48.60 -6.35
C ALA A 1162 -45.76 47.40 -7.02
N GLY A 1163 -45.55 46.31 -6.28
CA GLY A 1163 -45.00 45.06 -6.79
C GLY A 1163 -45.66 44.52 -8.05
N GLU A 1164 -45.01 43.52 -8.63
CA GLU A 1164 -45.42 42.86 -9.88
C GLU A 1164 -46.18 41.57 -9.60
N LEU A 1165 -47.24 41.31 -10.38
CA LEU A 1165 -47.90 39.99 -10.43
C LEU A 1165 -47.17 39.11 -11.43
N VAL A 1166 -46.63 38.01 -10.95
CA VAL A 1166 -45.93 37.00 -11.73
C VAL A 1166 -46.88 35.85 -11.98
N SER A 1167 -46.96 35.40 -13.23
CA SER A 1167 -47.83 34.30 -13.67
C SER A 1167 -47.02 33.34 -14.52
N ILE A 1168 -46.92 32.09 -14.08
CA ILE A 1168 -46.05 31.06 -14.68
C ILE A 1168 -46.87 29.83 -15.03
N ASP A 1169 -46.75 29.38 -16.28
CA ASP A 1169 -47.39 28.17 -16.76
C ASP A 1169 -46.64 26.92 -16.27
N LEU A 1170 -47.26 26.18 -15.37
CA LEU A 1170 -46.79 24.89 -14.85
C LEU A 1170 -47.42 23.70 -15.58
N THR A 1171 -48.16 23.91 -16.67
CA THR A 1171 -48.85 22.84 -17.41
C THR A 1171 -47.93 21.71 -17.85
N HIS A 1172 -46.64 21.98 -18.07
CA HIS A 1172 -45.66 20.94 -18.37
C HIS A 1172 -45.53 19.87 -17.26
N TYR A 1173 -45.74 20.27 -16.00
CA TYR A 1173 -45.64 19.42 -14.81
C TYR A 1173 -47.00 18.81 -14.41
N ALA A 1174 -48.01 18.93 -15.27
CA ALA A 1174 -49.30 18.29 -15.05
C ALA A 1174 -49.14 16.76 -15.00
N GLY A 1175 -49.58 16.14 -13.90
CA GLY A 1175 -49.36 14.71 -13.64
C GLY A 1175 -48.29 14.39 -12.60
N GLU A 1176 -47.48 15.36 -12.18
CA GLU A 1176 -46.46 15.15 -11.15
C GLU A 1176 -47.06 15.10 -9.74
N ALA A 1177 -46.63 14.12 -8.95
CA ALA A 1177 -47.20 13.83 -7.64
C ALA A 1177 -46.56 14.59 -6.48
N ASP A 1178 -45.28 14.94 -6.60
CA ASP A 1178 -44.44 15.47 -5.53
C ASP A 1178 -43.67 16.72 -5.97
N VAL A 1179 -44.43 17.80 -6.21
CA VAL A 1179 -43.90 19.07 -6.70
C VAL A 1179 -43.59 20.01 -5.54
N LYS A 1180 -42.41 20.64 -5.55
CA LYS A 1180 -42.04 21.75 -4.64
C LYS A 1180 -41.59 22.98 -5.40
N LEU A 1181 -41.80 24.15 -4.80
CA LEU A 1181 -41.32 25.43 -5.30
C LEU A 1181 -40.36 26.06 -4.31
N ARG A 1182 -39.36 26.78 -4.81
CA ARG A 1182 -38.37 27.49 -3.99
C ARG A 1182 -38.09 28.88 -4.54
N TRP A 1183 -38.15 29.88 -3.67
CA TRP A 1183 -37.61 31.22 -3.94
C TRP A 1183 -36.21 31.33 -3.34
N HIS A 1184 -35.19 31.50 -4.18
CA HIS A 1184 -33.78 31.51 -3.82
C HIS A 1184 -33.20 32.91 -4.04
N TYR A 1185 -32.85 33.60 -2.95
CA TYR A 1185 -32.30 34.96 -2.95
C TYR A 1185 -30.85 34.93 -2.48
N PHE A 1186 -29.93 35.36 -3.35
CA PHE A 1186 -28.50 35.28 -3.05
C PHE A 1186 -27.69 36.41 -3.72
N ASP A 1187 -26.56 36.75 -3.11
CA ASP A 1187 -25.51 37.62 -3.65
C ASP A 1187 -24.17 36.86 -3.67
N PRO A 1188 -23.58 36.64 -4.86
CA PRO A 1188 -22.27 36.01 -4.99
C PRO A 1188 -21.08 36.99 -4.95
N ASN A 1189 -21.25 38.30 -4.71
CA ASN A 1189 -20.15 39.29 -4.78
C ASN A 1189 -20.06 40.24 -3.57
N SER A 1190 -19.05 40.09 -2.72
CA SER A 1190 -18.82 41.07 -1.64
C SER A 1190 -18.62 42.55 -2.08
N GLY A 1191 -19.37 43.48 -1.47
CA GLY A 1191 -18.99 44.91 -1.41
C GLY A 1191 -19.93 45.94 -2.04
N ASP A 1192 -21.17 45.59 -2.33
CA ASP A 1192 -22.22 46.45 -2.87
C ASP A 1192 -23.38 46.69 -1.88
N TRP A 1193 -24.47 47.29 -2.34
CA TRP A 1193 -25.55 47.75 -1.47
C TRP A 1193 -26.80 46.94 -1.76
N ASP A 1194 -27.15 46.08 -0.82
CA ASP A 1194 -28.20 45.09 -1.03
C ASP A 1194 -29.49 45.60 -0.39
N TRP A 1195 -30.65 45.10 -0.83
CA TRP A 1195 -31.93 45.58 -0.27
C TRP A 1195 -32.83 44.47 0.25
N TYR A 1196 -33.84 44.06 -0.51
CA TYR A 1196 -34.80 43.08 -0.04
C TYR A 1196 -35.53 42.41 -1.20
N ALA A 1197 -36.07 41.23 -0.88
CA ALA A 1197 -37.03 40.51 -1.69
C ALA A 1197 -38.30 40.25 -0.87
N GLN A 1198 -39.47 40.47 -1.46
CA GLN A 1198 -40.78 40.18 -0.88
C GLN A 1198 -41.63 39.32 -1.80
N ILE A 1199 -42.23 38.25 -1.26
CA ILE A 1199 -43.17 37.35 -1.95
C ILE A 1199 -44.50 37.32 -1.19
N ASP A 1200 -45.60 37.43 -1.92
CA ASP A 1200 -46.95 37.48 -1.34
C ASP A 1200 -47.99 36.84 -2.28
N ASN A 1201 -49.14 36.43 -1.74
CA ASN A 1201 -50.30 35.87 -2.44
C ASN A 1201 -49.96 34.75 -3.42
N VAL A 1202 -49.19 33.75 -2.98
CA VAL A 1202 -48.84 32.57 -3.78
C VAL A 1202 -50.07 31.70 -3.99
N SER A 1203 -50.45 31.46 -5.24
CA SER A 1203 -51.64 30.69 -5.60
C SER A 1203 -51.43 29.85 -6.84
N LEU A 1204 -52.19 28.75 -6.93
CA LEU A 1204 -52.10 27.80 -8.03
C LEU A 1204 -53.48 27.60 -8.66
N ALA A 1205 -53.62 27.96 -9.94
CA ALA A 1205 -54.84 27.76 -10.71
C ALA A 1205 -54.68 26.54 -11.64
N CYS A 1206 -55.58 25.57 -11.58
CA CYS A 1206 -55.46 24.32 -12.34
C CYS A 1206 -56.70 23.98 -13.16
N ASP A 1207 -56.49 23.54 -14.41
CA ASP A 1207 -57.52 23.09 -15.34
C ASP A 1207 -57.81 21.59 -15.17
N ASN A 1208 -59.08 21.22 -15.02
CA ASN A 1208 -59.49 19.81 -14.90
C ASN A 1208 -59.45 19.08 -16.26
N VAL A 1209 -59.03 17.81 -16.25
CA VAL A 1209 -59.11 16.90 -17.40
C VAL A 1209 -60.57 16.67 -17.84
N PRO A 1210 -60.93 16.85 -19.13
CA PRO A 1210 -62.13 16.25 -19.68
C PRO A 1210 -61.97 14.73 -19.73
N GLN A 1211 -62.77 13.98 -18.97
CA GLN A 1211 -62.76 12.50 -18.92
C GLN A 1211 -62.79 11.82 -20.31
N ALA A 1212 -61.66 11.30 -20.79
CA ALA A 1212 -61.50 10.34 -21.92
C ALA A 1212 -59.98 10.04 -22.11
N LEU A 1213 -59.41 8.84 -22.26
CA LEU A 1213 -59.88 7.47 -22.53
C LEU A 1213 -58.92 6.44 -21.89
N ARG A 1214 -59.32 5.75 -20.82
CA ARG A 1214 -58.73 4.43 -20.49
C ARG A 1214 -59.41 3.36 -21.37
N CYS A 1215 -58.69 2.31 -21.77
CA CYS A 1215 -59.14 1.22 -22.65
C CYS A 1215 -59.21 1.47 -24.17
N ASP A 1216 -58.75 2.62 -24.69
CA ASP A 1216 -58.56 2.84 -26.13
C ASP A 1216 -57.11 2.47 -26.51
N VAL A 1217 -56.88 1.19 -26.79
CA VAL A 1217 -55.52 0.64 -26.95
C VAL A 1217 -54.99 0.92 -28.35
N ASN A 1218 -55.86 0.99 -29.36
CA ASN A 1218 -55.46 1.28 -30.73
C ASN A 1218 -55.42 2.80 -31.05
N LEU A 1219 -55.82 3.65 -30.08
CA LEU A 1219 -55.80 5.12 -30.13
C LEU A 1219 -56.68 5.69 -31.26
N ASP A 1220 -57.75 5.00 -31.64
CA ASP A 1220 -58.68 5.48 -32.67
C ASP A 1220 -59.80 6.39 -32.12
N GLY A 1221 -59.77 6.64 -30.81
CA GLY A 1221 -60.72 7.48 -30.08
C GLY A 1221 -62.00 6.75 -29.68
N ILE A 1222 -62.09 5.43 -29.87
CA ILE A 1222 -63.29 4.63 -29.69
C ILE A 1222 -62.95 3.29 -29.01
N VAL A 1223 -63.37 3.09 -27.76
CA VAL A 1223 -63.27 1.75 -27.13
C VAL A 1223 -64.22 0.76 -27.80
N ASP A 1224 -63.68 -0.20 -28.56
CA ASP A 1224 -64.45 -1.24 -29.24
C ASP A 1224 -63.88 -2.67 -29.03
N ARG A 1225 -64.33 -3.64 -29.84
CA ARG A 1225 -63.89 -5.03 -29.70
C ARG A 1225 -62.45 -5.27 -30.12
N ALA A 1226 -61.88 -4.43 -30.97
CA ALA A 1226 -60.46 -4.44 -31.31
C ALA A 1226 -59.62 -4.19 -30.06
N ASP A 1227 -59.95 -3.17 -29.26
CA ASP A 1227 -59.22 -2.85 -28.03
C ASP A 1227 -59.31 -3.97 -27.00
N ILE A 1228 -60.51 -4.52 -26.79
CA ILE A 1228 -60.71 -5.63 -25.84
C ILE A 1228 -59.92 -6.87 -26.27
N MET A 1229 -59.77 -7.12 -27.58
CA MET A 1229 -58.92 -8.22 -28.04
C MET A 1229 -57.44 -7.94 -27.82
N LEU A 1230 -57.00 -6.69 -27.93
CA LEU A 1230 -55.61 -6.30 -27.67
C LEU A 1230 -55.27 -6.46 -26.18
N VAL A 1231 -56.14 -5.98 -25.27
CA VAL A 1231 -56.00 -6.24 -23.83
C VAL A 1231 -56.05 -7.74 -23.54
N GLY A 1232 -56.99 -8.45 -24.15
CA GLY A 1232 -57.16 -9.90 -23.96
C GLY A 1232 -55.99 -10.75 -24.48
N ALA A 1233 -55.26 -10.27 -25.49
CA ALA A 1233 -54.06 -10.92 -26.01
C ALA A 1233 -52.84 -10.69 -25.13
N ALA A 1234 -52.79 -9.56 -24.41
CA ALA A 1234 -51.69 -9.19 -23.52
C ALA A 1234 -51.83 -9.75 -22.09
N ARG A 1235 -52.81 -10.62 -21.83
CA ARG A 1235 -53.02 -11.21 -20.49
C ARG A 1235 -51.77 -11.95 -19.98
N ASN A 1236 -51.53 -11.82 -18.68
CA ASN A 1236 -50.37 -12.34 -17.97
C ASN A 1236 -49.04 -11.66 -18.33
N GLN A 1237 -49.09 -10.38 -18.74
CA GLN A 1237 -47.92 -9.55 -18.95
C GLN A 1237 -47.90 -8.45 -17.87
N ALA A 1238 -46.70 -8.11 -17.41
CA ALA A 1238 -46.50 -6.92 -16.57
C ALA A 1238 -46.77 -5.65 -17.41
N ALA A 1239 -47.40 -4.65 -16.79
CA ALA A 1239 -47.73 -3.37 -17.39
C ALA A 1239 -46.93 -2.23 -16.75
N ALA A 1240 -46.46 -1.29 -17.58
CA ALA A 1240 -45.85 -0.07 -17.09
C ALA A 1240 -46.92 0.91 -16.58
N PRO A 1241 -46.60 1.80 -15.63
CA PRO A 1241 -47.53 2.83 -15.15
C PRO A 1241 -48.14 3.64 -16.30
N GLY A 1242 -49.47 3.70 -16.36
CA GLY A 1242 -50.21 4.42 -17.41
C GLY A 1242 -50.47 3.64 -18.70
N ASP A 1243 -50.13 2.34 -18.78
CA ASP A 1243 -50.48 1.49 -19.91
C ASP A 1243 -52.01 1.41 -20.11
N PRO A 1244 -52.56 1.80 -21.28
CA PRO A 1244 -54.01 1.78 -21.51
C PRO A 1244 -54.63 0.38 -21.47
N ARG A 1245 -53.81 -0.68 -21.43
CA ARG A 1245 -54.22 -2.08 -21.29
C ARG A 1245 -54.37 -2.53 -19.83
N ASP A 1246 -53.82 -1.78 -18.88
CA ASP A 1246 -53.93 -2.00 -17.43
C ASP A 1246 -54.86 -0.93 -16.85
N ASN A 1247 -56.17 -1.20 -16.90
CA ASN A 1247 -57.18 -0.19 -16.59
C ASN A 1247 -57.40 -0.02 -15.09
N ASP A 1248 -57.18 -1.08 -14.31
CA ASP A 1248 -57.21 -0.99 -12.84
C ASP A 1248 -55.86 -0.59 -12.24
N GLY A 1249 -54.78 -0.59 -13.02
CA GLY A 1249 -53.49 0.00 -12.65
C GLY A 1249 -52.72 -0.86 -11.65
N ASP A 1250 -52.96 -2.17 -11.66
CA ASP A 1250 -52.34 -3.13 -10.73
C ASP A 1250 -50.95 -3.60 -11.20
N GLY A 1251 -50.45 -3.04 -12.31
CA GLY A 1251 -49.17 -3.38 -12.92
C GLY A 1251 -49.20 -4.70 -13.69
N PHE A 1252 -50.38 -5.31 -13.88
CA PHE A 1252 -50.49 -6.64 -14.47
C PHE A 1252 -51.75 -6.86 -15.31
N ILE A 1253 -51.58 -7.02 -16.63
CA ILE A 1253 -52.72 -7.16 -17.54
C ILE A 1253 -53.46 -8.48 -17.28
N SER A 1254 -54.66 -8.40 -16.72
CA SER A 1254 -55.40 -9.53 -16.20
C SER A 1254 -56.74 -9.76 -16.91
N VAL A 1255 -57.49 -10.78 -16.48
CA VAL A 1255 -58.87 -10.99 -16.95
C VAL A 1255 -59.83 -9.97 -16.32
N SER A 1256 -59.40 -9.24 -15.29
CA SER A 1256 -60.12 -8.08 -14.73
C SER A 1256 -60.18 -6.98 -15.77
N ASP A 1257 -59.04 -6.58 -16.33
CA ASP A 1257 -58.91 -5.49 -17.30
C ASP A 1257 -59.75 -5.70 -18.55
N VAL A 1258 -59.69 -6.91 -19.10
CA VAL A 1258 -60.52 -7.29 -20.26
C VAL A 1258 -62.01 -7.10 -19.95
N ARG A 1259 -62.45 -7.45 -18.73
CA ARG A 1259 -63.86 -7.30 -18.33
C ARG A 1259 -64.23 -5.85 -18.08
N GLN A 1260 -63.34 -5.06 -17.49
CA GLN A 1260 -63.57 -3.64 -17.24
C GLN A 1260 -63.62 -2.86 -18.55
N CYS A 1261 -62.67 -3.07 -19.46
CA CYS A 1261 -62.69 -2.45 -20.79
C CYS A 1261 -63.91 -2.89 -21.63
N THR A 1262 -64.40 -4.13 -21.46
CA THR A 1262 -65.66 -4.57 -22.10
C THR A 1262 -66.88 -3.77 -21.65
N GLN A 1263 -66.89 -3.25 -20.42
CA GLN A 1263 -67.97 -2.42 -19.91
C GLN A 1263 -67.90 -0.98 -20.41
N LEU A 1264 -66.74 -0.56 -20.91
CA LEU A 1264 -66.46 0.80 -21.38
C LEU A 1264 -66.62 0.98 -22.90
N CYS A 1265 -67.08 -0.06 -23.62
CA CYS A 1265 -67.38 0.02 -25.05
C CYS A 1265 -68.31 1.18 -25.41
N THR A 1266 -67.87 1.99 -26.36
CA THR A 1266 -68.64 3.15 -26.83
C THR A 1266 -69.62 2.80 -27.96
N LEU A 1267 -69.49 1.60 -28.58
CA LEU A 1267 -70.38 1.10 -29.64
C LEU A 1267 -71.39 0.04 -29.16
N PRO A 1268 -72.65 0.04 -29.68
CA PRO A 1268 -73.65 -0.96 -29.30
C PRO A 1268 -73.19 -2.39 -29.60
N ARG A 1269 -73.10 -3.21 -28.54
CA ARG A 1269 -72.60 -4.60 -28.58
C ARG A 1269 -71.11 -4.74 -28.92
N CYS A 1270 -70.28 -3.71 -28.73
CA CYS A 1270 -68.85 -3.70 -29.08
C CYS A 1270 -68.63 -4.18 -30.53
N ALA A 1271 -69.34 -3.62 -31.50
CA ALA A 1271 -69.15 -3.99 -32.90
C ALA A 1271 -67.92 -3.27 -33.49
N THR A 1272 -67.08 -3.96 -34.26
CA THR A 1272 -65.97 -3.33 -35.00
C THR A 1272 -66.49 -2.38 -36.09
N PRO A 1273 -65.93 -1.18 -36.27
CA PRO A 1273 -66.30 -0.23 -37.32
C PRO A 1273 -66.17 -0.84 -38.72
N ALA A 1274 -67.08 -0.46 -39.63
CA ALA A 1274 -66.96 -0.83 -41.04
C ALA A 1274 -65.80 -0.05 -41.71
N PRO A 1275 -65.01 -0.65 -42.62
CA PRO A 1275 -63.85 0.02 -43.20
C PRO A 1275 -64.25 1.26 -44.01
N ALA A 1276 -63.60 2.40 -43.74
CA ALA A 1276 -63.74 3.61 -44.56
C ALA A 1276 -63.01 3.45 -45.91
N PRO A 1277 -63.51 4.05 -47.02
CA PRO A 1277 -62.89 3.94 -48.33
C PRO A 1277 -61.64 4.84 -48.46
N ALA A 1278 -60.58 4.32 -49.07
CA ALA A 1278 -59.28 4.98 -49.26
C ALA A 1278 -59.36 6.30 -50.05
N PRO A 1279 -58.57 7.30 -49.64
CA PRO A 1279 -57.50 7.84 -50.47
C PRO A 1279 -56.10 7.63 -49.88
#